data_AF-A0A6N4R0I8-F1
#
_entry.id   AF-A0A6N4R0I8-F1
#
_cell.length_a   1.000
_cell.length_b   1.000
_cell.length_c   1.000
_cell.angle_alpha   90.00
_cell.angle_beta   90.00
_cell.angle_gamma   90.00
#
_symmetry.space_group_name_H-M   'P 1'
#
loop_
_entity.id
_entity.type
_entity.pdbx_description
1 polymer ?
#
loop_
_entity_poly.entity_id
_entity_poly.type
_entity_poly.pdbx_seq_one_letter_code
_entity_poly.pdbx_strand_id
1 'polypeptide(L)'
;MEVFLIFVLFLFSLYTFFQSKGLKTEIEELKERIRSLESMLSKDKPKEVKRPLADERPVVPITDSPLPSSAPSVSNQEKKTDKIEVRTEAKTPVLAKTTSVESKEKRGSVTPAATPEKIEPQVPKEPGFLVQLWKKVEKPLSENWTGILGAVILVAGIGFLGIYALFILSAIYRCLLIFGFSFVLAVLAFWLGRKPEFKNVSLALRSSAAAVLLFVSLGSGSIDALKWLENSYAALAVLSAGLILNLYAGYRSKNETFASLHTILGLVAVSIPQSSGFTLGVIALICLPGVIWNYRERRQVHLLVVSTGFFAAHLHWHYQIFSQAKPVGVEVVFPILCILPVFCGALLVHYRETLYGKKEFELFPLASHLLNWSYLGISLIHYSQKTKISTFVLFVAAGIVWFLSKAAKRKEISWLFLTDRLVSQSLIILGIFSLRLWSLDPLAILAILSLEILIFSWICFREENRFLERVSLSLTTIVFGTLIVFSYRQFFQSETPGVAVSSALVSQIGYGVLILALVGFIGILEKRFPILKEELSLTSLLITLMSVLAGLGLFSFYLFFSNEIYGIWIPSILLSAILVLRQKLSSTRLSFTIFLLAPLVTLSLWKSIAFGTFENHERILALSLPWLLPFLVYLKNSNVLSGQKPLYWPGTFGFTAHLVFTFYYYLNLKGSLLFGPFAILLSLLYLELGRWIRKRENADSAEGGKLFSSFYVLSFVLTGIFLLRHFVVEFQSASVLFGIPARFWIEMLAASLFLYWILFPEEEFSSLGWLRSAQPLFWELLISIVVIGIYTETPGRVLSFAMAVLTWVIFFLSKRKTLKTERFALYVYFFFIWTNLEIFLGGESTVFANQNEFPWKERGFQIASVFVQLSSVFFIFPRISLEGLETSFIGWTGIWKAPLRFFQKYYNVLPGYLGVFGIVLSVYIYTKDVLNPISNLIVGPAWALLSISFLELGQFFGRKKDSLSIAILSDFLKRASWLGLIAFTVHYVYIDLQSSYVYLGFLSASNWTAILGISVWIYWATSDIRETESARFWRIVYPLLSEGCLFFLGLISYSIVNESWISVAFAIAALGVLEIGIRKQESLSRFRWYGILFHLFACFYLTFIVSTEDNPVAHWMQAKWIPGVLTILLLFLFVFRAYRGYGKENIEFPLGLGFLKGIAEKTGAYLNGVVYYPFFIGIFLFLYWSFSSAVLTLLWSTLAFLIFLLGLFLKESWFRYLSLGLLLFCVGRLIFHDLSSSGTILKAVVFLGVGSILLLMNTIYNKYRDRF
;
A
#
# COMPACT_ATOMS: atom_id res chain seq x y z
N MET A 1 -21.05 -24.01 17.73
CA MET A 1 -21.49 -23.27 18.91
C MET A 1 -20.57 -22.09 19.26
N GLU A 2 -19.24 -22.23 19.29
CA GLU A 2 -18.34 -21.06 19.18
C GLU A 2 -18.63 -20.23 17.92
N VAL A 3 -18.95 -20.91 16.81
CA VAL A 3 -19.46 -20.31 15.57
C VAL A 3 -20.79 -19.54 15.78
N PHE A 4 -21.65 -19.97 16.69
CA PHE A 4 -22.90 -19.27 17.01
C PHE A 4 -22.63 -17.97 17.77
N LEU A 5 -21.65 -17.97 18.69
CA LEU A 5 -21.22 -16.77 19.38
C LEU A 5 -20.60 -15.75 18.40
N ILE A 6 -19.71 -16.21 17.52
CA ILE A 6 -19.11 -15.40 16.47
C ILE A 6 -20.18 -14.89 15.51
N PHE A 7 -21.18 -15.71 15.18
CA PHE A 7 -22.30 -15.33 14.30
C PHE A 7 -23.24 -14.31 14.94
N VAL A 8 -23.56 -14.45 16.24
CA VAL A 8 -24.37 -13.48 16.99
C VAL A 8 -23.60 -12.16 17.18
N LEU A 9 -22.30 -12.22 17.47
CA LEU A 9 -21.42 -11.04 17.52
C LEU A 9 -21.24 -10.37 16.15
N PHE A 10 -21.20 -11.15 15.07
CA PHE A 10 -21.18 -10.66 13.69
C PHE A 10 -22.50 -9.99 13.30
N LEU A 11 -23.64 -10.60 13.62
CA LEU A 11 -24.97 -10.02 13.44
C LEU A 11 -25.14 -8.73 14.26
N PHE A 12 -24.53 -8.67 15.44
CA PHE A 12 -24.47 -7.48 16.30
C PHE A 12 -23.56 -6.38 15.72
N SER A 13 -22.39 -6.74 15.18
CA SER A 13 -21.53 -5.82 14.45
C SER A 13 -22.24 -5.29 13.20
N LEU A 14 -23.05 -6.09 12.52
CA LEU A 14 -23.91 -5.64 11.41
C LEU A 14 -25.00 -4.69 11.91
N TYR A 15 -25.72 -5.04 12.98
CA TYR A 15 -26.78 -4.22 13.56
C TYR A 15 -26.27 -2.82 13.94
N THR A 16 -25.18 -2.75 14.69
CA THR A 16 -24.53 -1.50 15.10
C THR A 16 -23.95 -0.72 13.91
N PHE A 17 -23.33 -1.40 12.95
CA PHE A 17 -22.81 -0.78 11.72
C PHE A 17 -23.93 -0.15 10.89
N PHE A 18 -25.04 -0.84 10.68
CA PHE A 18 -26.16 -0.33 9.88
C PHE A 18 -26.92 0.80 10.57
N GLN A 19 -27.07 0.74 11.90
CA GLN A 19 -27.75 1.79 12.65
C GLN A 19 -26.89 3.05 12.77
N SER A 20 -25.56 2.92 12.94
CA SER A 20 -24.63 4.07 12.99
C SER A 20 -24.64 4.90 11.70
N LYS A 21 -24.82 4.25 10.54
CA LYS A 21 -25.02 4.94 9.25
C LYS A 21 -26.38 5.62 9.17
N GLY A 22 -27.45 4.95 9.61
CA GLY A 22 -28.81 5.52 9.65
C GLY A 22 -28.89 6.82 10.44
N LEU A 23 -28.34 6.80 11.67
CA LEU A 23 -28.21 7.97 12.55
C LEU A 23 -27.41 9.11 11.91
N LYS A 24 -26.37 8.78 11.14
CA LYS A 24 -25.55 9.78 10.46
C LYS A 24 -26.32 10.51 9.35
N THR A 25 -27.19 9.80 8.63
CA THR A 25 -28.09 10.39 7.62
C THR A 25 -29.15 11.27 8.25
N GLU A 26 -29.82 10.82 9.32
CA GLU A 26 -30.81 11.64 10.03
C GLU A 26 -30.19 12.91 10.63
N ILE A 27 -28.96 12.83 11.14
CA ILE A 27 -28.21 14.00 11.63
C ILE A 27 -27.88 14.98 10.50
N GLU A 28 -27.50 14.51 9.31
CA GLU A 28 -27.25 15.42 8.17
C GLU A 28 -28.53 16.05 7.63
N GLU A 29 -29.65 15.31 7.61
CA GLU A 29 -30.97 15.84 7.22
C GLU A 29 -31.48 16.87 8.25
N LEU A 30 -31.27 16.63 9.55
CA LEU A 30 -31.54 17.61 10.61
C LEU A 30 -30.66 18.85 10.48
N LYS A 31 -29.37 18.70 10.14
CA LYS A 31 -28.48 19.84 9.87
C LYS A 31 -28.93 20.65 8.66
N GLU A 32 -29.38 20.01 7.59
CA GLU A 32 -29.94 20.71 6.43
C GLU A 32 -31.25 21.43 6.77
N ARG A 33 -32.13 20.82 7.55
CA ARG A 33 -33.34 21.49 8.06
C ARG A 33 -33.01 22.68 8.95
N ILE A 34 -32.04 22.55 9.85
CA ILE A 34 -31.55 23.66 10.69
C ILE A 34 -30.96 24.77 9.82
N ARG A 35 -30.12 24.46 8.83
CA ARG A 35 -29.62 25.46 7.87
C ARG A 35 -30.74 26.13 7.08
N SER A 36 -31.77 25.38 6.68
CA SER A 36 -32.93 25.93 5.97
C SER A 36 -33.72 26.89 6.86
N LEU A 37 -33.92 26.55 8.14
CA LEU A 37 -34.57 27.38 9.14
C LEU A 37 -33.73 28.61 9.50
N GLU A 38 -32.41 28.49 9.62
CA GLU A 38 -31.47 29.60 9.78
C GLU A 38 -31.48 30.52 8.56
N SER A 39 -31.59 29.97 7.34
CA SER A 39 -31.73 30.77 6.12
C SER A 39 -33.04 31.56 6.10
N MET A 40 -34.14 30.97 6.58
CA MET A 40 -35.43 31.63 6.73
C MET A 40 -35.37 32.70 7.84
N LEU A 41 -34.73 32.41 8.97
CA LEU A 41 -34.52 33.37 10.06
C LEU A 41 -33.62 34.54 9.63
N SER A 42 -32.66 34.31 8.73
CA SER A 42 -31.80 35.34 8.16
C SER A 42 -32.53 36.27 7.18
N LYS A 43 -33.64 35.81 6.59
CA LYS A 43 -34.49 36.62 5.72
C LYS A 43 -35.45 37.55 6.48
N ASP A 44 -35.74 37.25 7.75
CA ASP A 44 -36.69 37.99 8.60
C ASP A 44 -36.05 39.05 9.53
N LYS A 45 -34.78 39.42 9.32
CA LYS A 45 -34.22 40.63 9.95
C LYS A 45 -34.47 41.85 9.07
N PRO A 46 -35.07 42.93 9.59
CA PRO A 46 -35.42 44.11 8.81
C PRO A 46 -34.15 44.82 8.33
N LYS A 47 -34.04 45.05 7.01
CA LYS A 47 -32.98 45.85 6.41
C LYS A 47 -33.15 47.31 6.83
N GLU A 48 -32.13 47.82 7.51
CA GLU A 48 -31.94 49.23 7.80
C GLU A 48 -31.84 50.03 6.47
N VAL A 49 -32.68 51.06 6.38
CA VAL A 49 -32.92 51.88 5.20
C VAL A 49 -31.76 52.85 4.99
N LYS A 50 -31.11 52.82 3.83
CA LYS A 50 -30.42 53.99 3.25
C LYS A 50 -31.18 54.45 2.01
N ARG A 51 -31.74 55.66 2.12
CA ARG A 51 -32.39 56.44 1.04
C ARG A 51 -31.44 56.66 -0.14
N PRO A 52 -31.92 56.49 -1.37
CA PRO A 52 -31.52 57.30 -2.51
C PRO A 52 -32.64 58.31 -2.85
N LEU A 53 -32.23 59.49 -3.29
CA LEU A 53 -33.07 60.54 -3.87
C LEU A 53 -33.81 60.05 -5.13
N ALA A 54 -34.96 60.68 -5.40
CA ALA A 54 -35.54 61.10 -6.69
C ALA A 54 -35.17 60.28 -7.94
N ASP A 55 -36.07 59.82 -8.81
CA ASP A 55 -37.36 60.35 -9.21
C ASP A 55 -38.14 59.27 -9.98
N GLU A 56 -39.45 59.52 -10.07
CA GLU A 56 -40.42 59.00 -11.04
C GLU A 56 -40.92 57.54 -11.00
N ARG A 57 -42.26 57.49 -11.03
CA ARG A 57 -43.21 56.38 -10.93
C ARG A 57 -43.61 55.91 -12.35
N PRO A 58 -44.68 55.09 -12.52
CA PRO A 58 -44.87 53.67 -12.19
C PRO A 58 -45.37 52.89 -13.44
N VAL A 59 -45.90 51.66 -13.24
CA VAL A 59 -46.98 50.94 -13.98
C VAL A 59 -46.63 49.43 -14.13
N VAL A 60 -46.86 48.59 -13.10
CA VAL A 60 -48.09 47.85 -12.70
C VAL A 60 -48.99 47.38 -13.88
N PRO A 61 -49.72 46.23 -13.82
CA PRO A 61 -49.37 44.82 -13.56
C PRO A 61 -50.18 43.89 -14.55
N ILE A 62 -50.61 42.68 -14.12
CA ILE A 62 -51.69 41.79 -14.65
C ILE A 62 -51.21 40.66 -15.60
N THR A 63 -51.65 39.41 -15.57
CA THR A 63 -52.24 38.44 -14.60
C THR A 63 -52.27 37.08 -15.35
N ASP A 64 -52.47 36.00 -14.60
CA ASP A 64 -53.19 34.77 -14.96
C ASP A 64 -52.54 33.61 -15.75
N SER A 65 -52.56 32.47 -15.05
CA SER A 65 -52.46 31.04 -15.40
C SER A 65 -53.39 30.60 -16.57
N PRO A 66 -53.47 29.30 -17.00
CA PRO A 66 -52.62 28.12 -16.79
C PRO A 66 -52.27 27.33 -18.11
N LEU A 67 -51.40 26.30 -17.97
CA LEU A 67 -51.17 25.04 -18.75
C LEU A 67 -52.13 24.63 -19.91
N PRO A 68 -51.78 23.70 -20.86
CA PRO A 68 -50.53 22.93 -21.07
C PRO A 68 -50.07 22.69 -22.55
N SER A 69 -48.84 22.18 -22.69
CA SER A 69 -48.37 21.16 -23.66
C SER A 69 -48.57 21.37 -25.18
N SER A 70 -47.50 21.79 -25.88
CA SER A 70 -46.94 21.05 -27.03
C SER A 70 -45.58 21.66 -27.44
N ALA A 71 -44.55 20.81 -27.52
CA ALA A 71 -43.31 21.09 -28.25
C ALA A 71 -43.50 20.67 -29.74
N PRO A 72 -42.54 20.82 -30.68
CA PRO A 72 -41.22 21.47 -30.64
C PRO A 72 -40.93 22.32 -31.92
N SER A 73 -39.66 22.71 -32.10
CA SER A 73 -38.96 23.16 -33.34
C SER A 73 -38.77 24.66 -33.52
N VAL A 74 -37.67 25.19 -34.09
CA VAL A 74 -36.33 24.73 -34.51
C VAL A 74 -35.57 26.01 -34.93
N SER A 75 -34.29 26.11 -34.57
CA SER A 75 -33.22 26.88 -35.28
C SER A 75 -33.25 28.43 -35.24
N ASN A 76 -32.15 29.17 -35.40
CA ASN A 76 -30.86 28.84 -36.01
C ASN A 76 -29.79 29.90 -35.70
N GLN A 77 -28.52 29.51 -35.93
CA GLN A 77 -27.35 30.34 -36.29
C GLN A 77 -26.60 31.06 -35.15
N GLU A 78 -25.27 31.00 -35.02
CA GLU A 78 -24.17 30.55 -35.88
C GLU A 78 -22.96 30.20 -34.98
N LYS A 79 -22.32 29.02 -35.07
CA LYS A 79 -21.34 28.54 -36.06
C LYS A 79 -19.92 29.14 -35.89
N LYS A 80 -19.04 28.42 -35.16
CA LYS A 80 -17.83 27.77 -35.69
C LYS A 80 -17.07 27.00 -34.60
N THR A 81 -17.20 25.68 -34.69
CA THR A 81 -16.13 24.66 -34.85
C THR A 81 -14.67 25.17 -34.76
N ASP A 82 -13.69 24.44 -34.20
CA ASP A 82 -13.49 23.00 -34.31
C ASP A 82 -12.51 22.46 -33.24
N LYS A 83 -12.83 21.24 -32.79
CA LYS A 83 -11.98 20.06 -32.54
C LYS A 83 -10.76 20.08 -31.60
N ILE A 84 -11.00 19.34 -30.54
CA ILE A 84 -10.14 18.50 -29.70
C ILE A 84 -9.70 17.23 -30.48
N GLU A 85 -8.49 16.71 -30.23
CA GLU A 85 -8.13 15.28 -29.98
C GLU A 85 -6.61 15.06 -30.19
N VAL A 86 -5.82 14.27 -29.42
CA VAL A 86 -6.01 13.46 -28.19
C VAL A 86 -4.62 12.93 -27.71
N ARG A 87 -4.55 12.59 -26.41
CA ARG A 87 -3.67 11.62 -25.68
C ARG A 87 -2.23 11.98 -25.25
N THR A 88 -2.08 12.07 -23.92
CA THR A 88 -1.31 11.19 -23.00
C THR A 88 -0.03 10.55 -23.58
N GLU A 89 1.19 10.75 -23.05
CA GLU A 89 1.67 10.42 -21.69
C GLU A 89 2.88 11.27 -21.23
N ALA A 90 2.95 11.47 -19.90
CA ALA A 90 4.12 11.69 -19.04
C ALA A 90 5.48 12.19 -19.61
N LYS A 91 5.79 13.48 -19.36
CA LYS A 91 6.95 13.97 -18.55
C LYS A 91 7.08 15.50 -18.68
N THR A 92 6.99 16.22 -17.56
CA THR A 92 7.53 17.57 -17.37
C THR A 92 9.05 17.58 -17.66
N PRO A 93 9.67 18.69 -18.15
CA PRO A 93 9.60 20.02 -17.54
C PRO A 93 9.66 21.28 -18.47
N VAL A 94 9.01 22.37 -18.04
CA VAL A 94 9.58 23.70 -17.63
C VAL A 94 10.99 24.00 -18.19
N LEU A 95 11.36 25.11 -18.84
CA LEU A 95 10.88 26.50 -18.98
C LEU A 95 11.72 27.17 -20.08
N ALA A 96 11.22 28.28 -20.63
CA ALA A 96 11.91 29.49 -21.12
C ALA A 96 11.17 29.95 -22.39
N LYS A 97 10.74 31.20 -22.56
CA LYS A 97 11.36 32.51 -22.30
C LYS A 97 10.28 33.51 -22.83
N THR A 98 10.18 34.81 -22.59
CA THR A 98 11.18 35.88 -22.42
C THR A 98 10.39 37.20 -22.29
N THR A 99 10.88 38.11 -21.44
CA THR A 99 11.02 39.58 -21.63
C THR A 99 9.76 40.41 -21.91
N SER A 100 9.43 41.45 -21.14
CA SER A 100 10.12 42.76 -21.02
C SER A 100 9.27 43.60 -20.03
N VAL A 101 9.77 44.19 -18.93
CA VAL A 101 10.63 45.38 -18.76
C VAL A 101 10.31 46.49 -19.76
N GLU A 102 9.75 47.63 -19.29
CA GLU A 102 10.47 48.93 -19.32
C GLU A 102 9.66 50.14 -18.75
N SER A 103 10.28 50.78 -17.73
CA SER A 103 10.29 52.22 -17.37
C SER A 103 9.03 52.90 -16.78
N LYS A 104 9.09 53.89 -15.87
CA LYS A 104 10.20 54.80 -15.49
C LYS A 104 9.86 55.58 -14.18
N GLU A 105 10.91 55.83 -13.37
CA GLU A 105 11.24 56.99 -12.48
C GLU A 105 10.12 57.76 -11.71
N LYS A 106 10.26 58.25 -10.45
CA LYS A 106 11.39 58.96 -9.80
C LYS A 106 11.08 59.23 -8.30
N ARG A 107 12.15 59.28 -7.49
CA ARG A 107 12.44 60.07 -6.26
C ARG A 107 11.54 59.97 -5.00
N GLY A 108 12.22 59.85 -3.86
CA GLY A 108 11.63 59.70 -2.53
C GLY A 108 11.06 60.95 -1.90
N SER A 109 10.24 60.72 -0.88
CA SER A 109 9.95 61.64 0.21
C SER A 109 9.62 60.83 1.48
N VAL A 110 9.90 61.45 2.61
CA VAL A 110 9.87 60.95 3.99
C VAL A 110 8.43 60.66 4.46
N THR A 111 8.31 59.74 5.41
CA THR A 111 7.13 59.22 6.14
C THR A 111 6.08 60.27 6.54
N PRO A 112 4.79 59.89 6.72
CA PRO A 112 4.35 59.46 8.06
C PRO A 112 3.36 58.27 8.08
N ALA A 113 3.33 57.64 9.25
CA ALA A 113 2.57 56.44 9.60
C ALA A 113 1.04 56.56 9.37
N ALA A 114 0.43 55.45 8.94
CA ALA A 114 -1.01 55.21 9.04
C ALA A 114 -1.24 53.79 9.61
N THR A 115 -1.73 53.79 10.85
CA THR A 115 -2.61 52.86 11.57
C THR A 115 -2.64 51.36 11.18
N PRO A 116 -2.39 50.43 12.12
CA PRO A 116 -2.64 49.01 11.90
C PRO A 116 -4.13 48.71 11.85
N GLU A 117 -4.56 48.04 10.79
CA GLU A 117 -5.88 47.43 10.65
C GLU A 117 -6.05 46.31 11.70
N LYS A 118 -7.17 46.35 12.42
CA LYS A 118 -7.51 45.44 13.52
C LYS A 118 -7.84 44.06 12.94
N ILE A 119 -6.90 43.12 13.04
CA ILE A 119 -7.14 41.70 12.76
C ILE A 119 -8.12 41.18 13.81
N GLU A 120 -9.33 40.78 13.39
CA GLU A 120 -10.22 40.00 14.25
C GLU A 120 -9.56 38.64 14.56
N PRO A 121 -9.46 38.25 15.85
CA PRO A 121 -8.85 36.98 16.20
C PRO A 121 -9.72 35.83 15.72
N GLN A 122 -9.15 34.96 14.88
CA GLN A 122 -9.71 33.63 14.63
C GLN A 122 -9.89 32.91 15.97
N VAL A 123 -11.13 32.51 16.26
CA VAL A 123 -11.44 31.71 17.44
C VAL A 123 -10.57 30.44 17.39
N PRO A 124 -9.74 30.17 18.42
CA PRO A 124 -8.82 29.05 18.39
C PRO A 124 -9.61 27.74 18.33
N LYS A 125 -9.29 26.89 17.34
CA LYS A 125 -9.72 25.48 17.35
C LYS A 125 -9.29 24.86 18.67
N GLU A 126 -10.24 24.34 19.43
CA GLU A 126 -9.94 23.63 20.66
C GLU A 126 -8.95 22.49 20.38
N PRO A 127 -7.84 22.43 21.13
CA PRO A 127 -6.85 21.38 20.92
C PRO A 127 -7.49 20.01 21.20
N GLY A 128 -7.22 19.02 20.35
CA GLY A 128 -7.73 17.67 20.51
C GLY A 128 -7.39 17.05 21.87
N PHE A 129 -8.22 16.10 22.31
CA PHE A 129 -8.17 15.46 23.63
C PHE A 129 -6.75 15.05 24.09
N LEU A 130 -5.90 14.56 23.18
CA LEU A 130 -4.52 14.18 23.48
C LEU A 130 -3.59 15.37 23.79
N VAL A 131 -3.79 16.52 23.15
CA VAL A 131 -3.01 17.75 23.40
C VAL A 131 -3.46 18.41 24.70
N GLN A 132 -4.75 18.35 25.03
CA GLN A 132 -5.26 18.79 26.33
C GLN A 132 -4.82 17.87 27.48
N LEU A 133 -4.75 16.55 27.23
CA LEU A 133 -4.14 15.60 28.15
C LEU A 133 -2.65 15.89 28.34
N TRP A 134 -1.89 16.10 27.26
CA TRP A 134 -0.47 16.44 27.33
C TRP A 134 -0.21 17.76 28.07
N LYS A 135 -0.98 18.84 27.81
CA LYS A 135 -0.86 20.10 28.55
C LYS A 135 -1.25 19.97 30.04
N LYS A 136 -2.24 19.14 30.37
CA LYS A 136 -2.62 18.83 31.77
C LYS A 136 -1.56 18.00 32.47
N VAL A 137 -0.79 17.20 31.74
CA VAL A 137 0.34 16.40 32.24
C VAL A 137 1.63 17.23 32.32
N GLU A 138 1.85 18.18 31.41
CA GLU A 138 3.05 19.03 31.29
C GLU A 138 3.24 19.99 32.47
N LYS A 139 2.15 20.57 32.99
CA LYS A 139 2.22 21.50 34.12
C LYS A 139 2.70 20.82 35.42
N PRO A 140 2.16 19.65 35.81
CA PRO A 140 2.70 18.87 36.93
C PRO A 140 4.09 18.25 36.66
N LEU A 141 4.39 17.82 35.42
CA LEU A 141 5.67 17.17 35.08
C LEU A 141 6.86 18.14 35.21
N SER A 142 6.68 19.36 34.71
CA SER A 142 7.76 20.34 34.52
C SER A 142 8.15 21.08 35.79
N GLU A 143 7.25 21.19 36.76
CA GLU A 143 7.50 22.03 37.95
C GLU A 143 8.23 21.28 39.07
N ASN A 144 8.15 19.95 39.18
CA ASN A 144 8.78 19.24 40.30
C ASN A 144 9.12 17.74 40.10
N TRP A 145 8.92 17.12 38.93
CA TRP A 145 9.08 15.66 38.85
C TRP A 145 10.55 15.21 39.01
N THR A 146 11.56 15.95 38.54
CA THR A 146 12.98 15.60 38.83
C THR A 146 13.30 15.64 40.32
N GLY A 147 12.71 16.58 41.08
CA GLY A 147 12.85 16.68 42.54
C GLY A 147 12.09 15.58 43.29
N ILE A 148 10.83 15.32 42.92
CA ILE A 148 9.98 14.27 43.53
C ILE A 148 10.57 12.89 43.25
N LEU A 149 10.96 12.61 42.01
CA LEU A 149 11.54 11.33 41.62
C LEU A 149 12.93 11.14 42.21
N GLY A 150 13.74 12.21 42.27
CA GLY A 150 15.02 12.22 42.97
C GLY A 150 14.86 11.85 44.45
N ALA A 151 13.87 12.43 45.14
CA ALA A 151 13.57 12.12 46.54
C ALA A 151 13.00 10.70 46.73
N VAL A 152 12.10 10.24 45.86
CA VAL A 152 11.53 8.89 45.93
C VAL A 152 12.58 7.82 45.67
N ILE A 153 13.46 8.00 44.68
CA ILE A 153 14.57 7.08 44.39
C ILE A 153 15.56 7.04 45.56
N LEU A 154 15.83 8.19 46.18
CA LEU A 154 16.63 8.29 47.40
C LEU A 154 15.99 7.53 48.58
N VAL A 155 14.68 7.72 48.82
CA VAL A 155 13.91 7.06 49.90
C VAL A 155 13.72 5.56 49.64
N ALA A 156 13.54 5.13 48.39
CA ALA A 156 13.54 3.71 48.04
C ALA A 156 14.89 3.07 48.39
N GLY A 157 16.00 3.78 48.13
CA GLY A 157 17.32 3.39 48.61
C GLY A 157 17.39 3.19 50.14
N ILE A 158 16.64 3.98 50.91
CA ILE A 158 16.52 3.87 52.38
C ILE A 158 15.53 2.76 52.78
N GLY A 159 14.44 2.56 52.05
CA GLY A 159 13.40 1.57 52.33
C GLY A 159 13.86 0.12 52.13
N PHE A 160 14.81 -0.11 51.22
CA PHE A 160 15.49 -1.41 51.10
C PHE A 160 16.26 -1.80 52.38
N LEU A 161 16.52 -0.86 53.30
CA LEU A 161 17.04 -1.17 54.64
C LEU A 161 15.95 -1.57 55.65
N GLY A 162 14.70 -1.12 55.48
CA GLY A 162 13.61 -1.31 56.46
C GLY A 162 12.79 -2.60 56.29
N ILE A 163 12.59 -3.07 55.06
CA ILE A 163 11.84 -4.31 54.76
C ILE A 163 12.53 -5.56 55.34
N TYR A 164 13.82 -5.48 55.62
CA TYR A 164 14.57 -6.48 56.37
C TYR A 164 13.95 -6.80 57.76
N ALA A 165 13.12 -5.92 58.33
CA ALA A 165 12.65 -6.01 59.72
C ALA A 165 11.27 -6.68 59.99
N LEU A 166 10.43 -6.97 58.99
CA LEU A 166 8.97 -7.15 59.19
C LEU A 166 8.38 -8.59 59.11
N PHE A 167 9.20 -9.64 59.02
CA PHE A 167 8.74 -11.03 58.83
C PHE A 167 8.42 -11.84 60.13
N ILE A 168 7.82 -11.25 61.18
CA ILE A 168 7.82 -11.84 62.56
C ILE A 168 6.45 -12.39 63.13
N LEU A 169 5.25 -12.12 62.57
CA LEU A 169 3.93 -12.45 63.22
C LEU A 169 3.16 -13.70 62.69
N SER A 170 2.24 -14.32 63.46
CA SER A 170 1.43 -15.53 63.09
C SER A 170 -0.03 -15.27 62.62
N ALA A 171 -0.73 -16.28 62.05
CA ALA A 171 -1.95 -16.15 61.22
C ALA A 171 -3.27 -15.79 61.94
N ILE A 172 -3.58 -16.38 63.10
CA ILE A 172 -4.85 -16.12 63.83
C ILE A 172 -4.95 -14.67 64.32
N TYR A 173 -3.83 -14.09 64.77
CA TYR A 173 -3.75 -12.69 65.19
C TYR A 173 -3.90 -11.71 64.03
N ARG A 174 -3.50 -12.11 62.81
CA ARG A 174 -3.81 -11.34 61.59
C ARG A 174 -5.32 -11.34 61.32
N CYS A 175 -5.99 -12.48 61.47
CA CYS A 175 -7.45 -12.60 61.30
C CYS A 175 -8.25 -11.78 62.31
N LEU A 176 -7.87 -11.85 63.59
CA LEU A 176 -8.55 -11.12 64.67
C LEU A 176 -8.41 -9.61 64.49
N LEU A 177 -7.24 -9.15 64.04
CA LEU A 177 -6.99 -7.74 63.75
C LEU A 177 -7.88 -7.23 62.61
N ILE A 178 -8.03 -8.00 61.53
CA ILE A 178 -8.89 -7.63 60.39
C ILE A 178 -10.39 -7.68 60.79
N PHE A 179 -10.80 -8.65 61.60
CA PHE A 179 -12.17 -8.70 62.15
C PHE A 179 -12.46 -7.48 63.04
N GLY A 180 -11.53 -7.13 63.93
CA GLY A 180 -11.62 -5.95 64.79
C GLY A 180 -11.74 -4.66 63.97
N PHE A 181 -11.00 -4.56 62.88
CA PHE A 181 -11.12 -3.44 61.94
C PHE A 181 -12.51 -3.36 61.30
N SER A 182 -13.09 -4.49 60.88
CA SER A 182 -14.46 -4.54 60.34
C SER A 182 -15.52 -4.05 61.33
N PHE A 183 -15.40 -4.47 62.59
CA PHE A 183 -16.33 -4.09 63.65
C PHE A 183 -16.28 -2.58 63.94
N VAL A 184 -15.07 -2.00 63.99
CA VAL A 184 -14.88 -0.55 64.15
C VAL A 184 -15.57 0.22 63.02
N LEU A 185 -15.43 -0.24 61.77
CA LEU A 185 -16.12 0.38 60.63
C LEU A 185 -17.65 0.29 60.75
N ALA A 186 -18.21 -0.83 61.24
CA ALA A 186 -19.65 -1.00 61.41
C ALA A 186 -20.24 -0.04 62.46
N VAL A 187 -19.54 0.11 63.60
CA VAL A 187 -19.95 1.03 64.68
C VAL A 187 -19.89 2.47 64.21
N LEU A 188 -18.82 2.85 63.51
CA LEU A 188 -18.70 4.18 62.91
C LEU A 188 -19.82 4.43 61.89
N ALA A 189 -20.15 3.45 61.04
CA ALA A 189 -21.24 3.57 60.08
C ALA A 189 -22.59 3.84 60.74
N PHE A 190 -22.91 3.13 61.83
CA PHE A 190 -24.16 3.32 62.58
C PHE A 190 -24.21 4.68 63.28
N TRP A 191 -23.09 5.11 63.87
CA TRP A 191 -23.01 6.39 64.58
C TRP A 191 -23.13 7.59 63.63
N LEU A 192 -22.41 7.57 62.50
CA LEU A 192 -22.51 8.61 61.47
C LEU A 192 -23.87 8.61 60.75
N GLY A 193 -24.56 7.47 60.67
CA GLY A 193 -25.85 7.33 59.98
C GLY A 193 -27.04 8.03 60.65
N ARG A 194 -26.87 8.48 61.90
CA ARG A 194 -27.86 9.31 62.62
C ARG A 194 -27.90 10.76 62.12
N LYS A 195 -26.89 11.19 61.36
CA LYS A 195 -26.76 12.56 60.85
C LYS A 195 -26.99 12.60 59.33
N PRO A 196 -27.87 13.49 58.82
CA PRO A 196 -28.19 13.55 57.39
C PRO A 196 -26.99 13.96 56.52
N GLU A 197 -26.09 14.80 57.03
CA GLU A 197 -24.87 15.27 56.35
C GLU A 197 -23.87 14.13 56.03
N PHE A 198 -23.85 13.10 56.86
CA PHE A 198 -22.92 11.97 56.74
C PHE A 198 -23.58 10.72 56.16
N LYS A 199 -24.77 10.83 55.57
CA LYS A 199 -25.52 9.68 55.05
C LYS A 199 -24.74 8.87 54.01
N ASN A 200 -24.02 9.54 53.10
CA ASN A 200 -23.19 8.87 52.09
C ASN A 200 -21.95 8.19 52.72
N VAL A 201 -21.33 8.83 53.72
CA VAL A 201 -20.18 8.27 54.45
C VAL A 201 -20.61 7.08 55.31
N SER A 202 -21.77 7.15 55.96
CA SER A 202 -22.39 6.05 56.71
C SER A 202 -22.72 4.86 55.81
N LEU A 203 -23.27 5.10 54.61
CA LEU A 203 -23.52 4.05 53.62
C LEU A 203 -22.21 3.40 53.14
N ALA A 204 -21.17 4.20 52.88
CA ALA A 204 -19.85 3.70 52.49
C ALA A 204 -19.21 2.87 53.61
N LEU A 205 -19.18 3.37 54.86
CA LEU A 205 -18.63 2.66 56.01
C LEU A 205 -19.40 1.35 56.31
N ARG A 206 -20.73 1.35 56.16
CA ARG A 206 -21.55 0.14 56.32
C ARG A 206 -21.24 -0.89 55.24
N SER A 207 -21.07 -0.43 53.99
CA SER A 207 -20.66 -1.28 52.88
C SER A 207 -19.25 -1.86 53.09
N SER A 208 -18.29 -1.03 53.52
CA SER A 208 -16.92 -1.45 53.85
C SER A 208 -16.90 -2.45 55.02
N ALA A 209 -17.69 -2.25 56.06
CA ALA A 209 -17.80 -3.20 57.16
C ALA A 209 -18.34 -4.57 56.70
N ALA A 210 -19.39 -4.57 55.87
CA ALA A 210 -19.92 -5.81 55.31
C ALA A 210 -18.93 -6.53 54.38
N ALA A 211 -18.13 -5.77 53.61
CA ALA A 211 -17.09 -6.34 52.73
C ALA A 211 -15.91 -6.92 53.53
N VAL A 212 -15.38 -6.18 54.51
CA VAL A 212 -14.28 -6.68 55.36
C VAL A 212 -14.74 -7.89 56.18
N LEU A 213 -15.98 -7.90 56.66
CA LEU A 213 -16.56 -9.08 57.32
C LEU A 213 -16.59 -10.29 56.37
N LEU A 214 -17.05 -10.13 55.13
CA LEU A 214 -17.05 -11.19 54.13
C LEU A 214 -15.63 -11.74 53.84
N PHE A 215 -14.62 -10.87 53.72
CA PHE A 215 -13.23 -11.28 53.48
C PHE A 215 -12.59 -11.97 54.67
N VAL A 216 -12.93 -11.59 55.90
CA VAL A 216 -12.48 -12.31 57.09
C VAL A 216 -13.19 -13.66 57.22
N SER A 217 -14.50 -13.73 56.93
CA SER A 217 -15.23 -15.00 56.87
C SER A 217 -14.63 -15.96 55.84
N LEU A 218 -14.20 -15.44 54.69
CA LEU A 218 -13.46 -16.21 53.68
C LEU A 218 -12.05 -16.62 54.16
N GLY A 219 -11.27 -15.66 54.67
CA GLY A 219 -9.89 -15.88 55.09
C GLY A 219 -9.77 -16.89 56.24
N SER A 220 -10.80 -16.98 57.08
CA SER A 220 -10.84 -17.90 58.22
C SER A 220 -10.70 -19.37 57.85
N GLY A 221 -11.16 -19.79 56.65
CA GLY A 221 -11.12 -21.20 56.21
C GLY A 221 -10.45 -21.46 54.86
N SER A 222 -10.19 -20.43 54.04
CA SER A 222 -9.75 -20.63 52.65
C SER A 222 -8.43 -19.95 52.25
N ILE A 223 -7.81 -19.10 53.09
CA ILE A 223 -6.56 -18.36 52.74
C ILE A 223 -5.41 -18.76 53.68
N ASP A 224 -4.35 -19.38 53.20
CA ASP A 224 -3.27 -19.96 54.03
C ASP A 224 -2.63 -18.98 55.04
N ALA A 225 -2.48 -17.71 54.69
CA ALA A 225 -1.92 -16.69 55.58
C ALA A 225 -2.83 -16.28 56.76
N LEU A 226 -4.11 -16.67 56.71
CA LEU A 226 -5.21 -16.29 57.60
C LEU A 226 -6.03 -17.50 58.11
N LYS A 227 -5.78 -18.69 57.56
CA LYS A 227 -6.55 -19.90 57.78
C LYS A 227 -6.35 -20.42 59.19
N TRP A 228 -7.47 -20.62 59.89
CA TRP A 228 -7.49 -21.22 61.22
C TRP A 228 -8.65 -22.21 61.41
N LEU A 229 -9.66 -22.19 60.52
CA LEU A 229 -10.71 -23.20 60.43
C LEU A 229 -10.29 -24.33 59.50
N GLU A 230 -10.21 -25.55 60.05
CA GLU A 230 -9.80 -26.76 59.30
C GLU A 230 -10.99 -27.52 58.70
N ASN A 231 -12.19 -27.42 59.30
CA ASN A 231 -13.40 -28.10 58.81
C ASN A 231 -14.06 -27.33 57.65
N SER A 232 -14.07 -27.93 56.46
CA SER A 232 -14.63 -27.35 55.23
C SER A 232 -16.10 -26.96 55.33
N TYR A 233 -16.94 -27.74 56.00
CA TYR A 233 -18.37 -27.42 56.17
C TYR A 233 -18.58 -26.27 57.15
N ALA A 234 -17.79 -26.19 58.22
CA ALA A 234 -17.83 -25.07 59.16
C ALA A 234 -17.35 -23.76 58.50
N ALA A 235 -16.29 -23.83 57.68
CA ALA A 235 -15.82 -22.71 56.89
C ALA A 235 -16.87 -22.22 55.87
N LEU A 236 -17.55 -23.14 55.17
CA LEU A 236 -18.65 -22.80 54.24
C LEU A 236 -19.88 -22.23 54.95
N ALA A 237 -20.20 -22.68 56.16
CA ALA A 237 -21.28 -22.12 56.98
C ALA A 237 -20.99 -20.68 57.43
N VAL A 238 -19.77 -20.42 57.93
CA VAL A 238 -19.30 -19.07 58.32
C VAL A 238 -19.29 -18.13 57.10
N LEU A 239 -18.86 -18.63 55.95
CA LEU A 239 -18.91 -17.88 54.69
C LEU A 239 -20.35 -17.59 54.25
N SER A 240 -21.27 -18.57 54.33
CA SER A 240 -22.68 -18.40 53.97
C SER A 240 -23.37 -17.37 54.86
N ALA A 241 -23.05 -17.34 56.16
CA ALA A 241 -23.54 -16.30 57.07
C ALA A 241 -23.00 -14.90 56.68
N GLY A 242 -21.70 -14.79 56.38
CA GLY A 242 -21.10 -13.56 55.87
C GLY A 242 -21.73 -13.08 54.56
N LEU A 243 -22.06 -14.01 53.66
CA LEU A 243 -22.72 -13.75 52.38
C LEU A 243 -24.14 -13.20 52.54
N ILE A 244 -24.96 -13.79 53.42
CA ILE A 244 -26.32 -13.32 53.70
C ILE A 244 -26.29 -11.89 54.25
N LEU A 245 -25.40 -11.62 55.22
CA LEU A 245 -25.24 -10.29 55.81
C LEU A 245 -24.75 -9.26 54.78
N ASN A 246 -23.83 -9.67 53.90
CA ASN A 246 -23.32 -8.86 52.79
C ASN A 246 -24.41 -8.48 51.78
N LEU A 247 -25.21 -9.45 51.32
CA LEU A 247 -26.32 -9.17 50.39
C LEU A 247 -27.41 -8.33 51.07
N TYR A 248 -27.75 -8.63 52.32
CA TYR A 248 -28.71 -7.83 53.09
C TYR A 248 -28.27 -6.35 53.19
N ALA A 249 -26.99 -6.10 53.47
CA ALA A 249 -26.45 -4.74 53.51
C ALA A 249 -26.55 -4.04 52.14
N GLY A 250 -26.26 -4.76 51.05
CA GLY A 250 -26.38 -4.27 49.68
C GLY A 250 -27.81 -3.89 49.29
N TYR A 251 -28.77 -4.80 49.39
CA TYR A 251 -30.17 -4.55 48.97
C TYR A 251 -30.90 -3.56 49.89
N ARG A 252 -30.55 -3.51 51.19
CA ARG A 252 -31.12 -2.51 52.13
C ARG A 252 -30.71 -1.08 51.82
N SER A 253 -29.63 -0.86 51.07
CA SER A 253 -29.18 0.49 50.68
C SER A 253 -30.13 1.17 49.67
N LYS A 254 -31.00 0.40 48.97
CA LYS A 254 -31.83 0.84 47.83
C LYS A 254 -31.04 1.53 46.70
N ASN A 255 -29.71 1.39 46.69
CA ASN A 255 -28.82 1.95 45.71
C ASN A 255 -28.27 0.83 44.81
N GLU A 256 -28.43 1.02 43.51
CA GLU A 256 -28.05 0.06 42.46
C GLU A 256 -26.55 -0.29 42.51
N THR A 257 -25.70 0.68 42.84
CA THR A 257 -24.24 0.51 42.91
C THR A 257 -23.80 -0.39 44.06
N PHE A 258 -24.33 -0.16 45.26
CA PHE A 258 -24.04 -0.98 46.43
C PHE A 258 -24.63 -2.40 46.29
N ALA A 259 -25.85 -2.53 45.78
CA ALA A 259 -26.42 -3.85 45.51
C ALA A 259 -25.56 -4.66 44.51
N SER A 260 -25.06 -4.01 43.46
CA SER A 260 -24.18 -4.64 42.46
C SER A 260 -22.83 -5.03 43.06
N LEU A 261 -22.18 -4.15 43.83
CA LEU A 261 -20.90 -4.41 44.48
C LEU A 261 -21.00 -5.59 45.44
N HIS A 262 -22.04 -5.63 46.28
CA HIS A 262 -22.23 -6.71 47.24
C HIS A 262 -22.57 -8.05 46.57
N THR A 263 -23.33 -8.05 45.46
CA THR A 263 -23.54 -9.26 44.65
C THR A 263 -22.22 -9.79 44.06
N ILE A 264 -21.37 -8.93 43.50
CA ILE A 264 -20.04 -9.33 42.96
C ILE A 264 -19.16 -9.89 44.07
N LEU A 265 -19.03 -9.17 45.19
CA LEU A 265 -18.22 -9.60 46.32
C LEU A 265 -18.69 -10.96 46.83
N GLY A 266 -20.01 -11.19 46.90
CA GLY A 266 -20.57 -12.47 47.29
C GLY A 266 -20.22 -13.61 46.34
N LEU A 267 -20.28 -13.37 45.03
CA LEU A 267 -19.93 -14.35 44.00
C LEU A 267 -18.43 -14.69 44.01
N VAL A 268 -17.57 -13.69 44.17
CA VAL A 268 -16.11 -13.88 44.31
C VAL A 268 -15.80 -14.69 45.56
N ALA A 269 -16.43 -14.36 46.68
CA ALA A 269 -16.19 -15.03 47.95
C ALA A 269 -16.60 -16.53 47.92
N VAL A 270 -17.73 -16.87 47.28
CA VAL A 270 -18.18 -18.28 47.15
C VAL A 270 -17.37 -19.09 46.14
N SER A 271 -16.61 -18.43 45.25
CA SER A 271 -15.80 -19.07 44.21
C SER A 271 -14.40 -19.51 44.67
N ILE A 272 -13.96 -19.09 45.86
CA ILE A 272 -12.62 -19.37 46.40
C ILE A 272 -12.56 -20.72 47.17
N PRO A 273 -13.56 -21.10 47.98
CA PRO A 273 -13.63 -22.44 48.57
C PRO A 273 -13.75 -23.57 47.54
N GLN A 274 -13.59 -24.83 47.98
CA GLN A 274 -13.75 -26.01 47.13
C GLN A 274 -15.17 -26.08 46.53
N SER A 275 -15.26 -26.19 45.20
CA SER A 275 -16.54 -26.26 44.48
C SER A 275 -17.31 -27.56 44.77
N SER A 276 -18.62 -27.44 45.00
CA SER A 276 -19.57 -28.57 45.17
C SER A 276 -20.94 -28.22 44.59
N GLY A 277 -21.87 -29.18 44.46
CA GLY A 277 -23.26 -28.86 44.06
C GLY A 277 -23.91 -27.79 44.94
N PHE A 278 -23.56 -27.76 46.22
CA PHE A 278 -24.02 -26.75 47.17
C PHE A 278 -23.54 -25.34 46.80
N THR A 279 -22.27 -25.16 46.40
CA THR A 279 -21.75 -23.84 46.00
C THR A 279 -22.43 -23.31 44.74
N LEU A 280 -22.81 -24.17 43.78
CA LEU A 280 -23.61 -23.75 42.61
C LEU A 280 -25.02 -23.31 43.01
N GLY A 281 -25.68 -24.05 43.89
CA GLY A 281 -26.98 -23.67 44.44
C GLY A 281 -26.93 -22.31 45.13
N VAL A 282 -25.89 -22.06 45.93
CA VAL A 282 -25.65 -20.75 46.57
C VAL A 282 -25.38 -19.65 45.54
N ILE A 283 -24.58 -19.91 44.50
CA ILE A 283 -24.34 -18.97 43.38
C ILE A 283 -25.66 -18.56 42.69
N ALA A 284 -26.57 -19.51 42.44
CA ALA A 284 -27.88 -19.20 41.88
C ALA A 284 -28.76 -18.39 42.84
N LEU A 285 -28.78 -18.77 44.13
CA LEU A 285 -29.55 -18.07 45.17
C LEU A 285 -29.08 -16.63 45.42
N ILE A 286 -27.78 -16.34 45.27
CA ILE A 286 -27.25 -14.96 45.34
C ILE A 286 -27.88 -14.07 44.24
N CYS A 287 -28.11 -14.64 43.06
CA CYS A 287 -28.48 -13.89 41.86
C CYS A 287 -30.00 -13.75 41.66
N LEU A 288 -30.81 -14.71 42.12
CA LEU A 288 -32.28 -14.68 41.97
C LEU A 288 -32.94 -13.42 42.55
N PRO A 289 -32.59 -12.91 43.75
CA PRO A 289 -33.13 -11.64 44.26
C PRO A 289 -32.91 -10.45 43.32
N GLY A 290 -31.75 -10.41 42.65
CA GLY A 290 -31.42 -9.36 41.68
C GLY A 290 -32.29 -9.40 40.42
N VAL A 291 -32.62 -10.60 39.93
CA VAL A 291 -33.55 -10.80 38.80
C VAL A 291 -34.98 -10.42 39.18
N ILE A 292 -35.45 -10.86 40.36
CA ILE A 292 -36.82 -10.58 40.86
C ILE A 292 -37.01 -9.07 41.09
N TRP A 293 -36.02 -8.39 41.66
CA TRP A 293 -36.09 -6.94 41.88
C TRP A 293 -36.18 -6.18 40.55
N ASN A 294 -35.40 -6.60 39.53
CA ASN A 294 -35.46 -6.01 38.19
C ASN A 294 -36.77 -6.25 37.44
N TYR A 295 -37.43 -7.38 37.71
CA TYR A 295 -38.74 -7.64 37.13
C TYR A 295 -39.76 -6.58 37.57
N ARG A 296 -39.61 -6.01 38.78
CA ARG A 296 -40.48 -4.98 39.34
C ARG A 296 -40.07 -3.56 38.93
N GLU A 297 -38.78 -3.23 38.92
CA GLU A 297 -38.22 -1.91 38.63
C GLU A 297 -37.16 -1.94 37.51
N ARG A 298 -37.07 -0.89 36.69
CA ARG A 298 -36.06 -0.76 35.62
C ARG A 298 -34.67 -0.43 36.20
N ARG A 299 -33.84 -1.44 36.50
CA ARG A 299 -32.48 -1.32 37.09
C ARG A 299 -31.41 -2.03 36.27
N GLN A 300 -31.11 -1.47 35.10
CA GLN A 300 -30.43 -2.23 34.05
C GLN A 300 -28.97 -2.58 34.36
N VAL A 301 -28.24 -1.73 35.10
CA VAL A 301 -26.83 -1.99 35.46
C VAL A 301 -26.75 -3.15 36.43
N HIS A 302 -27.67 -3.21 37.40
CA HIS A 302 -27.73 -4.31 38.34
C HIS A 302 -28.09 -5.65 37.67
N LEU A 303 -29.04 -5.67 36.71
CA LEU A 303 -29.39 -6.89 35.97
C LEU A 303 -28.18 -7.47 35.25
N LEU A 304 -27.41 -6.59 34.61
CA LEU A 304 -26.22 -6.96 33.85
C LEU A 304 -25.11 -7.49 34.76
N VAL A 305 -24.89 -6.86 35.91
CA VAL A 305 -23.91 -7.32 36.91
C VAL A 305 -24.31 -8.68 37.46
N VAL A 306 -25.59 -8.89 37.78
CA VAL A 306 -26.12 -10.16 38.29
C VAL A 306 -25.94 -11.28 37.26
N SER A 307 -26.32 -11.06 36.00
CA SER A 307 -26.20 -12.10 34.97
C SER A 307 -24.76 -12.38 34.56
N THR A 308 -23.92 -11.35 34.46
CA THR A 308 -22.47 -11.51 34.14
C THR A 308 -21.71 -12.17 35.28
N GLY A 309 -22.00 -11.77 36.53
CA GLY A 309 -21.41 -12.37 37.70
C GLY A 309 -21.81 -13.84 37.85
N PHE A 310 -23.10 -14.16 37.66
CA PHE A 310 -23.58 -15.54 37.67
C PHE A 310 -22.90 -16.39 36.59
N PHE A 311 -22.77 -15.86 35.37
CA PHE A 311 -22.09 -16.53 34.27
C PHE A 311 -20.63 -16.84 34.60
N ALA A 312 -19.86 -15.86 35.09
CA ALA A 312 -18.46 -16.05 35.46
C ALA A 312 -18.29 -17.07 36.60
N ALA A 313 -19.12 -16.98 37.64
CA ALA A 313 -19.10 -17.90 38.77
C ALA A 313 -19.50 -19.33 38.37
N HIS A 314 -20.51 -19.47 37.49
CA HIS A 314 -20.93 -20.75 36.94
C HIS A 314 -19.82 -21.41 36.10
N LEU A 315 -19.14 -20.65 35.24
CA LEU A 315 -18.02 -21.18 34.44
C LEU A 315 -16.85 -21.64 35.31
N HIS A 316 -16.47 -20.81 36.30
CA HIS A 316 -15.42 -21.17 37.26
C HIS A 316 -15.78 -22.44 38.04
N TRP A 317 -17.02 -22.53 38.51
CA TRP A 317 -17.53 -23.73 39.20
C TRP A 317 -17.51 -24.97 38.28
N HIS A 318 -17.99 -24.83 37.04
CA HIS A 318 -18.01 -25.91 36.07
C HIS A 318 -16.60 -26.42 35.76
N TYR A 319 -15.64 -25.52 35.60
CA TYR A 319 -14.24 -25.86 35.38
C TYR A 319 -13.65 -26.64 36.57
N GLN A 320 -13.94 -26.22 37.80
CA GLN A 320 -13.44 -26.92 38.98
C GLN A 320 -14.02 -28.34 39.15
N ILE A 321 -15.30 -28.56 38.83
CA ILE A 321 -15.96 -29.87 39.00
C ILE A 321 -15.70 -30.82 37.82
N PHE A 322 -15.84 -30.33 36.59
CA PHE A 322 -15.88 -31.15 35.37
C PHE A 322 -14.63 -31.03 34.50
N SER A 323 -13.50 -30.55 35.05
CA SER A 323 -12.22 -30.45 34.31
C SER A 323 -11.71 -31.80 33.79
N GLN A 324 -12.01 -32.89 34.49
CA GLN A 324 -11.49 -34.23 34.18
C GLN A 324 -12.50 -35.12 33.39
N ALA A 325 -13.81 -34.88 33.52
CA ALA A 325 -14.84 -35.65 32.83
C ALA A 325 -16.10 -34.81 32.57
N LYS A 326 -16.75 -34.99 31.42
CA LYS A 326 -18.03 -34.32 31.10
C LYS A 326 -19.19 -34.94 31.88
N PRO A 327 -20.16 -34.13 32.36
CA PRO A 327 -21.31 -34.64 33.11
C PRO A 327 -22.19 -35.54 32.24
N VAL A 328 -22.60 -36.70 32.78
CA VAL A 328 -23.48 -37.67 32.11
C VAL A 328 -24.68 -38.00 32.99
N GLY A 329 -25.85 -38.23 32.37
CA GLY A 329 -27.06 -38.64 33.09
C GLY A 329 -27.63 -37.54 34.00
N VAL A 330 -27.93 -37.88 35.27
CA VAL A 330 -28.67 -37.05 36.23
C VAL A 330 -27.87 -35.82 36.69
N GLU A 331 -26.54 -35.87 36.64
CA GLU A 331 -25.63 -34.77 37.01
C GLU A 331 -25.79 -33.52 36.14
N VAL A 332 -26.40 -33.67 34.97
CA VAL A 332 -26.70 -32.58 34.03
C VAL A 332 -27.95 -31.79 34.48
N VAL A 333 -28.87 -32.44 35.19
CA VAL A 333 -30.20 -31.88 35.51
C VAL A 333 -30.09 -30.74 36.52
N PHE A 334 -29.35 -30.94 37.61
CA PHE A 334 -29.25 -29.95 38.69
C PHE A 334 -28.61 -28.62 38.25
N PRO A 335 -27.50 -28.60 37.47
CA PRO A 335 -26.99 -27.35 36.91
C PRO A 335 -27.95 -26.66 35.95
N ILE A 336 -28.65 -27.41 35.09
CA ILE A 336 -29.67 -26.82 34.18
C ILE A 336 -30.80 -26.16 35.00
N LEU A 337 -31.25 -26.80 36.07
CA LEU A 337 -32.26 -26.24 36.98
C LEU A 337 -31.78 -24.96 37.70
N CYS A 338 -30.47 -24.77 37.89
CA CYS A 338 -29.91 -23.53 38.45
C CYS A 338 -29.74 -22.43 37.39
N ILE A 339 -29.41 -22.79 36.14
CA ILE A 339 -29.11 -21.87 35.03
C ILE A 339 -30.39 -21.25 34.45
N LEU A 340 -31.42 -22.07 34.22
CA LEU A 340 -32.65 -21.63 33.55
C LEU A 340 -33.39 -20.51 34.30
N PRO A 341 -33.63 -20.58 35.62
CA PRO A 341 -34.36 -19.52 36.33
C PRO A 341 -33.65 -18.16 36.30
N VAL A 342 -32.31 -18.15 36.36
CA VAL A 342 -31.53 -16.92 36.37
C VAL A 342 -31.50 -16.27 34.98
N PHE A 343 -31.12 -17.00 33.93
CA PHE A 343 -31.01 -16.41 32.59
C PHE A 343 -32.35 -16.25 31.87
N CYS A 344 -33.26 -17.23 31.93
CA CYS A 344 -34.60 -17.07 31.34
C CYS A 344 -35.39 -15.98 32.09
N GLY A 345 -35.25 -15.91 33.42
CA GLY A 345 -35.81 -14.83 34.23
C GLY A 345 -35.30 -13.46 33.77
N ALA A 346 -33.99 -13.32 33.57
CA ALA A 346 -33.38 -12.08 33.08
C ALA A 346 -33.81 -11.72 31.64
N LEU A 347 -34.04 -12.69 30.75
CA LEU A 347 -34.55 -12.46 29.39
C LEU A 347 -36.03 -12.01 29.38
N LEU A 348 -36.87 -12.59 30.24
CA LEU A 348 -38.30 -12.28 30.31
C LEU A 348 -38.58 -10.87 30.85
N VAL A 349 -37.65 -10.28 31.62
CA VAL A 349 -37.77 -8.89 32.12
C VAL A 349 -37.96 -7.89 30.96
N HIS A 350 -37.32 -8.11 29.81
CA HIS A 350 -37.39 -7.20 28.66
C HIS A 350 -38.71 -7.27 27.88
N TYR A 351 -39.56 -8.28 28.11
CA TYR A 351 -40.88 -8.42 27.48
C TYR A 351 -42.01 -7.65 28.19
N ARG A 352 -41.65 -6.92 29.25
CA ARG A 352 -42.59 -6.12 30.05
C ARG A 352 -42.85 -4.78 29.36
N GLU A 353 -44.04 -4.70 28.74
CA GLU A 353 -44.51 -3.55 27.96
C GLU A 353 -44.47 -2.22 28.72
N THR A 354 -44.83 -2.24 30.01
CA THR A 354 -44.84 -1.04 30.88
C THR A 354 -43.46 -0.40 31.08
N LEU A 355 -42.37 -1.13 30.85
CA LEU A 355 -41.00 -0.64 31.03
C LEU A 355 -40.26 -0.37 29.71
N TYR A 356 -40.62 -1.08 28.63
CA TYR A 356 -39.86 -1.12 27.37
C TYR A 356 -40.69 -0.87 26.10
N GLY A 357 -42.00 -0.60 26.20
CA GLY A 357 -42.90 -0.36 25.06
C GLY A 357 -42.76 0.99 24.34
N LYS A 358 -41.64 1.71 24.53
CA LYS A 358 -41.40 2.99 23.83
C LYS A 358 -40.82 2.75 22.43
N LYS A 359 -41.16 3.63 21.48
CA LYS A 359 -40.66 3.59 20.08
C LYS A 359 -39.17 3.94 19.92
N GLU A 360 -38.51 4.40 20.98
CA GLU A 360 -37.11 4.84 20.96
C GLU A 360 -36.14 3.67 21.16
N PHE A 361 -35.04 3.68 20.41
CA PHE A 361 -33.99 2.68 20.52
C PHE A 361 -33.17 2.87 21.79
N GLU A 362 -33.05 1.82 22.61
CA GLU A 362 -32.23 1.82 23.82
C GLU A 362 -31.07 0.82 23.69
N LEU A 363 -29.83 1.33 23.60
CA LEU A 363 -28.62 0.51 23.43
C LEU A 363 -28.35 -0.42 24.62
N PHE A 364 -28.65 0.05 25.84
CA PHE A 364 -28.29 -0.65 27.06
C PHE A 364 -29.14 -1.93 27.31
N PRO A 365 -30.49 -1.90 27.20
CA PRO A 365 -31.31 -3.12 27.22
C PRO A 365 -30.95 -4.12 26.13
N LEU A 366 -30.68 -3.63 24.92
CA LEU A 366 -30.26 -4.46 23.81
C LEU A 366 -28.99 -5.24 24.17
N ALA A 367 -27.96 -4.55 24.66
CA ALA A 367 -26.69 -5.16 25.06
C ALA A 367 -26.90 -6.18 26.18
N SER A 368 -27.70 -5.85 27.20
CA SER A 368 -28.01 -6.78 28.29
C SER A 368 -28.79 -8.01 27.81
N HIS A 369 -29.74 -7.86 26.88
CA HIS A 369 -30.53 -8.95 26.33
C HIS A 369 -29.67 -9.93 25.51
N LEU A 370 -28.78 -9.40 24.67
CA LEU A 370 -27.87 -10.19 23.86
C LEU A 370 -26.82 -10.92 24.71
N LEU A 371 -26.29 -10.27 25.75
CA LEU A 371 -25.37 -10.91 26.69
C LEU A 371 -26.07 -12.04 27.44
N ASN A 372 -27.32 -11.87 27.87
CA ASN A 372 -28.08 -12.94 28.52
C ASN A 372 -28.36 -14.13 27.59
N TRP A 373 -28.69 -13.89 26.32
CA TRP A 373 -28.80 -14.97 25.32
C TRP A 373 -27.47 -15.70 25.10
N SER A 374 -26.36 -14.97 25.08
CA SER A 374 -25.02 -15.53 24.94
C SER A 374 -24.61 -16.36 26.16
N TYR A 375 -24.86 -15.85 27.37
CA TYR A 375 -24.57 -16.54 28.62
C TYR A 375 -25.39 -17.82 28.76
N LEU A 376 -26.69 -17.78 28.44
CA LEU A 376 -27.55 -18.96 28.42
C LEU A 376 -27.02 -20.01 27.42
N GLY A 377 -26.68 -19.57 26.21
CA GLY A 377 -26.13 -20.44 25.16
C GLY A 377 -24.83 -21.13 25.59
N ILE A 378 -23.84 -20.37 26.06
CA ILE A 378 -22.55 -20.90 26.55
C ILE A 378 -22.78 -21.88 27.71
N SER A 379 -23.59 -21.49 28.68
CA SER A 379 -23.84 -22.32 29.87
C SER A 379 -24.47 -23.66 29.50
N LEU A 380 -25.43 -23.69 28.57
CA LEU A 380 -26.06 -24.94 28.11
C LEU A 380 -25.13 -25.83 27.27
N ILE A 381 -24.13 -25.26 26.58
CA ILE A 381 -23.16 -26.04 25.78
C ILE A 381 -22.35 -26.98 26.67
N HIS A 382 -21.95 -26.52 27.85
CA HIS A 382 -21.18 -27.31 28.82
C HIS A 382 -21.91 -28.58 29.29
N TYR A 383 -23.23 -28.62 29.09
CA TYR A 383 -24.13 -29.71 29.48
C TYR A 383 -24.76 -30.44 28.28
N SER A 384 -24.45 -30.03 27.06
CA SER A 384 -24.99 -30.64 25.84
C SER A 384 -24.40 -32.03 25.62
N GLN A 385 -25.23 -33.06 25.76
CA GLN A 385 -24.90 -34.41 25.33
C GLN A 385 -25.06 -34.47 23.81
N LYS A 386 -24.07 -35.03 23.08
CA LYS A 386 -24.09 -35.18 21.61
C LYS A 386 -25.12 -36.23 21.15
N THR A 387 -26.36 -36.13 21.62
CA THR A 387 -27.45 -37.05 21.32
C THR A 387 -28.29 -36.51 20.17
N LYS A 388 -28.98 -37.41 19.46
CA LYS A 388 -29.90 -37.04 18.37
C LYS A 388 -31.06 -36.15 18.84
N ILE A 389 -31.42 -36.23 20.13
CA ILE A 389 -32.48 -35.43 20.76
C ILE A 389 -32.14 -33.94 20.72
N SER A 390 -30.85 -33.58 20.81
CA SER A 390 -30.39 -32.19 20.74
C SER A 390 -30.80 -31.48 19.44
N THR A 391 -30.89 -32.20 18.31
CA THR A 391 -31.40 -31.65 17.04
C THR A 391 -32.84 -31.19 17.17
N PHE A 392 -33.70 -32.01 17.76
CA PHE A 392 -35.11 -31.69 17.96
C PHE A 392 -35.28 -30.51 18.92
N VAL A 393 -34.53 -30.51 20.03
CA VAL A 393 -34.56 -29.42 21.02
C VAL A 393 -34.18 -28.09 20.40
N LEU A 394 -33.18 -28.04 19.50
CA LEU A 394 -32.78 -26.81 18.82
C LEU A 394 -33.88 -26.26 17.90
N PHE A 395 -34.55 -27.11 17.13
CA PHE A 395 -35.67 -26.67 16.28
C PHE A 395 -36.89 -26.23 17.10
N VAL A 396 -37.20 -26.92 18.20
CA VAL A 396 -38.27 -26.51 19.12
C VAL A 396 -37.95 -25.16 19.78
N ALA A 397 -36.71 -24.98 20.26
CA ALA A 397 -36.25 -23.71 20.82
C ALA A 397 -36.33 -22.58 19.78
N ALA A 398 -35.91 -22.84 18.54
CA ALA A 398 -36.03 -21.89 17.44
C ALA A 398 -37.49 -21.47 17.20
N GLY A 399 -38.42 -22.44 17.24
CA GLY A 399 -39.85 -22.20 17.12
C GLY A 399 -40.41 -21.35 18.27
N ILE A 400 -40.06 -21.66 19.52
CA ILE A 400 -40.47 -20.87 20.70
C ILE A 400 -39.99 -19.42 20.56
N VAL A 401 -38.72 -19.21 20.22
CA VAL A 401 -38.15 -17.87 20.03
C VAL A 401 -38.80 -17.15 18.83
N TRP A 402 -39.17 -17.87 17.76
CA TRP A 402 -39.92 -17.32 16.63
C TRP A 402 -41.30 -16.79 17.04
N PHE A 403 -42.00 -17.50 17.93
CA PHE A 403 -43.28 -17.04 18.47
C PHE A 403 -43.11 -15.87 19.45
N LEU A 404 -42.07 -15.90 20.27
CA LEU A 404 -41.73 -14.80 21.18
C LEU A 404 -41.37 -13.52 20.42
N SER A 405 -40.61 -13.60 19.32
CA SER A 405 -40.32 -12.44 18.47
C SER A 405 -41.61 -11.86 17.86
N LYS A 406 -42.53 -12.73 17.41
CA LYS A 406 -43.87 -12.31 16.94
C LYS A 406 -44.69 -11.65 18.05
N ALA A 407 -44.57 -12.09 19.30
CA ALA A 407 -45.20 -11.45 20.45
C ALA A 407 -44.59 -10.07 20.75
N ALA A 408 -43.27 -9.91 20.64
CA ALA A 408 -42.60 -8.61 20.75
C ALA A 408 -43.07 -7.63 19.66
N LYS A 409 -43.29 -8.12 18.43
CA LYS A 409 -43.88 -7.32 17.33
C LYS A 409 -45.30 -6.84 17.67
N ARG A 410 -46.14 -7.70 18.27
CA ARG A 410 -47.50 -7.31 18.73
C ARG A 410 -47.49 -6.24 19.82
N LYS A 411 -46.45 -6.23 20.66
CA LYS A 411 -46.24 -5.26 21.75
C LYS A 411 -45.48 -4.00 21.30
N GLU A 412 -45.30 -3.80 19.99
CA GLU A 412 -44.56 -2.67 19.39
C GLU A 412 -43.09 -2.50 19.84
N ILE A 413 -42.45 -3.56 20.36
CA ILE A 413 -41.04 -3.51 20.78
C ILE A 413 -40.13 -3.89 19.61
N SER A 414 -39.77 -2.90 18.78
CA SER A 414 -39.08 -3.10 17.49
C SER A 414 -37.70 -3.76 17.61
N TRP A 415 -36.87 -3.34 18.57
CA TRP A 415 -35.52 -3.89 18.76
C TRP A 415 -35.55 -5.36 19.21
N LEU A 416 -36.48 -5.71 20.09
CA LEU A 416 -36.66 -7.06 20.63
C LEU A 416 -37.18 -8.04 19.57
N PHE A 417 -38.12 -7.57 18.73
CA PHE A 417 -38.57 -8.31 17.55
C PHE A 417 -37.38 -8.68 16.64
N LEU A 418 -36.53 -7.70 16.32
CA LEU A 418 -35.38 -7.91 15.45
C LEU A 418 -34.37 -8.89 16.06
N THR A 419 -34.03 -8.72 17.34
CA THR A 419 -33.04 -9.61 17.99
C THR A 419 -33.53 -11.04 18.08
N ASP A 420 -34.76 -11.25 18.50
CA ASP A 420 -35.26 -12.61 18.70
C ASP A 420 -35.58 -13.30 17.37
N ARG A 421 -35.93 -12.55 16.31
CA ARG A 421 -35.99 -13.10 14.94
C ARG A 421 -34.63 -13.62 14.48
N LEU A 422 -33.54 -12.91 14.77
CA LEU A 422 -32.18 -13.35 14.45
C LEU A 422 -31.68 -14.49 15.33
N VAL A 423 -32.03 -14.51 16.63
CA VAL A 423 -31.70 -15.62 17.53
C VAL A 423 -32.43 -16.90 17.06
N SER A 424 -33.70 -16.79 16.70
CA SER A 424 -34.46 -17.90 16.11
C SER A 424 -33.79 -18.43 14.85
N GLN A 425 -33.41 -17.56 13.91
CA GLN A 425 -32.69 -17.96 12.70
C GLN A 425 -31.37 -18.67 13.02
N SER A 426 -30.62 -18.15 14.00
CA SER A 426 -29.35 -18.75 14.43
C SER A 426 -29.55 -20.15 15.02
N LEU A 427 -30.65 -20.39 15.74
CA LEU A 427 -31.02 -21.71 16.25
C LEU A 427 -31.45 -22.68 15.13
N ILE A 428 -32.15 -22.21 14.09
CA ILE A 428 -32.46 -23.02 12.89
C ILE A 428 -31.17 -23.48 12.20
N ILE A 429 -30.23 -22.57 11.97
CA ILE A 429 -28.92 -22.88 11.36
C ILE A 429 -28.17 -23.93 12.19
N LEU A 430 -28.15 -23.78 13.52
CA LEU A 430 -27.56 -24.79 14.42
C LEU A 430 -28.30 -26.12 14.38
N GLY A 431 -29.63 -26.11 14.30
CA GLY A 431 -30.45 -27.29 14.10
C GLY A 431 -30.04 -28.04 12.83
N ILE A 432 -29.87 -27.33 11.72
CA ILE A 432 -29.41 -27.89 10.44
C ILE A 432 -27.99 -28.46 10.57
N PHE A 433 -27.04 -27.76 11.19
CA PHE A 433 -25.70 -28.31 11.42
C PHE A 433 -25.69 -29.54 12.33
N SER A 434 -26.61 -29.61 13.29
CA SER A 434 -26.74 -30.77 14.18
C SER A 434 -27.23 -32.03 13.46
N LEU A 435 -27.74 -31.93 12.23
CA LEU A 435 -28.05 -33.08 11.36
C LEU A 435 -26.82 -33.95 11.05
N ARG A 436 -25.60 -33.45 11.30
CA ARG A 436 -24.39 -34.28 11.30
C ARG A 436 -24.47 -35.44 12.30
N LEU A 437 -25.19 -35.29 13.41
CA LEU A 437 -25.46 -36.36 14.39
C LEU A 437 -26.35 -37.46 13.83
N TRP A 438 -27.04 -37.19 12.72
CA TRP A 438 -27.87 -38.12 11.96
C TRP A 438 -27.14 -38.71 10.75
N SER A 439 -25.80 -38.62 10.73
CA SER A 439 -24.94 -39.16 9.67
C SER A 439 -25.23 -38.59 8.27
N LEU A 440 -25.79 -37.37 8.19
CA LEU A 440 -25.94 -36.64 6.92
C LEU A 440 -24.60 -36.06 6.45
N ASP A 441 -24.37 -36.15 5.13
CA ASP A 441 -23.17 -35.63 4.48
C ASP A 441 -23.06 -34.09 4.58
N PRO A 442 -21.86 -33.52 4.76
CA PRO A 442 -21.66 -32.07 4.85
C PRO A 442 -22.21 -31.25 3.67
N LEU A 443 -22.15 -31.76 2.43
CA LEU A 443 -22.73 -31.08 1.27
C LEU A 443 -24.25 -31.13 1.30
N ALA A 444 -24.84 -32.23 1.76
CA ALA A 444 -26.29 -32.32 1.96
C ALA A 444 -26.77 -31.34 3.04
N ILE A 445 -26.02 -31.20 4.13
CA ILE A 445 -26.30 -30.19 5.17
C ILE A 445 -26.25 -28.77 4.59
N LEU A 446 -25.23 -28.47 3.77
CA LEU A 446 -25.06 -27.15 3.17
C LEU A 446 -26.11 -26.85 2.08
N ALA A 447 -26.58 -27.87 1.36
CA ALA A 447 -27.69 -27.77 0.43
C ALA A 447 -29.01 -27.46 1.14
N ILE A 448 -29.32 -28.17 2.24
CA ILE A 448 -30.49 -27.90 3.09
C ILE A 448 -30.43 -26.48 3.65
N LEU A 449 -29.25 -26.06 4.13
CA LEU A 449 -29.03 -24.70 4.63
C LEU A 449 -29.23 -23.63 3.53
N SER A 450 -28.75 -23.90 2.31
CA SER A 450 -28.91 -22.98 1.17
C SER A 450 -30.38 -22.80 0.79
N LEU A 451 -31.15 -23.89 0.81
CA LEU A 451 -32.60 -23.85 0.57
C LEU A 451 -33.33 -23.08 1.68
N GLU A 452 -33.01 -23.36 2.95
CA GLU A 452 -33.60 -22.68 4.10
C GLU A 452 -33.34 -21.18 4.06
N ILE A 453 -32.14 -20.73 3.68
CA ILE A 453 -31.80 -19.30 3.61
C ILE A 453 -32.50 -18.57 2.46
N LEU A 454 -32.78 -19.25 1.34
CA LEU A 454 -33.65 -18.69 0.29
C LEU A 454 -35.07 -18.46 0.83
N ILE A 455 -35.60 -19.40 1.62
CA ILE A 455 -36.92 -19.29 2.26
C ILE A 455 -36.91 -18.16 3.30
N PHE A 456 -35.89 -18.09 4.16
CA PHE A 456 -35.74 -17.03 5.16
C PHE A 456 -35.65 -15.65 4.49
N SER A 457 -34.87 -15.54 3.41
CA SER A 457 -34.77 -14.29 2.64
C SER A 457 -36.11 -13.88 2.05
N TRP A 458 -36.87 -14.82 1.48
CA TRP A 458 -38.22 -14.57 1.00
C TRP A 458 -39.16 -14.04 2.11
N ILE A 459 -39.08 -14.59 3.31
CA ILE A 459 -39.86 -14.12 4.47
C ILE A 459 -39.43 -12.70 4.87
N CYS A 460 -38.11 -12.41 4.93
CA CYS A 460 -37.60 -11.08 5.30
C CYS A 460 -38.08 -9.98 4.35
N PHE A 461 -38.10 -10.26 3.03
CA PHE A 461 -38.64 -9.32 2.03
C PHE A 461 -40.16 -9.09 2.15
N ARG A 462 -40.90 -10.00 2.80
CA ARG A 462 -42.32 -9.78 3.13
C ARG A 462 -42.54 -9.00 4.42
N GLU A 463 -41.53 -8.89 5.28
CA GLU A 463 -41.64 -8.18 6.56
C GLU A 463 -41.40 -6.66 6.43
N GLU A 464 -41.02 -6.20 5.23
CA GLU A 464 -40.78 -4.78 4.87
C GLU A 464 -39.80 -4.05 5.80
N ASN A 465 -38.88 -4.81 6.42
CA ASN A 465 -37.84 -4.28 7.29
C ASN A 465 -36.48 -4.29 6.59
N ARG A 466 -35.99 -3.10 6.23
CA ARG A 466 -34.70 -2.93 5.53
C ARG A 466 -33.50 -3.55 6.24
N PHE A 467 -33.51 -3.66 7.56
CA PHE A 467 -32.42 -4.28 8.31
C PHE A 467 -32.42 -5.81 8.12
N LEU A 468 -33.58 -6.45 8.25
CA LEU A 468 -33.72 -7.90 8.04
C LEU A 468 -33.41 -8.31 6.60
N GLU A 469 -33.86 -7.52 5.62
CA GLU A 469 -33.53 -7.74 4.20
C GLU A 469 -32.01 -7.73 3.94
N ARG A 470 -31.28 -6.78 4.53
CA ARG A 470 -29.81 -6.71 4.38
C ARG A 470 -29.12 -7.89 5.03
N VAL A 471 -29.58 -8.30 6.21
CA VAL A 471 -29.04 -9.46 6.91
C VAL A 471 -29.30 -10.74 6.12
N SER A 472 -30.51 -10.93 5.59
CA SER A 472 -30.87 -12.12 4.82
C SER A 472 -30.11 -12.22 3.49
N LEU A 473 -29.93 -11.10 2.77
CA LEU A 473 -29.10 -11.04 1.57
C LEU A 473 -27.62 -11.34 1.87
N SER A 474 -27.10 -10.82 2.99
CA SER A 474 -25.72 -11.10 3.43
C SER A 474 -25.55 -12.59 3.74
N LEU A 475 -26.51 -13.19 4.46
CA LEU A 475 -26.50 -14.60 4.79
C LEU A 475 -26.59 -15.49 3.53
N THR A 476 -27.44 -15.12 2.57
CA THR A 476 -27.55 -15.81 1.28
C THR A 476 -26.22 -15.79 0.53
N THR A 477 -25.56 -14.63 0.50
CA THR A 477 -24.23 -14.48 -0.13
C THR A 477 -23.19 -15.38 0.54
N ILE A 478 -23.14 -15.40 1.88
CA ILE A 478 -22.17 -16.19 2.65
C ILE A 478 -22.40 -17.69 2.43
N VAL A 479 -23.65 -18.16 2.49
CA VAL A 479 -23.94 -19.59 2.38
C VAL A 479 -23.76 -20.11 0.96
N PHE A 480 -24.23 -19.39 -0.06
CA PHE A 480 -23.94 -19.78 -1.44
C PHE A 480 -22.45 -19.67 -1.77
N GLY A 481 -21.74 -18.66 -1.23
CA GLY A 481 -20.29 -18.60 -1.33
C GLY A 481 -19.59 -19.82 -0.72
N THR A 482 -20.04 -20.26 0.46
CA THR A 482 -19.51 -21.45 1.13
C THR A 482 -19.83 -22.73 0.33
N LEU A 483 -21.05 -22.84 -0.21
CA LEU A 483 -21.48 -23.96 -1.06
C LEU A 483 -20.58 -24.09 -2.29
N ILE A 484 -20.27 -22.96 -2.95
CA ILE A 484 -19.39 -22.92 -4.12
C ILE A 484 -17.95 -23.33 -3.73
N VAL A 485 -17.41 -22.83 -2.61
CA VAL A 485 -16.07 -23.21 -2.12
C VAL A 485 -15.98 -24.70 -1.83
N PHE A 486 -16.99 -25.28 -1.19
CA PHE A 486 -17.04 -26.73 -0.94
C PHE A 486 -17.17 -27.52 -2.24
N SER A 487 -17.92 -27.03 -3.23
CA SER A 487 -18.01 -27.63 -4.56
C SER A 487 -16.64 -27.67 -5.26
N TYR A 488 -15.88 -26.57 -5.25
CA TYR A 488 -14.51 -26.57 -5.77
C TYR A 488 -13.60 -27.53 -5.02
N ARG A 489 -13.68 -27.54 -3.67
CA ARG A 489 -12.90 -28.47 -2.86
C ARG A 489 -13.20 -29.93 -3.23
N GLN A 490 -14.47 -30.28 -3.40
CA GLN A 490 -14.87 -31.63 -3.83
C GLN A 490 -14.31 -31.98 -5.20
N PHE A 491 -14.31 -31.04 -6.15
CA PHE A 491 -13.71 -31.23 -7.46
C PHE A 491 -12.20 -31.50 -7.38
N PHE A 492 -11.44 -30.68 -6.65
CA PHE A 492 -9.98 -30.83 -6.53
C PHE A 492 -9.54 -32.04 -5.69
N GLN A 493 -10.42 -32.57 -4.84
CA GLN A 493 -10.15 -33.77 -4.03
C GLN A 493 -10.64 -35.06 -4.67
N SER A 494 -11.32 -34.99 -5.81
CA SER A 494 -11.79 -36.18 -6.55
C SER A 494 -10.61 -36.95 -7.14
N GLU A 495 -10.67 -38.28 -7.10
CA GLU A 495 -9.65 -39.16 -7.71
C GLU A 495 -9.60 -39.00 -9.24
N THR A 496 -10.74 -38.71 -9.87
CA THR A 496 -10.88 -38.48 -11.31
C THR A 496 -11.60 -37.14 -11.56
N PRO A 497 -10.94 -35.98 -11.34
CA PRO A 497 -11.56 -34.69 -11.51
C PRO A 497 -12.14 -34.53 -12.92
N GLY A 498 -13.39 -34.08 -13.02
CA GLY A 498 -14.04 -33.74 -14.28
C GLY A 498 -14.64 -34.92 -15.05
N VAL A 499 -14.59 -36.13 -14.50
CA VAL A 499 -15.28 -37.32 -15.02
C VAL A 499 -16.56 -37.55 -14.22
N ALA A 500 -17.65 -37.87 -14.91
CA ALA A 500 -18.95 -38.08 -14.27
C ALA A 500 -18.98 -39.44 -13.53
N VAL A 501 -19.04 -39.41 -12.20
CA VAL A 501 -19.17 -40.61 -11.37
C VAL A 501 -20.62 -40.84 -10.98
N SER A 502 -21.14 -42.05 -11.26
CA SER A 502 -22.56 -42.40 -11.04
C SER A 502 -23.04 -42.20 -9.59
N SER A 503 -22.19 -42.47 -8.60
CA SER A 503 -22.50 -42.30 -7.18
C SER A 503 -22.62 -40.84 -6.74
N ALA A 504 -21.96 -39.91 -7.42
CA ALA A 504 -21.96 -38.47 -7.09
C ALA A 504 -22.94 -37.65 -7.93
N LEU A 505 -23.45 -38.22 -9.02
CA LEU A 505 -24.24 -37.53 -10.05
C LEU A 505 -25.50 -36.86 -9.47
N VAL A 506 -26.22 -37.53 -8.57
CA VAL A 506 -27.42 -36.97 -7.91
C VAL A 506 -27.08 -35.70 -7.11
N SER A 507 -25.97 -35.72 -6.38
CA SER A 507 -25.51 -34.57 -5.57
C SER A 507 -25.05 -33.40 -6.44
N GLN A 508 -24.38 -33.69 -7.56
CA GLN A 508 -23.91 -32.68 -8.52
C GLN A 508 -25.09 -32.01 -9.24
N ILE A 509 -26.10 -32.78 -9.66
CA ILE A 509 -27.33 -32.23 -10.24
C ILE A 509 -28.07 -31.39 -9.20
N GLY A 510 -28.20 -31.86 -7.96
CA GLY A 510 -28.83 -31.10 -6.87
C GLY A 510 -28.15 -29.75 -6.62
N TYR A 511 -26.81 -29.72 -6.63
CA TYR A 511 -26.03 -28.48 -6.56
C TYR A 511 -26.32 -27.55 -7.76
N GLY A 512 -26.32 -28.08 -8.99
CA GLY A 512 -26.65 -27.31 -10.19
C GLY A 512 -28.05 -26.67 -10.12
N VAL A 513 -29.04 -27.42 -9.63
CA VAL A 513 -30.41 -26.92 -9.40
C VAL A 513 -30.44 -25.79 -8.37
N LEU A 514 -29.68 -25.88 -7.29
CA LEU A 514 -29.59 -24.80 -6.29
C LEU A 514 -28.96 -23.52 -6.86
N ILE A 515 -27.91 -23.64 -7.68
CA ILE A 515 -27.31 -22.48 -8.35
C ILE A 515 -28.29 -21.86 -9.35
N LEU A 516 -29.05 -22.67 -10.08
CA LEU A 516 -30.12 -22.17 -10.96
C LEU A 516 -31.27 -21.50 -10.17
N ALA A 517 -31.61 -22.03 -8.99
CA ALA A 517 -32.56 -21.40 -8.08
C ALA A 517 -32.07 -20.02 -7.60
N LEU A 518 -30.76 -19.88 -7.34
CA LEU A 518 -30.14 -18.58 -7.03
C LEU A 518 -30.25 -17.60 -8.21
N VAL A 519 -29.94 -18.04 -9.44
CA VAL A 519 -30.08 -17.24 -10.67
C VAL A 519 -31.53 -16.76 -10.84
N GLY A 520 -32.50 -17.65 -10.64
CA GLY A 520 -33.92 -17.31 -10.67
C GLY A 520 -34.33 -16.35 -9.56
N PHE A 521 -33.86 -16.56 -8.33
CA PHE A 521 -34.12 -15.70 -7.18
C PHE A 521 -33.63 -14.26 -7.42
N ILE A 522 -32.42 -14.08 -7.96
CA ILE A 522 -31.86 -12.77 -8.34
C ILE A 522 -32.78 -12.07 -9.35
N GLY A 523 -33.18 -12.76 -10.41
CA GLY A 523 -34.06 -12.21 -11.43
C GLY A 523 -35.46 -11.85 -10.92
N ILE A 524 -36.00 -12.64 -9.98
CA ILE A 524 -37.30 -12.36 -9.34
C ILE A 524 -37.20 -11.14 -8.41
N LEU A 525 -36.13 -11.02 -7.62
CA LEU A 525 -35.95 -9.88 -6.71
C LEU A 525 -35.85 -8.55 -7.47
N GLU A 526 -35.10 -8.52 -8.57
CA GLU A 526 -34.93 -7.31 -9.40
C GLU A 526 -36.24 -6.88 -10.06
N LYS A 527 -37.10 -7.84 -10.44
CA LYS A 527 -38.41 -7.57 -11.04
C LYS A 527 -39.49 -7.18 -10.02
N ARG A 528 -39.54 -7.86 -8.87
CA ARG A 528 -40.66 -7.76 -7.90
C ARG A 528 -40.46 -6.63 -6.86
N PHE A 529 -39.22 -6.27 -6.57
CA PHE A 529 -38.89 -5.23 -5.58
C PHE A 529 -38.06 -4.10 -6.23
N PRO A 530 -38.68 -3.28 -7.10
CA PRO A 530 -37.99 -2.23 -7.87
C PRO A 530 -37.41 -1.08 -7.03
N ILE A 531 -37.65 -1.08 -5.71
CA ILE A 531 -37.11 -0.14 -4.72
C ILE A 531 -35.56 -0.22 -4.62
N LEU A 532 -34.93 -1.22 -5.25
CA LEU A 532 -33.48 -1.47 -5.25
C LEU A 532 -32.68 -0.64 -6.28
N LYS A 533 -33.25 0.43 -6.85
CA LYS A 533 -32.63 1.27 -7.90
C LYS A 533 -31.62 2.32 -7.41
N GLU A 534 -31.37 2.43 -6.10
CA GLU A 534 -30.24 3.21 -5.61
C GLU A 534 -28.93 2.45 -5.93
N GLU A 535 -28.27 2.86 -7.02
CA GLU A 535 -27.04 2.22 -7.55
C GLU A 535 -25.87 2.15 -6.55
N LEU A 536 -25.93 2.92 -5.44
CA LEU A 536 -24.93 2.92 -4.37
C LEU A 536 -25.39 2.29 -3.04
N SER A 537 -26.55 1.62 -3.01
CA SER A 537 -27.04 0.95 -1.80
C SER A 537 -26.34 -0.40 -1.55
N LEU A 538 -26.11 -0.74 -0.27
CA LEU A 538 -25.48 -2.02 0.12
C LEU A 538 -26.29 -3.24 -0.36
N THR A 539 -27.61 -3.10 -0.48
CA THR A 539 -28.50 -4.13 -1.05
C THR A 539 -28.22 -4.36 -2.53
N SER A 540 -27.96 -3.30 -3.30
CA SER A 540 -27.54 -3.42 -4.71
C SER A 540 -26.20 -4.15 -4.84
N LEU A 541 -25.23 -3.83 -3.97
CA LEU A 541 -23.93 -4.50 -3.95
C LEU A 541 -24.05 -5.99 -3.61
N LEU A 542 -24.84 -6.36 -2.60
CA LEU A 542 -25.05 -7.75 -2.22
C LEU A 542 -25.70 -8.56 -3.35
N ILE A 543 -26.68 -8.02 -4.06
CA ILE A 543 -27.34 -8.75 -5.16
C ILE A 543 -26.39 -8.90 -6.36
N THR A 544 -25.59 -7.87 -6.67
CA THR A 544 -24.52 -7.97 -7.68
C THR A 544 -23.50 -9.04 -7.29
N LEU A 545 -23.09 -9.10 -6.02
CA LEU A 545 -22.20 -10.13 -5.50
C LEU A 545 -22.82 -11.53 -5.61
N MET A 546 -24.11 -11.68 -5.34
CA MET A 546 -24.84 -12.92 -5.59
C MET A 546 -24.85 -13.30 -7.09
N SER A 547 -24.95 -12.34 -8.01
CA SER A 547 -24.86 -12.59 -9.46
C SER A 547 -23.46 -13.06 -9.89
N VAL A 548 -22.40 -12.51 -9.27
CA VAL A 548 -21.02 -12.97 -9.44
C VAL A 548 -20.87 -14.40 -8.90
N LEU A 549 -21.33 -14.67 -7.68
CA LEU A 549 -21.31 -16.01 -7.09
C LEU A 549 -22.09 -17.02 -7.93
N ALA A 550 -23.23 -16.65 -8.49
CA ALA A 550 -23.98 -17.52 -9.40
C ALA A 550 -23.15 -17.90 -10.64
N GLY A 551 -22.36 -16.97 -11.19
CA GLY A 551 -21.43 -17.26 -12.28
C GLY A 551 -20.33 -18.24 -11.89
N LEU A 552 -19.71 -18.06 -10.71
CA LEU A 552 -18.73 -19.01 -10.17
C LEU A 552 -19.35 -20.37 -9.89
N GLY A 553 -20.58 -20.39 -9.37
CA GLY A 553 -21.29 -21.63 -9.06
C GLY A 553 -21.57 -22.46 -10.30
N LEU A 554 -22.01 -21.82 -11.39
CA LEU A 554 -22.23 -22.46 -12.69
C LEU A 554 -20.91 -22.93 -13.31
N PHE A 555 -19.82 -22.18 -13.14
CA PHE A 555 -18.50 -22.62 -13.59
C PHE A 555 -18.01 -23.85 -12.79
N SER A 556 -18.18 -23.85 -11.47
CA SER A 556 -17.89 -25.02 -10.62
C SER A 556 -18.73 -26.23 -11.03
N PHE A 557 -20.00 -26.02 -11.42
CA PHE A 557 -20.84 -27.08 -11.95
C PHE A 557 -20.30 -27.66 -13.27
N TYR A 558 -19.84 -26.80 -14.19
CA TYR A 558 -19.18 -27.25 -15.43
C TYR A 558 -17.92 -28.09 -15.16
N LEU A 559 -17.11 -27.73 -14.16
CA LEU A 559 -15.88 -28.45 -13.86
C LEU A 559 -16.13 -29.94 -13.59
N PHE A 560 -17.23 -30.33 -12.95
CA PHE A 560 -17.55 -31.74 -12.72
C PHE A 560 -17.67 -32.59 -14.00
N PHE A 561 -17.92 -31.95 -15.14
CA PHE A 561 -18.06 -32.61 -16.44
C PHE A 561 -16.98 -32.19 -17.44
N SER A 562 -15.94 -31.46 -17.02
CA SER A 562 -15.03 -30.81 -17.97
C SER A 562 -14.20 -31.78 -18.82
N ASN A 563 -14.03 -33.02 -18.36
CA ASN A 563 -13.29 -34.06 -19.09
C ASN A 563 -14.21 -34.98 -19.90
N GLU A 564 -15.54 -34.84 -19.77
CA GLU A 564 -16.49 -35.55 -20.61
C GLU A 564 -16.53 -34.92 -22.02
N ILE A 565 -16.58 -35.77 -23.06
CA ILE A 565 -16.62 -35.31 -24.46
C ILE A 565 -17.80 -34.36 -24.69
N TYR A 566 -18.94 -34.62 -24.06
CA TYR A 566 -20.14 -33.80 -24.16
C TYR A 566 -20.27 -32.76 -23.03
N GLY A 567 -19.31 -32.67 -22.11
CA GLY A 567 -19.37 -31.79 -20.95
C GLY A 567 -19.49 -30.31 -21.28
N ILE A 568 -18.91 -29.87 -22.41
CA ILE A 568 -18.98 -28.49 -22.89
C ILE A 568 -20.39 -28.07 -23.35
N TRP A 569 -21.27 -29.02 -23.69
CA TRP A 569 -22.65 -28.72 -24.05
C TRP A 569 -23.43 -28.15 -22.87
N ILE A 570 -23.12 -28.57 -21.64
CA ILE A 570 -23.77 -28.11 -20.42
C ILE A 570 -23.63 -26.58 -20.24
N PRO A 571 -22.41 -26.00 -20.13
CA PRO A 571 -22.27 -24.55 -20.01
C PRO A 571 -22.70 -23.81 -21.28
N SER A 572 -22.59 -24.41 -22.47
CA SER A 572 -23.03 -23.78 -23.73
C SER A 572 -24.54 -23.57 -23.77
N ILE A 573 -25.32 -24.60 -23.39
CA ILE A 573 -26.78 -24.52 -23.29
C ILE A 573 -27.19 -23.61 -22.14
N LEU A 574 -26.57 -23.73 -20.96
CA LEU A 574 -26.89 -22.92 -19.79
C LEU A 574 -26.62 -21.43 -20.03
N LEU A 575 -25.48 -21.07 -20.62
CA LEU A 575 -25.14 -19.68 -20.95
C LEU A 575 -26.14 -19.11 -21.97
N SER A 576 -26.53 -19.91 -22.97
CA SER A 576 -27.54 -19.53 -23.95
C SER A 576 -28.92 -19.32 -23.32
N ALA A 577 -29.32 -20.19 -22.39
CA ALA A 577 -30.57 -20.06 -21.65
C ALA A 577 -30.58 -18.81 -20.75
N ILE A 578 -29.45 -18.49 -20.09
CA ILE A 578 -29.31 -17.28 -19.25
C ILE A 578 -29.38 -16.02 -20.13
N LEU A 579 -28.77 -16.02 -21.31
CA LEU A 579 -28.87 -14.91 -22.28
C LEU A 579 -30.33 -14.65 -22.69
N VAL A 580 -31.12 -15.69 -22.90
CA VAL A 580 -32.56 -15.58 -23.19
C VAL A 580 -33.36 -15.14 -21.94
N LEU A 581 -33.07 -15.70 -20.77
CA LEU A 581 -33.76 -15.38 -19.52
C LEU A 581 -33.54 -13.93 -19.10
N ARG A 582 -32.31 -13.42 -19.30
CA ARG A 582 -31.95 -12.02 -19.08
C ARG A 582 -32.88 -11.08 -19.86
N GLN A 583 -33.16 -11.39 -21.13
CA GLN A 583 -34.06 -10.61 -21.97
C GLN A 583 -35.51 -10.65 -21.46
N LYS A 584 -36.01 -11.83 -21.04
CA LYS A 584 -37.37 -11.98 -20.50
C LYS A 584 -37.60 -11.31 -19.15
N LEU A 585 -36.57 -11.27 -18.29
CA LEU A 585 -36.64 -10.69 -16.95
C LEU A 585 -36.18 -9.23 -16.91
N SER A 586 -35.67 -8.66 -18.01
CA SER A 586 -35.09 -7.31 -18.08
C SER A 586 -34.04 -7.02 -17.00
N SER A 587 -33.33 -8.07 -16.54
CA SER A 587 -32.37 -7.97 -15.43
C SER A 587 -31.01 -7.49 -15.94
N THR A 588 -30.50 -6.39 -15.37
CA THR A 588 -29.15 -5.93 -15.68
C THR A 588 -28.12 -6.75 -14.90
N ARG A 589 -28.48 -7.24 -13.71
CA ARG A 589 -27.54 -7.95 -12.82
C ARG A 589 -27.13 -9.33 -13.33
N LEU A 590 -27.99 -10.02 -14.10
CA LEU A 590 -27.63 -11.26 -14.80
C LEU A 590 -26.49 -11.08 -15.82
N SER A 591 -26.19 -9.85 -16.27
CA SER A 591 -25.00 -9.58 -17.08
C SER A 591 -23.70 -9.92 -16.35
N PHE A 592 -23.64 -9.76 -15.03
CA PHE A 592 -22.43 -10.10 -14.25
C PHE A 592 -22.21 -11.62 -14.21
N THR A 593 -23.28 -12.41 -14.15
CA THR A 593 -23.21 -13.87 -14.24
C THR A 593 -22.64 -14.31 -15.59
N ILE A 594 -23.10 -13.70 -16.69
CA ILE A 594 -22.59 -13.97 -18.06
C ILE A 594 -21.13 -13.54 -18.19
N PHE A 595 -20.79 -12.33 -17.74
CA PHE A 595 -19.45 -11.76 -17.81
C PHE A 595 -18.41 -12.60 -17.07
N LEU A 596 -18.82 -13.31 -16.02
CA LEU A 596 -17.93 -14.20 -15.28
C LEU A 596 -17.86 -15.61 -15.85
N LEU A 597 -19.02 -16.20 -16.22
CA LEU A 597 -19.10 -17.58 -16.69
C LEU A 597 -18.41 -17.76 -18.06
N ALA A 598 -18.65 -16.86 -19.01
CA ALA A 598 -18.14 -16.97 -20.37
C ALA A 598 -16.60 -17.03 -20.45
N PRO A 599 -15.82 -16.11 -19.84
CA PRO A 599 -14.36 -16.20 -19.89
C PRO A 599 -13.82 -17.40 -19.11
N LEU A 600 -14.40 -17.77 -17.96
CA LEU A 600 -13.92 -18.91 -17.17
C LEU A 600 -14.05 -20.23 -17.93
N VAL A 601 -15.20 -20.47 -18.57
CA VAL A 601 -15.40 -21.67 -19.41
C VAL A 601 -14.49 -21.62 -20.63
N THR A 602 -14.36 -20.47 -21.30
CA THR A 602 -13.47 -20.31 -22.46
C THR A 602 -12.02 -20.61 -22.10
N LEU A 603 -11.51 -20.06 -21.00
CA LEU A 603 -10.14 -20.28 -20.53
C LEU A 603 -9.91 -21.72 -20.09
N SER A 604 -10.88 -22.35 -19.42
CA SER A 604 -10.80 -23.76 -19.03
C SER A 604 -10.76 -24.68 -20.25
N LEU A 605 -11.62 -24.42 -21.24
CA LEU A 605 -11.64 -25.15 -22.50
C LEU A 605 -10.33 -24.96 -23.26
N TRP A 606 -9.83 -23.72 -23.35
CA TRP A 606 -8.55 -23.40 -23.98
C TRP A 606 -7.39 -24.08 -23.26
N LYS A 607 -7.38 -24.12 -21.92
CA LYS A 607 -6.38 -24.87 -21.15
C LYS A 607 -6.44 -26.37 -21.49
N SER A 608 -7.64 -26.95 -21.55
CA SER A 608 -7.81 -28.37 -21.91
C SER A 608 -7.24 -28.66 -23.30
N ILE A 609 -7.51 -27.79 -24.28
CA ILE A 609 -6.97 -27.93 -25.64
C ILE A 609 -5.44 -27.70 -25.69
N ALA A 610 -4.94 -26.69 -24.97
CA ALA A 610 -3.54 -26.27 -25.04
C ALA A 610 -2.57 -27.24 -24.38
N PHE A 611 -3.00 -27.87 -23.28
CA PHE A 611 -2.16 -28.77 -22.47
C PHE A 611 -2.62 -30.23 -22.52
N GLY A 612 -3.75 -30.52 -23.18
CA GLY A 612 -4.24 -31.88 -23.34
C GLY A 612 -3.44 -32.67 -24.36
N THR A 613 -3.18 -33.94 -24.05
CA THR A 613 -2.59 -34.90 -24.98
C THR A 613 -3.68 -35.47 -25.88
N PHE A 614 -3.93 -34.83 -27.02
CA PHE A 614 -4.89 -35.31 -28.02
C PHE A 614 -4.16 -36.16 -29.07
N GLU A 615 -4.40 -37.48 -29.08
CA GLU A 615 -3.92 -38.37 -30.15
C GLU A 615 -4.71 -38.17 -31.45
N ASN A 616 -6.00 -37.82 -31.35
CA ASN A 616 -6.89 -37.61 -32.49
C ASN A 616 -7.22 -36.11 -32.65
N HIS A 617 -6.76 -35.51 -33.74
CA HIS A 617 -6.97 -34.09 -34.07
C HIS A 617 -8.46 -33.70 -34.17
N GLU A 618 -9.34 -34.65 -34.50
CA GLU A 618 -10.80 -34.44 -34.60
C GLU A 618 -11.47 -34.17 -33.25
N ARG A 619 -10.89 -34.66 -32.15
CA ARG A 619 -11.42 -34.40 -30.80
C ARG A 619 -11.40 -32.91 -30.46
N ILE A 620 -10.39 -32.16 -30.90
CA ILE A 620 -10.28 -30.72 -30.69
C ILE A 620 -11.50 -30.00 -31.30
N LEU A 621 -11.95 -30.43 -32.47
CA LEU A 621 -13.13 -29.86 -33.14
C LEU A 621 -14.41 -30.22 -32.39
N ALA A 622 -14.56 -31.47 -31.95
CA ALA A 622 -15.74 -31.92 -31.18
C ALA A 622 -15.90 -31.18 -29.83
N LEU A 623 -14.78 -30.83 -29.18
CA LEU A 623 -14.74 -30.08 -27.92
C LEU A 623 -14.98 -28.56 -28.11
N SER A 624 -14.55 -27.99 -29.23
CA SER A 624 -14.56 -26.53 -29.45
C SER A 624 -15.81 -26.02 -30.15
N LEU A 625 -16.33 -26.74 -31.15
CA LEU A 625 -17.49 -26.30 -31.94
C LEU A 625 -18.75 -26.00 -31.10
N PRO A 626 -19.12 -26.81 -30.08
CA PRO A 626 -20.29 -26.51 -29.25
C PRO A 626 -20.20 -25.18 -28.50
N TRP A 627 -18.99 -24.68 -28.23
CA TRP A 627 -18.75 -23.41 -27.55
C TRP A 627 -18.94 -22.19 -28.48
N LEU A 628 -19.11 -22.38 -29.78
CA LEU A 628 -19.49 -21.30 -30.71
C LEU A 628 -20.97 -20.90 -30.58
N LEU A 629 -21.82 -21.80 -30.08
CA LEU A 629 -23.28 -21.60 -29.99
C LEU A 629 -23.69 -20.39 -29.14
N PRO A 630 -23.11 -20.13 -27.94
CA PRO A 630 -23.45 -18.94 -27.16
C PRO A 630 -23.09 -17.63 -27.87
N PHE A 631 -22.00 -17.61 -28.65
CA PHE A 631 -21.62 -16.45 -29.46
C PHE A 631 -22.60 -16.22 -30.62
N LEU A 632 -23.10 -17.28 -31.26
CA LEU A 632 -24.14 -17.19 -32.29
C LEU A 632 -25.49 -16.72 -31.73
N VAL A 633 -25.90 -17.25 -30.56
CA VAL A 633 -27.11 -16.81 -29.85
C VAL A 633 -26.99 -15.34 -29.43
N TYR A 634 -25.80 -14.92 -28.99
CA TYR A 634 -25.50 -13.52 -28.70
C TYR A 634 -25.61 -12.65 -29.94
N LEU A 635 -25.03 -13.07 -31.08
CA LEU A 635 -25.10 -12.35 -32.36
C LEU A 635 -26.54 -12.16 -32.87
N LYS A 636 -27.41 -13.15 -32.66
CA LYS A 636 -28.83 -13.09 -33.07
C LYS A 636 -29.69 -12.20 -32.15
N ASN A 637 -29.39 -12.16 -30.86
CA ASN A 637 -30.25 -11.55 -29.84
C ASN A 637 -29.76 -10.18 -29.33
N SER A 638 -28.66 -9.66 -29.84
CA SER A 638 -28.06 -8.41 -29.35
C SER A 638 -28.72 -7.15 -29.92
N ASN A 639 -29.96 -6.86 -29.51
CA ASN A 639 -30.54 -5.51 -29.60
C ASN A 639 -30.06 -4.60 -28.45
N VAL A 640 -28.82 -4.76 -28.00
CA VAL A 640 -28.32 -4.12 -26.77
C VAL A 640 -27.14 -3.21 -27.09
N LEU A 641 -27.45 -1.91 -27.00
CA LEU A 641 -26.60 -0.70 -26.99
C LEU A 641 -26.85 0.24 -28.18
N SER A 642 -28.08 0.76 -28.23
CA SER A 642 -28.38 2.04 -28.86
C SER A 642 -27.60 3.15 -28.11
N GLY A 643 -26.44 3.50 -28.65
CA GLY A 643 -25.56 4.55 -28.14
C GLY A 643 -24.58 5.01 -29.22
N GLN A 644 -24.31 6.31 -29.26
CA GLN A 644 -23.63 7.07 -30.33
C GLN A 644 -22.13 6.78 -30.53
N LYS A 645 -21.61 5.61 -30.14
CA LYS A 645 -20.22 5.20 -30.41
C LYS A 645 -20.19 3.82 -31.09
N PRO A 646 -19.27 3.58 -32.04
CA PRO A 646 -19.09 2.26 -32.65
C PRO A 646 -18.52 1.30 -31.59
N LEU A 647 -19.42 0.65 -30.84
CA LEU A 647 -19.03 -0.45 -29.98
C LEU A 647 -18.85 -1.69 -30.87
N TYR A 648 -17.61 -2.14 -31.01
CA TYR A 648 -17.22 -3.37 -31.69
C TYR A 648 -18.07 -4.55 -31.19
N TRP A 649 -18.59 -5.37 -32.11
CA TRP A 649 -19.48 -6.48 -31.78
C TRP A 649 -18.75 -7.54 -30.94
N PRO A 650 -18.96 -7.64 -29.60
CA PRO A 650 -18.14 -8.51 -28.75
C PRO A 650 -18.28 -10.00 -29.12
N GLY A 651 -19.42 -10.37 -29.70
CA GLY A 651 -19.68 -11.71 -30.23
C GLY A 651 -18.83 -12.07 -31.44
N THR A 652 -18.57 -11.15 -32.39
CA THR A 652 -17.73 -11.45 -33.56
C THR A 652 -16.26 -11.61 -33.16
N PHE A 653 -15.76 -10.76 -32.26
CA PHE A 653 -14.41 -10.90 -31.71
C PHE A 653 -14.25 -12.18 -30.90
N GLY A 654 -15.22 -12.52 -30.03
CA GLY A 654 -15.20 -13.78 -29.27
C GLY A 654 -15.26 -15.01 -30.17
N PHE A 655 -16.10 -14.97 -31.21
CA PHE A 655 -16.20 -16.03 -32.22
C PHE A 655 -14.86 -16.22 -32.97
N THR A 656 -14.29 -15.15 -33.52
CA THR A 656 -13.01 -15.23 -34.25
C THR A 656 -11.87 -15.65 -33.31
N ALA A 657 -11.81 -15.13 -32.08
CA ALA A 657 -10.77 -15.52 -31.13
C ALA A 657 -10.82 -17.02 -30.80
N HIS A 658 -12.02 -17.56 -30.55
CA HIS A 658 -12.21 -19.00 -30.32
C HIS A 658 -11.85 -19.82 -31.58
N LEU A 659 -12.25 -19.35 -32.76
CA LEU A 659 -11.94 -20.02 -34.03
C LEU A 659 -10.42 -20.05 -34.31
N VAL A 660 -9.74 -18.91 -34.20
CA VAL A 660 -8.28 -18.81 -34.40
C VAL A 660 -7.54 -19.69 -33.39
N PHE A 661 -7.96 -19.69 -32.13
CA PHE A 661 -7.38 -20.56 -31.09
C PHE A 661 -7.54 -22.05 -31.44
N THR A 662 -8.74 -22.47 -31.85
CA THR A 662 -9.01 -23.86 -32.23
C THR A 662 -8.18 -24.28 -33.44
N PHE A 663 -8.14 -23.46 -34.50
CA PHE A 663 -7.38 -23.78 -35.71
C PHE A 663 -5.87 -23.66 -35.51
N TYR A 664 -5.39 -22.83 -34.57
CA TYR A 664 -3.99 -22.82 -34.17
C TYR A 664 -3.54 -24.20 -33.68
N TYR A 665 -4.23 -24.77 -32.69
CA TYR A 665 -3.86 -26.08 -32.16
C TYR A 665 -4.12 -27.21 -33.16
N TYR A 666 -5.26 -27.17 -33.87
CA TYR A 666 -5.59 -28.17 -34.88
C TYR A 666 -4.56 -28.23 -36.02
N LEU A 667 -4.19 -27.07 -36.59
CA LEU A 667 -3.24 -27.02 -37.71
C LEU A 667 -1.80 -27.25 -37.26
N ASN A 668 -1.39 -26.75 -36.08
CA ASN A 668 -0.04 -26.95 -35.57
C ASN A 668 0.27 -28.44 -35.32
N LEU A 669 -0.74 -29.24 -34.93
CA LEU A 669 -0.61 -30.69 -34.81
C LEU A 669 -0.55 -31.42 -36.17
N LYS A 670 -1.03 -30.81 -37.26
CA LYS A 670 -0.87 -31.33 -38.62
C LYS A 670 0.44 -30.90 -39.27
N GLY A 671 0.92 -29.69 -38.94
CA GLY A 671 2.18 -29.14 -39.41
C GLY A 671 2.42 -27.74 -38.84
N SER A 672 3.60 -27.52 -38.24
CA SER A 672 3.93 -26.27 -37.53
C SER A 672 3.95 -25.03 -38.42
N LEU A 673 4.15 -25.21 -39.73
CA LEU A 673 4.21 -24.14 -40.73
C LEU A 673 2.85 -23.82 -41.38
N LEU A 674 1.77 -24.55 -41.04
CA LEU A 674 0.46 -24.37 -41.68
C LEU A 674 -0.34 -23.19 -41.11
N PHE A 675 -0.10 -22.82 -39.85
CA PHE A 675 -0.90 -21.79 -39.18
C PHE A 675 -0.63 -20.37 -39.70
N GLY A 676 0.62 -19.99 -39.97
CA GLY A 676 0.94 -18.66 -40.53
C GLY A 676 0.23 -18.40 -41.86
N PRO A 677 0.32 -19.31 -42.84
CA PRO A 677 -0.46 -19.26 -44.07
C PRO A 677 -1.98 -19.22 -43.82
N PHE A 678 -2.49 -20.00 -42.86
CA PHE A 678 -3.91 -19.93 -42.49
C PHE A 678 -4.31 -18.54 -41.96
N ALA A 679 -3.53 -17.95 -41.05
CA ALA A 679 -3.81 -16.64 -40.47
C ALA A 679 -3.76 -15.52 -41.52
N ILE A 680 -2.78 -15.57 -42.43
CA ILE A 680 -2.62 -14.55 -43.49
C ILE A 680 -3.70 -14.68 -44.59
N LEU A 681 -4.14 -15.90 -44.92
CA LEU A 681 -5.26 -16.14 -45.82
C LEU A 681 -6.61 -15.78 -45.18
N LEU A 682 -6.79 -16.06 -43.89
CA LEU A 682 -7.98 -15.65 -43.14
C LEU A 682 -8.07 -14.12 -43.02
N SER A 683 -6.92 -13.44 -42.90
CA SER A 683 -6.83 -11.97 -42.98
C SER A 683 -7.36 -11.46 -44.32
N LEU A 684 -6.96 -12.08 -45.44
CA LEU A 684 -7.46 -11.74 -46.77
C LEU A 684 -8.96 -12.01 -46.92
N LEU A 685 -9.44 -13.15 -46.42
CA LEU A 685 -10.86 -13.51 -46.44
C LEU A 685 -11.70 -12.47 -45.69
N TYR A 686 -11.25 -12.01 -44.51
CA TYR A 686 -11.95 -11.00 -43.74
C TYR A 686 -11.91 -9.62 -44.39
N LEU A 687 -10.83 -9.30 -45.10
CA LEU A 687 -10.72 -8.06 -45.88
C LEU A 687 -11.75 -8.03 -47.02
N GLU A 688 -11.89 -9.15 -47.75
CA GLU A 688 -12.89 -9.29 -48.82
C GLU A 688 -14.33 -9.43 -48.30
N LEU A 689 -14.56 -10.13 -47.18
CA LEU A 689 -15.88 -10.20 -46.55
C LEU A 689 -16.34 -8.83 -46.06
N GLY A 690 -15.44 -8.02 -45.49
CA GLY A 690 -15.73 -6.63 -45.14
C GLY A 690 -16.17 -5.81 -46.36
N ARG A 691 -15.45 -5.96 -47.48
CA ARG A 691 -15.77 -5.32 -48.76
C ARG A 691 -17.10 -5.79 -49.34
N TRP A 692 -17.39 -7.09 -49.27
CA TRP A 692 -18.61 -7.70 -49.79
C TRP A 692 -19.86 -7.29 -48.99
N ILE A 693 -19.79 -7.32 -47.66
CA ILE A 693 -20.91 -6.91 -46.78
C ILE A 693 -21.18 -5.41 -46.95
N ARG A 694 -20.13 -4.58 -47.02
CA ARG A 694 -20.26 -3.14 -47.26
C ARG A 694 -20.98 -2.82 -48.57
N LYS A 695 -20.77 -3.62 -49.63
CA LYS A 695 -21.46 -3.46 -50.93
C LYS A 695 -22.93 -3.89 -50.89
N ARG A 696 -23.32 -4.75 -49.95
CA ARG A 696 -24.65 -5.37 -49.89
C ARG A 696 -25.61 -4.65 -48.93
N GLU A 697 -25.08 -3.96 -47.92
CA GLU A 697 -25.86 -3.13 -47.01
C GLU A 697 -25.89 -1.67 -47.51
N ASN A 698 -27.10 -1.11 -47.69
CA ASN A 698 -27.25 0.33 -47.90
C ASN A 698 -26.66 1.07 -46.68
N ALA A 699 -25.83 2.08 -46.94
CA ALA A 699 -24.99 2.78 -45.98
C ALA A 699 -25.71 3.43 -44.77
N ASP A 700 -27.04 3.41 -44.73
CA ASP A 700 -27.88 4.11 -43.76
C ASP A 700 -28.43 3.25 -42.61
N SER A 701 -28.19 1.93 -42.57
CA SER A 701 -28.60 1.11 -41.41
C SER A 701 -27.57 1.22 -40.25
N ALA A 702 -28.01 1.72 -39.09
CA ALA A 702 -27.16 1.94 -37.91
C ALA A 702 -26.53 0.66 -37.32
N GLU A 703 -27.10 -0.51 -37.63
CA GLU A 703 -26.60 -1.82 -37.22
C GLU A 703 -25.60 -2.41 -38.24
N GLY A 704 -25.85 -2.27 -39.54
CA GLY A 704 -24.95 -2.73 -40.61
C GLY A 704 -23.60 -2.00 -40.63
N GLY A 705 -23.62 -0.69 -40.33
CA GLY A 705 -22.42 0.16 -40.19
C GLY A 705 -21.30 -0.40 -39.28
N LYS A 706 -21.68 -1.18 -38.26
CA LYS A 706 -20.78 -1.66 -37.20
C LYS A 706 -20.18 -3.05 -37.49
N LEU A 707 -20.81 -3.84 -38.36
CA LEU A 707 -20.45 -5.23 -38.60
C LEU A 707 -19.31 -5.36 -39.63
N PHE A 708 -19.41 -4.71 -40.80
CA PHE A 708 -18.31 -4.72 -41.78
C PHE A 708 -17.04 -4.07 -41.25
N SER A 709 -17.18 -3.02 -40.42
CA SER A 709 -16.06 -2.38 -39.73
C SER A 709 -15.30 -3.36 -38.82
N SER A 710 -16.00 -4.31 -38.18
CA SER A 710 -15.36 -5.34 -37.35
C SER A 710 -14.51 -6.31 -38.16
N PHE A 711 -14.92 -6.65 -39.40
CA PHE A 711 -14.14 -7.52 -40.29
C PHE A 711 -12.82 -6.88 -40.75
N TYR A 712 -12.83 -5.59 -41.10
CA TYR A 712 -11.60 -4.87 -41.44
C TYR A 712 -10.62 -4.80 -40.26
N VAL A 713 -11.11 -4.59 -39.03
CA VAL A 713 -10.28 -4.64 -37.82
C VAL A 713 -9.69 -6.03 -37.61
N LEU A 714 -10.51 -7.09 -37.72
CA LEU A 714 -10.04 -8.47 -37.56
C LEU A 714 -9.02 -8.87 -38.63
N SER A 715 -9.18 -8.40 -39.87
CA SER A 715 -8.20 -8.61 -40.95
C SER A 715 -6.82 -8.06 -40.57
N PHE A 716 -6.76 -6.82 -40.07
CA PHE A 716 -5.52 -6.21 -39.58
C PHE A 716 -4.92 -6.95 -38.37
N VAL A 717 -5.76 -7.35 -37.41
CA VAL A 717 -5.33 -8.14 -36.24
C VAL A 717 -4.73 -9.49 -36.66
N LEU A 718 -5.33 -10.16 -37.64
CA LEU A 718 -4.83 -11.44 -38.18
C LEU A 718 -3.46 -11.26 -38.87
N THR A 719 -3.22 -10.14 -39.56
CA THR A 719 -1.89 -9.81 -40.08
C THR A 719 -0.86 -9.66 -38.94
N GLY A 720 -1.25 -9.02 -37.84
CA GLY A 720 -0.40 -8.94 -36.63
C GLY A 720 -0.12 -10.30 -36.00
N ILE A 721 -1.12 -11.19 -35.91
CA ILE A 721 -0.96 -12.56 -35.42
C ILE A 721 0.00 -13.35 -36.31
N PHE A 722 -0.13 -13.21 -37.63
CA PHE A 722 0.82 -13.78 -38.58
C PHE A 722 2.24 -13.30 -38.31
N LEU A 723 2.47 -11.98 -38.23
CA LEU A 723 3.80 -11.41 -37.95
C LEU A 723 4.41 -11.97 -36.67
N LEU A 724 3.63 -12.05 -35.60
CA LEU A 724 4.07 -12.60 -34.32
C LEU A 724 4.45 -14.09 -34.46
N ARG A 725 3.61 -14.90 -35.11
CA ARG A 725 3.90 -16.31 -35.37
C ARG A 725 5.15 -16.48 -36.22
N HIS A 726 5.30 -15.63 -37.23
CA HIS A 726 6.40 -15.68 -38.17
C HIS A 726 7.74 -15.53 -37.46
N PHE A 727 7.90 -14.47 -36.66
CA PHE A 727 9.13 -14.23 -35.89
C PHE A 727 9.42 -15.32 -34.85
N VAL A 728 8.39 -15.90 -34.25
CA VAL A 728 8.55 -16.87 -33.15
C VAL A 728 8.85 -18.28 -33.68
N VAL A 729 8.20 -18.71 -34.76
CA VAL A 729 8.24 -20.11 -35.19
C VAL A 729 8.82 -20.28 -36.57
N GLU A 730 8.29 -19.55 -37.55
CA GLU A 730 8.63 -19.77 -38.97
C GLU A 730 10.05 -19.29 -39.27
N PHE A 731 10.45 -18.15 -38.71
CA PHE A 731 11.79 -17.58 -38.81
C PHE A 731 12.88 -18.49 -38.21
N GLN A 732 12.54 -19.23 -37.16
CA GLN A 732 13.45 -20.17 -36.48
C GLN A 732 13.51 -21.54 -37.17
N SER A 733 12.62 -21.81 -38.13
CA SER A 733 12.52 -23.13 -38.75
C SER A 733 13.66 -23.39 -39.74
N ALA A 734 14.32 -24.55 -39.58
CA ALA A 734 15.34 -25.05 -40.51
C ALA A 734 14.75 -25.93 -41.63
N SER A 735 13.43 -26.00 -41.74
CA SER A 735 12.75 -26.83 -42.74
C SER A 735 13.02 -26.31 -44.13
N VAL A 736 13.34 -27.22 -45.06
CA VAL A 736 13.63 -26.89 -46.46
C VAL A 736 12.45 -27.32 -47.31
N LEU A 737 11.94 -26.42 -48.14
CA LEU A 737 10.88 -26.65 -49.11
C LEU A 737 11.42 -26.35 -50.51
N PHE A 738 11.48 -27.35 -51.38
CA PHE A 738 12.06 -27.25 -52.73
C PHE A 738 13.52 -26.77 -52.77
N GLY A 739 14.37 -27.24 -51.83
CA GLY A 739 15.78 -26.87 -51.78
C GLY A 739 16.08 -25.47 -51.23
N ILE A 740 15.05 -24.70 -50.87
CA ILE A 740 15.15 -23.36 -50.27
C ILE A 740 14.55 -23.43 -48.85
N PRO A 741 15.10 -22.70 -47.86
CA PRO A 741 14.49 -22.61 -46.54
C PRO A 741 13.00 -22.23 -46.61
N ALA A 742 12.13 -22.96 -45.92
CA ALA A 742 10.69 -22.75 -45.92
C ALA A 742 10.31 -21.34 -45.42
N ARG A 743 11.16 -20.73 -44.57
CA ARG A 743 11.05 -19.31 -44.16
C ARG A 743 10.98 -18.37 -45.36
N PHE A 744 11.76 -18.61 -46.42
CA PHE A 744 11.81 -17.77 -47.60
C PHE A 744 10.47 -17.76 -48.35
N TRP A 745 9.82 -18.91 -48.48
CA TRP A 745 8.50 -19.01 -49.12
C TRP A 745 7.41 -18.27 -48.33
N ILE A 746 7.50 -18.31 -47.00
CA ILE A 746 6.58 -17.59 -46.11
C ILE A 746 6.84 -16.08 -46.16
N GLU A 747 8.11 -15.66 -46.18
CA GLU A 747 8.51 -14.25 -46.36
C GLU A 747 8.07 -13.70 -47.73
N MET A 748 8.15 -14.51 -48.79
CA MET A 748 7.64 -14.15 -50.12
C MET A 748 6.11 -14.03 -50.14
N LEU A 749 5.39 -14.93 -49.48
CA LEU A 749 3.94 -14.84 -49.31
C LEU A 749 3.53 -13.59 -48.52
N ALA A 750 4.26 -13.29 -47.44
CA ALA A 750 4.06 -12.10 -46.62
C ALA A 750 4.34 -10.81 -47.40
N ALA A 751 5.46 -10.75 -48.13
CA ALA A 751 5.82 -9.60 -48.96
C ALA A 751 4.76 -9.34 -50.04
N SER A 752 4.24 -10.40 -50.66
CA SER A 752 3.15 -10.30 -51.65
C SER A 752 1.85 -9.76 -51.02
N LEU A 753 1.51 -10.20 -49.81
CA LEU A 753 0.33 -9.71 -49.11
C LEU A 753 0.51 -8.26 -48.61
N PHE A 754 1.70 -7.89 -48.15
CA PHE A 754 1.99 -6.51 -47.75
C PHE A 754 1.93 -5.57 -48.96
N LEU A 755 2.41 -6.03 -50.11
CA LEU A 755 2.21 -5.32 -51.37
C LEU A 755 0.72 -5.19 -51.73
N TYR A 756 -0.08 -6.25 -51.52
CA TYR A 756 -1.53 -6.19 -51.72
C TYR A 756 -2.20 -5.16 -50.79
N TRP A 757 -1.82 -5.10 -49.51
CA TRP A 757 -2.27 -4.07 -48.58
C TRP A 757 -1.85 -2.66 -49.02
N ILE A 758 -0.63 -2.48 -49.56
CA ILE A 758 -0.17 -1.19 -50.10
C ILE A 758 -1.01 -0.76 -51.30
N LEU A 759 -1.44 -1.71 -52.15
CA LEU A 759 -2.23 -1.46 -53.36
C LEU A 759 -3.74 -1.37 -53.12
N PHE A 760 -4.24 -1.71 -51.93
CA PHE A 760 -5.67 -1.73 -51.63
C PHE A 760 -6.30 -0.31 -51.64
N PRO A 761 -7.52 -0.10 -52.15
CA PRO A 761 -8.10 1.24 -52.27
C PRO A 761 -8.37 1.94 -50.92
N GLU A 762 -7.83 3.15 -50.72
CA GLU A 762 -7.98 3.91 -49.46
C GLU A 762 -9.44 4.27 -49.12
N GLU A 763 -10.33 4.37 -50.12
CA GLU A 763 -11.75 4.73 -49.99
C GLU A 763 -12.54 3.67 -49.20
N GLU A 764 -12.06 2.43 -49.21
CA GLU A 764 -12.66 1.30 -48.51
C GLU A 764 -12.53 1.43 -46.97
N PHE A 765 -11.64 2.30 -46.48
CA PHE A 765 -11.40 2.54 -45.05
C PHE A 765 -12.03 3.85 -44.53
N SER A 766 -12.97 4.44 -45.26
CA SER A 766 -13.61 5.72 -44.90
C SER A 766 -14.32 5.72 -43.54
N SER A 767 -14.87 4.57 -43.10
CA SER A 767 -15.47 4.43 -41.76
C SER A 767 -14.43 4.25 -40.62
N LEU A 768 -13.17 3.94 -40.96
CA LEU A 768 -12.10 3.59 -40.03
C LEU A 768 -10.85 4.42 -40.32
N GLY A 769 -10.89 5.71 -39.94
CA GLY A 769 -9.77 6.64 -40.18
C GLY A 769 -8.42 6.16 -39.64
N TRP A 770 -8.39 5.45 -38.52
CA TRP A 770 -7.16 4.87 -37.97
C TRP A 770 -6.57 3.77 -38.85
N LEU A 771 -7.40 2.94 -39.48
CA LEU A 771 -6.95 1.83 -40.34
C LEU A 771 -6.47 2.36 -41.69
N ARG A 772 -7.17 3.36 -42.25
CA ARG A 772 -6.70 4.12 -43.42
C ARG A 772 -5.29 4.68 -43.20
N SER A 773 -5.04 5.19 -42.00
CA SER A 773 -3.74 5.73 -41.64
C SER A 773 -2.67 4.67 -41.28
N ALA A 774 -3.07 3.41 -41.09
CA ALA A 774 -2.18 2.29 -40.85
C ALA A 774 -1.65 1.68 -42.16
N GLN A 775 -2.38 1.82 -43.27
CA GLN A 775 -2.00 1.25 -44.57
C GLN A 775 -0.57 1.60 -45.03
N PRO A 776 -0.05 2.83 -44.85
CA PRO A 776 1.33 3.12 -45.20
C PRO A 776 2.35 2.25 -44.48
N LEU A 777 2.08 1.78 -43.24
CA LEU A 777 2.99 0.94 -42.44
C LEU A 777 3.44 -0.34 -43.14
N PHE A 778 2.68 -0.81 -44.13
CA PHE A 778 3.02 -2.02 -44.87
C PHE A 778 4.32 -1.86 -45.68
N TRP A 779 4.75 -0.63 -46.01
CA TRP A 779 6.09 -0.38 -46.56
C TRP A 779 7.19 -0.61 -45.51
N GLU A 780 6.99 -0.15 -44.28
CA GLU A 780 7.93 -0.37 -43.17
C GLU A 780 8.04 -1.86 -42.84
N LEU A 781 6.91 -2.59 -42.86
CA LEU A 781 6.89 -4.05 -42.71
C LEU A 781 7.64 -4.75 -43.85
N LEU A 782 7.47 -4.28 -45.08
CA LEU A 782 8.20 -4.80 -46.23
C LEU A 782 9.72 -4.56 -46.11
N ILE A 783 10.15 -3.34 -45.77
CA ILE A 783 11.58 -3.02 -45.54
C ILE A 783 12.13 -3.89 -44.41
N SER A 784 11.36 -4.08 -43.33
CA SER A 784 11.80 -4.87 -42.18
C SER A 784 12.09 -6.32 -42.60
N ILE A 785 11.17 -6.98 -43.32
CA ILE A 785 11.38 -8.35 -43.83
C ILE A 785 12.63 -8.42 -44.73
N VAL A 786 12.87 -7.41 -45.58
CA VAL A 786 14.07 -7.36 -46.42
C VAL A 786 15.37 -7.21 -45.60
N VAL A 787 15.38 -6.33 -44.60
CA VAL A 787 16.54 -6.13 -43.70
C VAL A 787 16.84 -7.42 -42.93
N ILE A 788 15.81 -8.09 -42.43
CA ILE A 788 15.93 -9.36 -41.73
C ILE A 788 16.58 -10.40 -42.64
N GLY A 789 16.11 -10.53 -43.89
CA GLY A 789 16.73 -11.40 -44.89
C GLY A 789 18.23 -11.09 -45.10
N ILE A 790 18.63 -9.82 -45.15
CA ILE A 790 20.05 -9.43 -45.27
C ILE A 790 20.85 -9.87 -44.04
N TYR A 791 20.33 -9.63 -42.83
CA TYR A 791 21.01 -10.02 -41.58
C TYR A 791 21.18 -11.54 -41.45
N THR A 792 20.21 -12.33 -41.92
CA THR A 792 20.25 -13.78 -41.80
C THR A 792 21.11 -14.46 -42.86
N GLU A 793 21.22 -13.88 -44.05
CA GLU A 793 21.89 -14.52 -45.19
C GLU A 793 23.31 -13.95 -45.44
N THR A 794 23.70 -12.81 -44.82
CA THR A 794 25.02 -12.18 -45.04
C THR A 794 26.04 -12.55 -43.94
N PRO A 795 27.28 -12.93 -44.29
CA PRO A 795 28.33 -13.20 -43.29
C PRO A 795 28.71 -11.98 -42.44
N GLY A 796 28.85 -12.17 -41.11
CA GLY A 796 29.09 -11.08 -40.14
C GLY A 796 30.28 -10.15 -40.41
N ARG A 797 31.34 -10.65 -41.05
CA ARG A 797 32.51 -9.84 -41.45
C ARG A 797 32.21 -8.78 -42.53
N VAL A 798 31.15 -8.97 -43.31
CA VAL A 798 30.71 -8.06 -44.39
C VAL A 798 29.47 -7.26 -43.99
N LEU A 799 28.88 -7.55 -42.82
CA LEU A 799 27.61 -6.99 -42.38
C LEU A 799 27.67 -5.46 -42.29
N SER A 800 28.68 -4.90 -41.61
CA SER A 800 28.88 -3.43 -41.53
C SER A 800 29.02 -2.76 -42.89
N PHE A 801 29.63 -3.45 -43.83
CA PHE A 801 29.76 -2.98 -45.20
C PHE A 801 28.43 -3.08 -45.96
N ALA A 802 27.70 -4.20 -45.86
CA ALA A 802 26.39 -4.39 -46.49
C ALA A 802 25.35 -3.39 -45.97
N MET A 803 25.35 -3.08 -44.68
CA MET A 803 24.50 -2.06 -44.07
C MET A 803 24.85 -0.63 -44.52
N ALA A 804 26.15 -0.36 -44.70
CA ALA A 804 26.59 0.91 -45.30
C ALA A 804 26.10 1.05 -46.75
N VAL A 805 26.09 -0.03 -47.55
CA VAL A 805 25.54 -0.04 -48.92
C VAL A 805 24.02 0.10 -48.92
N LEU A 806 23.31 -0.54 -47.98
CA LEU A 806 21.85 -0.41 -47.86
C LEU A 806 21.41 1.04 -47.57
N THR A 807 22.22 1.78 -46.81
CA THR A 807 22.03 3.22 -46.57
C THR A 807 21.97 4.01 -47.89
N TRP A 808 22.78 3.63 -48.88
CA TRP A 808 22.76 4.21 -50.23
C TRP A 808 21.54 3.80 -51.06
N VAL A 809 21.11 2.53 -50.99
CA VAL A 809 19.92 2.05 -51.71
C VAL A 809 18.65 2.78 -51.25
N ILE A 810 18.50 2.94 -49.93
CA ILE A 810 17.37 3.67 -49.33
C ILE A 810 17.39 5.15 -49.73
N PHE A 811 18.59 5.74 -49.83
CA PHE A 811 18.73 7.10 -50.35
C PHE A 811 18.20 7.24 -51.79
N PHE A 812 18.52 6.31 -52.70
CA PHE A 812 17.99 6.37 -54.06
C PHE A 812 16.48 6.16 -54.14
N LEU A 813 15.93 5.24 -53.33
CA LEU A 813 14.47 5.01 -53.24
C LEU A 813 13.71 6.22 -52.69
N SER A 814 14.34 7.01 -51.81
CA SER A 814 13.74 8.25 -51.28
C SER A 814 13.47 9.30 -52.36
N LYS A 815 14.12 9.21 -53.53
CA LYS A 815 13.96 10.17 -54.63
C LYS A 815 12.82 9.82 -55.60
N ARG A 816 12.18 8.65 -55.48
CA ARG A 816 11.07 8.22 -56.38
C ARG A 816 9.69 8.67 -55.85
N LYS A 817 9.09 9.69 -56.46
CA LYS A 817 7.79 10.25 -56.04
C LYS A 817 6.57 9.36 -56.31
N THR A 818 6.63 8.48 -57.30
CA THR A 818 5.48 7.63 -57.73
C THR A 818 5.04 6.60 -56.70
N LEU A 819 5.89 6.27 -55.72
CA LEU A 819 5.63 5.23 -54.71
C LEU A 819 5.32 5.80 -53.32
N LYS A 820 5.18 7.14 -53.18
CA LYS A 820 5.02 7.84 -51.88
C LYS A 820 6.14 7.48 -50.87
N THR A 821 7.38 7.24 -51.34
CA THR A 821 8.55 6.82 -50.54
C THR A 821 9.43 7.96 -50.05
N GLU A 822 8.98 9.21 -50.18
CA GLU A 822 9.74 10.42 -49.79
C GLU A 822 10.26 10.31 -48.35
N ARG A 823 9.46 9.70 -47.47
CA ARG A 823 9.79 9.41 -46.06
C ARG A 823 11.07 8.61 -45.83
N PHE A 824 11.56 7.87 -46.83
CA PHE A 824 12.81 7.11 -46.73
C PHE A 824 14.04 8.01 -46.53
N ALA A 825 13.94 9.31 -46.83
CA ALA A 825 15.00 10.28 -46.52
C ALA A 825 15.35 10.32 -45.03
N LEU A 826 14.36 10.10 -44.15
CA LEU A 826 14.58 9.97 -42.71
C LEU A 826 15.30 8.65 -42.36
N TYR A 827 14.96 7.57 -43.06
CA TYR A 827 15.54 6.24 -42.81
C TYR A 827 17.03 6.21 -43.08
N VAL A 828 17.53 6.99 -44.05
CA VAL A 828 18.97 7.17 -44.29
C VAL A 828 19.74 7.59 -43.03
N TYR A 829 19.18 8.49 -42.21
CA TYR A 829 19.82 8.89 -40.93
C TYR A 829 19.85 7.74 -39.93
N PHE A 830 18.78 6.94 -39.84
CA PHE A 830 18.72 5.79 -38.94
C PHE A 830 19.70 4.69 -39.33
N PHE A 831 19.78 4.35 -40.61
CA PHE A 831 20.73 3.36 -41.10
C PHE A 831 22.18 3.84 -40.92
N PHE A 832 22.46 5.13 -41.14
CA PHE A 832 23.78 5.72 -40.85
C PHE A 832 24.20 5.58 -39.38
N ILE A 833 23.30 5.93 -38.44
CA ILE A 833 23.57 5.78 -37.00
C ILE A 833 23.76 4.30 -36.63
N TRP A 834 22.89 3.43 -37.15
CA TRP A 834 22.94 2.00 -36.88
C TRP A 834 24.27 1.37 -37.33
N THR A 835 24.76 1.75 -38.52
CA THR A 835 26.07 1.28 -38.98
C THR A 835 27.22 1.80 -38.11
N ASN A 836 27.18 3.03 -37.60
CA ASN A 836 28.20 3.51 -36.64
C ASN A 836 28.16 2.73 -35.32
N LEU A 837 26.98 2.36 -34.85
CA LEU A 837 26.81 1.52 -33.66
C LEU A 837 27.35 0.10 -33.89
N GLU A 838 27.11 -0.48 -35.06
CA GLU A 838 27.58 -1.83 -35.38
C GLU A 838 29.09 -1.88 -35.66
N ILE A 839 29.71 -0.79 -36.14
CA ILE A 839 31.17 -0.61 -36.14
C ILE A 839 31.72 -0.62 -34.70
N PHE A 840 31.05 0.07 -33.77
CA PHE A 840 31.44 0.13 -32.37
C PHE A 840 31.27 -1.21 -31.65
N LEU A 841 30.10 -1.86 -31.78
CA LEU A 841 29.78 -3.12 -31.10
C LEU A 841 30.47 -4.34 -31.73
N GLY A 842 30.64 -4.35 -33.07
CA GLY A 842 31.32 -5.43 -33.80
C GLY A 842 32.81 -5.56 -33.48
N GLY A 843 33.39 -4.54 -32.83
CA GLY A 843 34.76 -4.57 -32.30
C GLY A 843 34.93 -5.44 -31.05
N GLU A 844 33.88 -5.61 -30.23
CA GLU A 844 33.95 -6.43 -29.01
C GLU A 844 33.58 -7.90 -29.26
N SER A 845 32.64 -8.18 -30.17
CA SER A 845 32.18 -9.56 -30.44
C SER A 845 33.24 -10.44 -31.11
N THR A 846 34.27 -9.84 -31.71
CA THR A 846 35.41 -10.55 -32.32
C THR A 846 36.60 -10.72 -31.36
N VAL A 847 36.68 -9.94 -30.27
CA VAL A 847 37.83 -9.92 -29.34
C VAL A 847 37.74 -10.98 -28.25
N PHE A 848 36.55 -11.49 -27.95
CA PHE A 848 36.41 -12.61 -27.00
C PHE A 848 37.01 -13.94 -27.52
N ALA A 849 37.49 -14.00 -28.77
CA ALA A 849 37.97 -15.24 -29.36
C ALA A 849 39.49 -15.47 -29.24
N ASN A 850 40.33 -14.47 -29.01
CA ASN A 850 41.78 -14.70 -28.87
C ASN A 850 42.45 -13.75 -27.88
N GLN A 851 43.04 -14.34 -26.83
CA GLN A 851 43.90 -13.64 -25.90
C GLN A 851 45.28 -13.37 -26.55
N ASN A 852 45.79 -12.17 -26.30
CA ASN A 852 47.20 -11.72 -26.38
C ASN A 852 47.78 -11.19 -27.70
N GLU A 853 47.07 -11.15 -28.83
CA GLU A 853 47.58 -10.47 -30.05
C GLU A 853 46.52 -9.62 -30.75
N PHE A 854 46.93 -8.49 -31.34
CA PHE A 854 46.05 -7.55 -32.06
C PHE A 854 45.83 -8.02 -33.51
N PRO A 855 44.61 -8.47 -33.92
CA PRO A 855 44.40 -9.17 -35.20
C PRO A 855 44.11 -8.20 -36.36
N TRP A 856 45.16 -7.74 -37.04
CA TRP A 856 45.06 -6.80 -38.17
C TRP A 856 44.20 -7.30 -39.35
N LYS A 857 44.20 -8.61 -39.63
CA LYS A 857 43.56 -9.22 -40.81
C LYS A 857 42.03 -9.29 -40.71
N GLU A 858 41.50 -9.29 -39.49
CA GLU A 858 40.06 -9.44 -39.21
C GLU A 858 39.34 -8.10 -39.12
N ARG A 859 40.07 -7.01 -38.84
CA ARG A 859 39.51 -5.66 -38.67
C ARG A 859 39.46 -4.81 -39.95
N GLY A 860 39.91 -5.33 -41.10
CA GLY A 860 39.99 -4.59 -42.37
C GLY A 860 38.66 -4.05 -42.91
N PHE A 861 37.58 -4.83 -42.87
CA PHE A 861 36.25 -4.38 -43.30
C PHE A 861 35.60 -3.39 -42.32
N GLN A 862 35.98 -3.44 -41.03
CA GLN A 862 35.54 -2.49 -40.01
C GLN A 862 36.25 -1.13 -40.16
N ILE A 863 37.54 -1.16 -40.48
CA ILE A 863 38.29 0.06 -40.83
C ILE A 863 37.74 0.65 -42.14
N ALA A 864 37.45 -0.20 -43.15
CA ALA A 864 36.83 0.24 -44.40
C ALA A 864 35.44 0.84 -44.19
N SER A 865 34.62 0.31 -43.28
CA SER A 865 33.32 0.89 -42.97
C SER A 865 33.44 2.24 -42.25
N VAL A 866 34.47 2.48 -41.42
CA VAL A 866 34.79 3.83 -40.90
C VAL A 866 35.05 4.82 -42.06
N PHE A 867 35.75 4.40 -43.12
CA PHE A 867 35.96 5.25 -44.31
C PHE A 867 34.69 5.45 -45.15
N VAL A 868 33.85 4.42 -45.32
CA VAL A 868 32.54 4.54 -46.01
C VAL A 868 31.59 5.46 -45.22
N GLN A 869 31.61 5.40 -43.89
CA GLN A 869 30.87 6.31 -43.03
C GLN A 869 31.39 7.75 -43.15
N LEU A 870 32.71 7.93 -43.15
CA LEU A 870 33.33 9.24 -43.40
C LEU A 870 32.91 9.80 -44.76
N SER A 871 32.88 8.97 -45.82
CA SER A 871 32.40 9.38 -47.15
C SER A 871 30.90 9.75 -47.17
N SER A 872 30.09 9.08 -46.35
CA SER A 872 28.66 9.37 -46.22
C SER A 872 28.41 10.73 -45.57
N VAL A 873 29.24 11.14 -44.59
CA VAL A 873 29.24 12.49 -43.97
C VAL A 873 29.47 13.57 -45.03
N PHE A 874 30.41 13.34 -45.96
CA PHE A 874 30.76 14.33 -46.98
C PHE A 874 29.90 14.30 -48.26
N PHE A 875 29.21 13.19 -48.59
CA PHE A 875 28.47 13.05 -49.86
C PHE A 875 26.95 12.97 -49.73
N ILE A 876 26.41 12.21 -48.77
CA ILE A 876 24.96 11.99 -48.64
C ILE A 876 24.28 13.18 -47.96
N PHE A 877 24.79 13.58 -46.79
CA PHE A 877 24.15 14.60 -45.96
C PHE A 877 24.09 16.00 -46.59
N PRO A 878 25.02 16.42 -47.47
CA PRO A 878 24.86 17.66 -48.24
C PRO A 878 23.75 17.61 -49.30
N ARG A 879 23.27 16.43 -49.72
CA ARG A 879 22.32 16.24 -50.84
C ARG A 879 20.94 15.72 -50.40
N ILE A 880 20.77 15.45 -49.11
CA ILE A 880 19.51 14.99 -48.52
C ILE A 880 18.75 16.20 -47.97
N SER A 881 17.47 16.34 -48.32
CA SER A 881 16.60 17.38 -47.74
C SER A 881 15.53 16.71 -46.89
N LEU A 882 15.35 17.23 -45.68
CA LEU A 882 14.30 16.83 -44.75
C LEU A 882 13.11 17.81 -44.75
N GLU A 883 13.13 18.83 -45.62
CA GLU A 883 12.08 19.85 -45.68
C GLU A 883 10.81 19.32 -46.36
N GLY A 884 9.63 19.73 -45.87
CA GLY A 884 8.32 19.35 -46.44
C GLY A 884 7.86 17.92 -46.14
N LEU A 885 8.64 17.11 -45.43
CA LEU A 885 8.34 15.69 -45.16
C LEU A 885 7.26 15.42 -44.10
N GLU A 886 6.84 16.43 -43.33
CA GLU A 886 5.84 16.24 -42.26
C GLU A 886 4.47 15.79 -42.80
N THR A 887 4.12 16.21 -44.02
CA THR A 887 2.86 15.85 -44.69
C THR A 887 2.82 14.39 -45.13
N SER A 888 3.99 13.76 -45.29
CA SER A 888 4.12 12.38 -45.75
C SER A 888 3.99 11.35 -44.61
N PHE A 889 3.94 11.80 -43.34
CA PHE A 889 3.70 10.97 -42.15
C PHE A 889 2.28 11.19 -41.61
N ILE A 890 1.37 10.24 -41.85
CA ILE A 890 -0.05 10.32 -41.48
C ILE A 890 -0.41 9.16 -40.53
N GLY A 891 -1.20 9.46 -39.49
CA GLY A 891 -1.65 8.54 -38.44
C GLY A 891 -0.53 7.71 -37.80
N TRP A 892 -0.50 6.39 -38.04
CA TRP A 892 0.47 5.48 -37.40
C TRP A 892 1.92 5.77 -37.78
N THR A 893 2.16 6.23 -39.01
CA THR A 893 3.50 6.68 -39.42
C THR A 893 3.90 8.01 -38.77
N GLY A 894 2.98 8.67 -38.05
CA GLY A 894 3.23 9.87 -37.25
C GLY A 894 4.26 9.69 -36.13
N ILE A 895 4.54 8.46 -35.70
CA ILE A 895 5.63 8.14 -34.75
C ILE A 895 6.96 8.71 -35.26
N TRP A 896 7.15 8.75 -36.57
CA TRP A 896 8.36 9.27 -37.21
C TRP A 896 8.44 10.80 -37.25
N LYS A 897 7.39 11.55 -36.89
CA LYS A 897 7.42 13.03 -36.85
C LYS A 897 8.36 13.56 -35.77
N ALA A 898 8.39 12.93 -34.60
CA ALA A 898 9.28 13.35 -33.52
C ALA A 898 10.76 13.16 -33.89
N PRO A 899 11.19 11.99 -34.40
CA PRO A 899 12.51 11.85 -35.00
C PRO A 899 12.75 12.83 -36.14
N LEU A 900 11.81 13.00 -37.08
CA LEU A 900 11.96 13.92 -38.19
C LEU A 900 12.27 15.35 -37.73
N ARG A 901 11.51 15.89 -36.76
CA ARG A 901 11.73 17.23 -36.19
C ARG A 901 13.08 17.34 -35.48
N PHE A 902 13.49 16.27 -34.79
CA PHE A 902 14.81 16.20 -34.17
C PHE A 902 15.91 16.30 -35.23
N PHE A 903 15.84 15.48 -36.28
CA PHE A 903 16.82 15.51 -37.37
C PHE A 903 16.77 16.83 -38.14
N GLN A 904 15.59 17.41 -38.41
CA GLN A 904 15.46 18.74 -39.02
C GLN A 904 16.13 19.85 -38.18
N LYS A 905 15.97 19.82 -36.85
CA LYS A 905 16.57 20.83 -35.96
C LYS A 905 18.10 20.77 -35.92
N TYR A 906 18.67 19.58 -36.09
CA TYR A 906 20.11 19.35 -35.95
C TYR A 906 20.78 18.90 -37.25
N TYR A 907 20.14 19.04 -38.42
CA TYR A 907 20.57 18.37 -39.65
C TYR A 907 22.02 18.73 -40.07
N ASN A 908 22.48 19.96 -39.83
CA ASN A 908 23.85 20.42 -40.12
C ASN A 908 24.90 19.99 -39.06
N VAL A 909 24.46 19.62 -37.86
CA VAL A 909 25.32 19.43 -36.68
C VAL A 909 25.45 17.94 -36.34
N LEU A 910 24.35 17.20 -36.51
CA LEU A 910 24.21 15.83 -36.02
C LEU A 910 25.16 14.81 -36.67
N PRO A 911 25.37 14.80 -38.00
CA PRO A 911 26.32 13.86 -38.63
C PRO A 911 27.77 14.10 -38.18
N GLY A 912 28.14 15.37 -37.94
CA GLY A 912 29.46 15.75 -37.44
C GLY A 912 29.67 15.35 -35.99
N TYR A 913 28.70 15.59 -35.10
CA TYR A 913 28.85 15.23 -33.68
C TYR A 913 28.77 13.71 -33.44
N LEU A 914 27.87 12.98 -34.10
CA LEU A 914 27.77 11.52 -33.94
C LEU A 914 28.93 10.77 -34.61
N GLY A 915 29.34 11.19 -35.82
CA GLY A 915 30.46 10.58 -36.53
C GLY A 915 31.79 10.79 -35.80
N VAL A 916 32.06 12.00 -35.31
CA VAL A 916 33.35 12.32 -34.66
C VAL A 916 33.41 11.81 -33.21
N PHE A 917 32.29 11.79 -32.48
CA PHE A 917 32.24 11.19 -31.13
C PHE A 917 32.53 9.68 -31.16
N GLY A 918 31.98 8.94 -32.14
CA GLY A 918 32.28 7.53 -32.34
C GLY A 918 33.77 7.26 -32.59
N ILE A 919 34.48 8.22 -33.21
CA ILE A 919 35.92 8.13 -33.48
C ILE A 919 36.74 8.35 -32.20
N VAL A 920 36.45 9.37 -31.38
CA VAL A 920 37.22 9.64 -30.15
C VAL A 920 37.05 8.56 -29.09
N LEU A 921 35.84 8.03 -28.93
CA LEU A 921 35.61 6.92 -28.01
C LEU A 921 36.43 5.69 -28.43
N SER A 922 36.47 5.41 -29.74
CA SER A 922 37.33 4.38 -30.32
C SER A 922 38.82 4.61 -29.99
N VAL A 923 39.32 5.86 -29.98
CA VAL A 923 40.72 6.18 -29.61
C VAL A 923 41.04 5.84 -28.15
N TYR A 924 40.17 6.18 -27.19
CA TYR A 924 40.40 5.82 -25.77
C TYR A 924 40.34 4.31 -25.53
N ILE A 925 39.42 3.60 -26.21
CA ILE A 925 39.31 2.14 -26.15
C ILE A 925 40.55 1.50 -26.77
N TYR A 926 40.98 1.92 -27.96
CA TYR A 926 42.19 1.40 -28.57
C TYR A 926 43.44 1.71 -27.74
N THR A 927 43.49 2.86 -27.04
CA THR A 927 44.59 3.16 -26.10
C THR A 927 44.63 2.13 -24.96
N LYS A 928 43.47 1.74 -24.40
CA LYS A 928 43.39 0.67 -23.41
C LYS A 928 43.80 -0.67 -24.00
N ASP A 929 43.28 -1.04 -25.17
CA ASP A 929 43.60 -2.32 -25.82
C ASP A 929 45.10 -2.46 -26.12
N VAL A 930 45.77 -1.34 -26.41
CA VAL A 930 47.22 -1.29 -26.66
C VAL A 930 48.05 -1.31 -25.37
N LEU A 931 47.64 -0.58 -24.32
CA LEU A 931 48.44 -0.42 -23.09
C LEU A 931 48.17 -1.50 -22.03
N ASN A 932 46.97 -2.09 -22.01
CA ASN A 932 46.58 -3.10 -21.03
C ASN A 932 47.46 -4.36 -21.07
N PRO A 933 47.93 -4.87 -22.23
CA PRO A 933 48.91 -5.96 -22.27
C PRO A 933 50.27 -5.62 -21.64
N ILE A 934 50.62 -4.33 -21.52
CA ILE A 934 51.90 -3.88 -20.94
C ILE A 934 51.77 -3.74 -19.41
N SER A 935 50.81 -2.94 -18.94
CA SER A 935 50.45 -2.81 -17.52
C SER A 935 49.17 -1.99 -17.36
N ASN A 936 48.21 -2.53 -16.62
CA ASN A 936 46.94 -1.84 -16.36
C ASN A 936 47.11 -0.58 -15.48
N LEU A 937 48.18 -0.50 -14.67
CA LEU A 937 48.48 0.68 -13.83
C LEU A 937 48.93 1.90 -14.64
N ILE A 938 49.32 1.73 -15.91
CA ILE A 938 49.76 2.83 -16.79
C ILE A 938 48.57 3.42 -17.56
N VAL A 939 47.45 2.69 -17.68
CA VAL A 939 46.26 3.11 -18.43
C VAL A 939 45.65 4.38 -17.83
N GLY A 940 45.48 4.43 -16.50
CA GLY A 940 44.98 5.61 -15.79
C GLY A 940 45.84 6.86 -16.06
N PRO A 941 47.14 6.85 -15.74
CA PRO A 941 48.05 7.94 -16.06
C PRO A 941 48.07 8.35 -17.55
N ALA A 942 48.02 7.39 -18.48
CA ALA A 942 47.97 7.68 -19.91
C ALA A 942 46.68 8.42 -20.31
N TRP A 943 45.53 8.04 -19.75
CA TRP A 943 44.27 8.75 -19.95
C TRP A 943 44.27 10.16 -19.35
N ALA A 944 44.93 10.35 -18.20
CA ALA A 944 45.11 11.68 -17.62
C ALA A 944 45.97 12.59 -18.54
N LEU A 945 47.04 12.06 -19.13
CA LEU A 945 47.89 12.79 -20.08
C LEU A 945 47.18 13.05 -21.42
N LEU A 946 46.42 12.09 -21.94
CA LEU A 946 45.58 12.28 -23.14
C LEU A 946 44.50 13.33 -22.92
N SER A 947 43.91 13.36 -21.72
CA SER A 947 42.98 14.42 -21.33
C SER A 947 43.66 15.79 -21.46
N ILE A 948 44.83 15.99 -20.85
CA ILE A 948 45.57 17.25 -20.98
C ILE A 948 45.91 17.57 -22.45
N SER A 949 46.34 16.57 -23.22
CA SER A 949 46.72 16.73 -24.62
C SER A 949 45.56 17.21 -25.50
N PHE A 950 44.37 16.62 -25.34
CA PHE A 950 43.18 17.08 -26.05
C PHE A 950 42.70 18.46 -25.60
N LEU A 951 42.95 18.84 -24.33
CA LEU A 951 42.63 20.18 -23.83
C LEU A 951 43.47 21.23 -24.57
N GLU A 952 44.79 21.01 -24.63
CA GLU A 952 45.73 21.90 -25.30
C GLU A 952 45.49 21.98 -26.80
N LEU A 953 45.26 20.85 -27.48
CA LEU A 953 44.90 20.83 -28.90
C LEU A 953 43.58 21.55 -29.17
N GLY A 954 42.58 21.36 -28.32
CA GLY A 954 41.30 22.07 -28.41
C GLY A 954 41.45 23.57 -28.23
N GLN A 955 42.32 24.01 -27.31
CA GLN A 955 42.66 25.42 -27.13
C GLN A 955 43.42 25.98 -28.36
N PHE A 956 44.36 25.22 -28.93
CA PHE A 956 45.11 25.60 -30.12
C PHE A 956 44.21 25.87 -31.33
N PHE A 957 43.30 24.95 -31.67
CA PHE A 957 42.35 25.15 -32.77
C PHE A 957 41.32 26.25 -32.49
N GLY A 958 41.01 26.48 -31.21
CA GLY A 958 40.07 27.54 -30.79
C GLY A 958 40.57 28.96 -31.06
N ARG A 959 41.89 29.14 -31.20
CA ARG A 959 42.51 30.43 -31.53
C ARG A 959 42.41 30.78 -33.04
N LYS A 960 42.08 29.82 -33.92
CA LYS A 960 41.99 30.00 -35.38
C LYS A 960 40.53 29.99 -35.90
N LYS A 961 39.72 30.99 -35.51
CA LYS A 961 38.25 31.03 -35.67
C LYS A 961 37.71 31.37 -37.09
N ASP A 962 38.42 31.05 -38.17
CA ASP A 962 38.03 31.52 -39.51
C ASP A 962 36.98 30.62 -40.22
N SER A 963 36.64 29.43 -39.68
CA SER A 963 35.61 28.55 -40.26
C SER A 963 34.71 27.84 -39.23
N LEU A 964 33.44 27.61 -39.61
CA LEU A 964 32.44 26.92 -38.77
C LEU A 964 32.87 25.48 -38.41
N SER A 965 33.53 24.78 -39.34
CA SER A 965 34.03 23.41 -39.12
C SER A 965 35.19 23.37 -38.13
N ILE A 966 36.11 24.34 -38.15
CA ILE A 966 37.23 24.44 -37.20
C ILE A 966 36.73 24.80 -35.79
N ALA A 967 35.70 25.65 -35.68
CA ALA A 967 35.07 25.96 -34.41
C ALA A 967 34.39 24.73 -33.76
N ILE A 968 33.71 23.90 -34.56
CA ILE A 968 33.11 22.64 -34.09
C ILE A 968 34.20 21.66 -33.62
N LEU A 969 35.31 21.56 -34.36
CA LEU A 969 36.45 20.70 -33.99
C LEU A 969 37.12 21.12 -32.68
N SER A 970 37.30 22.43 -32.45
CA SER A 970 37.86 22.96 -31.20
C SER A 970 36.99 22.66 -29.97
N ASP A 971 35.68 22.92 -30.03
CA ASP A 971 34.77 22.61 -28.91
C ASP A 971 34.71 21.10 -28.65
N PHE A 972 34.78 20.30 -29.71
CA PHE A 972 34.79 18.85 -29.62
C PHE A 972 36.04 18.30 -28.90
N LEU A 973 37.25 18.77 -29.24
CA LEU A 973 38.49 18.35 -28.58
C LEU A 973 38.51 18.69 -27.09
N LYS A 974 37.98 19.86 -26.71
CA LYS A 974 37.82 20.23 -25.28
C LYS A 974 36.88 19.28 -24.55
N ARG A 975 35.79 18.83 -25.19
CA ARG A 975 34.86 17.84 -24.60
C ARG A 975 35.47 16.43 -24.52
N ALA A 976 36.26 16.04 -25.53
CA ALA A 976 37.01 14.79 -25.53
C ALA A 976 38.02 14.73 -24.38
N SER A 977 38.65 15.87 -24.06
CA SER A 977 39.52 16.04 -22.91
C SER A 977 38.78 15.82 -21.58
N TRP A 978 37.60 16.41 -21.41
CA TRP A 978 36.76 16.19 -20.23
C TRP A 978 36.36 14.72 -20.03
N LEU A 979 36.02 14.00 -21.11
CA LEU A 979 35.75 12.57 -21.04
C LEU A 979 36.96 11.76 -20.57
N GLY A 980 38.17 12.13 -20.99
CA GLY A 980 39.40 11.52 -20.51
C GLY A 980 39.64 11.72 -19.02
N LEU A 981 39.32 12.90 -18.47
CA LEU A 981 39.44 13.20 -17.05
C LEU A 981 38.50 12.32 -16.19
N ILE A 982 37.26 12.12 -16.68
CA ILE A 982 36.30 11.22 -16.04
C ILE A 982 36.79 9.77 -16.14
N ALA A 983 37.22 9.33 -17.32
CA ALA A 983 37.72 7.97 -17.53
C ALA A 983 38.90 7.64 -16.61
N PHE A 984 39.84 8.57 -16.45
CA PHE A 984 40.93 8.47 -15.48
C PHE A 984 40.41 8.35 -14.03
N THR A 985 39.49 9.22 -13.62
CA THR A 985 38.94 9.21 -12.25
C THR A 985 38.24 7.89 -11.93
N VAL A 986 37.49 7.33 -12.89
CA VAL A 986 36.83 6.03 -12.76
C VAL A 986 37.86 4.90 -12.67
N HIS A 987 38.88 4.92 -13.53
CA HIS A 987 39.95 3.93 -13.52
C HIS A 987 40.71 3.95 -12.19
N TYR A 988 41.03 5.14 -11.66
CA TYR A 988 41.68 5.29 -10.36
C TYR A 988 40.89 4.65 -9.21
N VAL A 989 39.58 4.90 -9.11
CA VAL A 989 38.74 4.37 -8.03
C VAL A 989 38.61 2.84 -8.11
N TYR A 990 38.47 2.29 -9.32
CA TYR A 990 38.20 0.86 -9.49
C TYR A 990 39.47 0.00 -9.50
N ILE A 991 40.57 0.50 -10.05
CA ILE A 991 41.77 -0.29 -10.31
C ILE A 991 42.91 0.20 -9.42
N ASP A 992 43.28 1.48 -9.52
CA ASP A 992 44.47 1.98 -8.83
C ASP A 992 44.32 2.00 -7.31
N LEU A 993 43.16 2.38 -6.77
CA LEU A 993 42.91 2.42 -5.31
C LEU A 993 43.05 1.03 -4.66
N GLN A 994 42.73 -0.05 -5.39
CA GLN A 994 42.87 -1.43 -4.91
C GLN A 994 44.33 -1.90 -4.88
N SER A 995 45.24 -1.20 -5.56
CA SER A 995 46.67 -1.54 -5.63
C SER A 995 47.50 -1.00 -4.45
N SER A 996 46.88 -0.75 -3.29
CA SER A 996 47.52 -0.17 -2.10
C SER A 996 48.71 -0.97 -1.54
N TYR A 997 48.83 -2.24 -1.91
CA TYR A 997 49.92 -3.14 -1.51
C TYR A 997 51.21 -2.97 -2.34
N VAL A 998 51.15 -2.29 -3.50
CA VAL A 998 52.31 -2.08 -4.36
C VAL A 998 52.98 -0.78 -3.96
N TYR A 999 54.16 -0.85 -3.33
CA TYR A 999 54.90 0.32 -2.87
C TYR A 999 55.89 0.82 -3.93
N LEU A 1000 55.88 2.12 -4.17
CA LEU A 1000 56.81 2.81 -5.06
C LEU A 1000 57.53 3.89 -4.24
N GLY A 1001 58.63 3.51 -3.59
CA GLY A 1001 59.31 4.34 -2.58
C GLY A 1001 58.57 4.32 -1.23
N PHE A 1002 58.36 5.51 -0.63
CA PHE A 1002 57.70 5.69 0.67
C PHE A 1002 56.16 5.74 0.63
N LEU A 1003 55.57 5.68 -0.57
CA LEU A 1003 54.12 5.68 -0.79
C LEU A 1003 53.71 4.50 -1.70
N SER A 1004 52.47 4.04 -1.58
CA SER A 1004 51.90 3.07 -2.52
C SER A 1004 51.73 3.68 -3.92
N ALA A 1005 51.71 2.84 -4.96
CA ALA A 1005 51.41 3.23 -6.33
C ALA A 1005 50.04 3.94 -6.43
N SER A 1006 49.06 3.48 -5.63
CA SER A 1006 47.76 4.14 -5.48
C SER A 1006 47.88 5.56 -4.92
N ASN A 1007 48.76 5.79 -3.94
CA ASN A 1007 48.95 7.13 -3.38
C ASN A 1007 49.65 8.06 -4.38
N TRP A 1008 50.58 7.55 -5.19
CA TRP A 1008 51.18 8.33 -6.28
C TRP A 1008 50.18 8.72 -7.35
N THR A 1009 49.31 7.80 -7.78
CA THR A 1009 48.25 8.10 -8.73
C THR A 1009 47.19 9.03 -8.14
N ALA A 1010 46.94 8.97 -6.82
CA ALA A 1010 46.11 9.95 -6.11
C ALA A 1010 46.67 11.37 -6.19
N ILE A 1011 47.98 11.51 -5.98
CA ILE A 1011 48.70 12.80 -6.04
C ILE A 1011 48.71 13.32 -7.48
N LEU A 1012 48.91 12.46 -8.48
CA LEU A 1012 48.77 12.83 -9.88
C LEU A 1012 47.33 13.28 -10.17
N GLY A 1013 46.33 12.56 -9.65
CA GLY A 1013 44.92 12.89 -9.83
C GLY A 1013 44.54 14.25 -9.26
N ILE A 1014 44.92 14.55 -8.00
CA ILE A 1014 44.64 15.88 -7.42
C ILE A 1014 45.38 16.98 -8.20
N SER A 1015 46.58 16.72 -8.71
CA SER A 1015 47.34 17.68 -9.54
C SER A 1015 46.66 17.96 -10.87
N VAL A 1016 46.13 16.93 -11.55
CA VAL A 1016 45.40 17.06 -12.83
C VAL A 1016 44.08 17.80 -12.62
N TRP A 1017 43.35 17.51 -11.53
CA TRP A 1017 42.13 18.24 -11.18
C TRP A 1017 42.39 19.71 -10.82
N ILE A 1018 43.49 20.01 -10.12
CA ILE A 1018 43.92 21.39 -9.84
C ILE A 1018 44.33 22.10 -11.15
N TYR A 1019 45.06 21.44 -12.05
CA TYR A 1019 45.42 22.00 -13.37
C TYR A 1019 44.17 22.38 -14.17
N TRP A 1020 43.18 21.49 -14.21
CA TRP A 1020 41.89 21.77 -14.81
C TRP A 1020 41.16 22.94 -14.15
N ALA A 1021 41.09 22.96 -12.82
CA ALA A 1021 40.42 24.01 -12.05
C ALA A 1021 41.06 25.40 -12.23
N THR A 1022 42.35 25.44 -12.56
CA THR A 1022 43.13 26.68 -12.76
C THR A 1022 43.30 27.08 -14.22
N SER A 1023 43.00 26.20 -15.17
CA SER A 1023 43.12 26.47 -16.61
C SER A 1023 42.11 27.51 -17.12
N ASP A 1024 42.54 28.36 -18.06
CA ASP A 1024 41.78 29.53 -18.56
C ASP A 1024 40.73 29.14 -19.63
N ILE A 1025 39.85 28.19 -19.30
CA ILE A 1025 38.72 27.74 -20.14
C ILE A 1025 37.63 28.84 -20.26
N ARG A 1026 37.84 30.00 -19.62
CA ARG A 1026 36.92 31.15 -19.54
C ARG A 1026 36.52 31.72 -20.91
N GLU A 1027 37.35 31.59 -21.96
CA GLU A 1027 37.00 32.02 -23.33
C GLU A 1027 35.88 31.18 -23.99
N THR A 1028 35.50 30.03 -23.41
CA THR A 1028 34.47 29.10 -23.94
C THR A 1028 33.14 29.10 -23.19
N GLU A 1029 32.90 30.08 -22.30
CA GLU A 1029 31.67 30.21 -21.51
C GLU A 1029 30.38 30.45 -22.32
N SER A 1030 30.46 30.65 -23.64
CA SER A 1030 29.28 30.79 -24.50
C SER A 1030 28.47 29.49 -24.63
N ALA A 1031 29.10 28.33 -24.46
CA ALA A 1031 28.42 27.04 -24.52
C ALA A 1031 27.84 26.62 -23.16
N ARG A 1032 26.55 26.25 -23.14
CA ARG A 1032 25.82 25.83 -21.93
C ARG A 1032 26.50 24.69 -21.15
N PHE A 1033 27.23 23.82 -21.85
CA PHE A 1033 27.95 22.69 -21.25
C PHE A 1033 29.07 23.16 -20.30
N TRP A 1034 29.92 24.09 -20.74
CA TRP A 1034 31.07 24.55 -19.95
C TRP A 1034 30.65 25.35 -18.71
N ARG A 1035 29.52 26.06 -18.78
CA ARG A 1035 28.89 26.71 -17.60
C ARG A 1035 28.47 25.74 -16.50
N ILE A 1036 28.25 24.47 -16.82
CA ILE A 1036 27.89 23.42 -15.86
C ILE A 1036 29.15 22.73 -15.34
N VAL A 1037 30.09 22.42 -16.23
CA VAL A 1037 31.28 21.60 -15.93
C VAL A 1037 32.34 22.37 -15.14
N TYR A 1038 32.64 23.62 -15.51
CA TYR A 1038 33.75 24.37 -14.91
C TYR A 1038 33.63 24.52 -13.38
N PRO A 1039 32.46 24.86 -12.80
CA PRO A 1039 32.34 24.95 -11.35
C PRO A 1039 32.51 23.64 -10.58
N LEU A 1040 32.26 22.48 -11.24
CA LEU A 1040 32.36 21.14 -10.63
C LEU A 1040 33.81 20.67 -10.40
N LEU A 1041 34.80 21.40 -10.93
CA LEU A 1041 36.21 21.05 -10.82
C LEU A 1041 36.71 21.11 -9.36
N SER A 1042 36.12 21.99 -8.54
CA SER A 1042 36.48 22.11 -7.12
C SER A 1042 36.03 20.90 -6.28
N GLU A 1043 34.91 20.30 -6.64
CA GLU A 1043 34.33 19.13 -5.99
C GLU A 1043 35.14 17.88 -6.33
N GLY A 1044 35.70 17.79 -7.54
CA GLY A 1044 36.69 16.77 -7.90
C GLY A 1044 37.94 16.84 -7.01
N CYS A 1045 38.41 18.04 -6.67
CA CYS A 1045 39.54 18.21 -5.73
C CYS A 1045 39.18 17.74 -4.30
N LEU A 1046 37.98 18.08 -3.81
CA LEU A 1046 37.50 17.62 -2.49
C LEU A 1046 37.28 16.11 -2.43
N PHE A 1047 36.84 15.50 -3.54
CA PHE A 1047 36.69 14.06 -3.66
C PHE A 1047 38.04 13.35 -3.49
N PHE A 1048 39.07 13.80 -4.20
CA PHE A 1048 40.42 13.25 -4.04
C PHE A 1048 41.00 13.52 -2.64
N LEU A 1049 40.70 14.67 -2.02
CA LEU A 1049 41.09 14.94 -0.62
C LEU A 1049 40.47 13.93 0.37
N GLY A 1050 39.21 13.54 0.16
CA GLY A 1050 38.55 12.48 0.94
C GLY A 1050 39.19 11.11 0.74
N LEU A 1051 39.52 10.75 -0.51
CA LEU A 1051 40.21 9.49 -0.82
C LEU A 1051 41.60 9.42 -0.19
N ILE A 1052 42.36 10.52 -0.20
CA ILE A 1052 43.65 10.65 0.46
C ILE A 1052 43.52 10.48 1.99
N SER A 1053 42.48 11.08 2.59
CA SER A 1053 42.22 10.98 4.04
C SER A 1053 41.90 9.54 4.47
N TYR A 1054 41.32 8.75 3.57
CA TYR A 1054 41.06 7.33 3.77
C TYR A 1054 42.29 6.44 3.51
N SER A 1055 43.11 6.74 2.50
CA SER A 1055 44.19 5.84 2.05
C SER A 1055 45.51 5.98 2.81
N ILE A 1056 45.77 7.12 3.47
CA ILE A 1056 47.08 7.40 4.11
C ILE A 1056 47.18 6.93 5.57
N VAL A 1057 46.06 6.80 6.29
CA VAL A 1057 46.06 6.74 7.76
C VAL A 1057 45.56 5.38 8.28
N ASN A 1058 46.15 4.89 9.37
CA ASN A 1058 45.72 3.66 10.07
C ASN A 1058 44.25 3.76 10.55
N GLU A 1059 43.54 2.62 10.59
CA GLU A 1059 42.09 2.54 10.84
C GLU A 1059 41.60 3.31 12.08
N SER A 1060 42.33 3.23 13.20
CA SER A 1060 41.97 3.92 14.44
C SER A 1060 42.10 5.45 14.37
N TRP A 1061 42.93 5.96 13.46
CA TRP A 1061 43.20 7.40 13.26
C TRP A 1061 42.40 8.02 12.11
N ILE A 1062 41.63 7.22 11.35
CA ILE A 1062 40.77 7.72 10.28
C ILE A 1062 39.78 8.76 10.82
N SER A 1063 39.17 8.51 11.98
CA SER A 1063 38.22 9.45 12.61
C SER A 1063 38.84 10.82 12.89
N VAL A 1064 40.13 10.85 13.27
CA VAL A 1064 40.91 12.08 13.51
C VAL A 1064 41.20 12.79 12.20
N ALA A 1065 41.61 12.06 11.15
CA ALA A 1065 41.89 12.63 9.83
C ALA A 1065 40.65 13.31 9.21
N PHE A 1066 39.48 12.65 9.29
CA PHE A 1066 38.21 13.24 8.84
C PHE A 1066 37.77 14.44 9.69
N ALA A 1067 38.03 14.43 11.00
CA ALA A 1067 37.75 15.58 11.87
C ALA A 1067 38.63 16.80 11.53
N ILE A 1068 39.91 16.59 11.20
CA ILE A 1068 40.82 17.63 10.73
C ILE A 1068 40.37 18.17 9.36
N ALA A 1069 40.03 17.28 8.41
CA ALA A 1069 39.51 17.67 7.10
C ALA A 1069 38.21 18.48 7.23
N ALA A 1070 37.31 18.08 8.13
CA ALA A 1070 36.07 18.80 8.41
C ALA A 1070 36.34 20.25 8.86
N LEU A 1071 37.28 20.44 9.79
CA LEU A 1071 37.71 21.76 10.25
C LEU A 1071 38.36 22.58 9.13
N GLY A 1072 39.27 21.97 8.36
CA GLY A 1072 39.96 22.66 7.25
C GLY A 1072 39.01 23.13 6.15
N VAL A 1073 38.10 22.27 5.70
CA VAL A 1073 37.10 22.60 4.68
C VAL A 1073 36.11 23.66 5.19
N LEU A 1074 35.70 23.56 6.47
CA LEU A 1074 34.85 24.57 7.10
C LEU A 1074 35.55 25.93 7.17
N GLU A 1075 36.82 26.00 7.59
CA GLU A 1075 37.58 27.26 7.65
C GLU A 1075 37.76 27.90 6.25
N ILE A 1076 37.99 27.10 5.21
CA ILE A 1076 38.04 27.58 3.82
C ILE A 1076 36.68 28.15 3.41
N GLY A 1077 35.58 27.48 3.75
CA GLY A 1077 34.23 27.99 3.45
C GLY A 1077 33.83 29.23 4.24
N ILE A 1078 34.39 29.42 5.45
CA ILE A 1078 34.17 30.63 6.26
C ILE A 1078 35.02 31.80 5.75
N ARG A 1079 36.20 31.54 5.17
CA ARG A 1079 37.14 32.57 4.68
C ARG A 1079 37.06 32.76 3.16
N LYS A 1080 36.63 33.94 2.72
CA LYS A 1080 36.80 34.54 1.37
C LYS A 1080 35.96 33.91 0.21
N GLN A 1081 35.35 34.82 -0.56
CA GLN A 1081 34.64 34.67 -1.86
C GLN A 1081 33.31 33.88 -1.86
N GLU A 1082 32.25 34.49 -2.42
CA GLU A 1082 30.91 33.89 -2.58
C GLU A 1082 30.96 32.54 -3.30
N SER A 1083 31.90 32.38 -4.24
CA SER A 1083 32.14 31.17 -5.02
C SER A 1083 32.68 29.99 -4.21
N LEU A 1084 33.07 30.15 -2.95
CA LEU A 1084 33.53 29.06 -2.07
C LEU A 1084 32.63 28.84 -0.86
N SER A 1085 31.53 29.59 -0.73
CA SER A 1085 30.56 29.47 0.37
C SER A 1085 30.04 28.03 0.59
N ARG A 1086 29.92 27.22 -0.48
CA ARG A 1086 29.49 25.81 -0.42
C ARG A 1086 30.42 24.87 0.36
N PHE A 1087 31.67 25.26 0.58
CA PHE A 1087 32.61 24.49 1.40
C PHE A 1087 32.16 24.43 2.88
N ARG A 1088 31.35 25.40 3.35
CA ARG A 1088 30.73 25.33 4.68
C ARG A 1088 29.86 24.08 4.83
N TRP A 1089 29.08 23.74 3.79
CA TRP A 1089 28.23 22.54 3.78
C TRP A 1089 29.06 21.27 3.61
N TYR A 1090 30.09 21.29 2.77
CA TYR A 1090 31.00 20.13 2.63
C TYR A 1090 31.74 19.80 3.93
N GLY A 1091 32.12 20.81 4.73
CA GLY A 1091 32.71 20.59 6.06
C GLY A 1091 31.80 19.78 7.00
N ILE A 1092 30.47 19.97 6.92
CA ILE A 1092 29.49 19.18 7.67
C ILE A 1092 29.51 17.71 7.23
N LEU A 1093 29.68 17.42 5.94
CA LEU A 1093 29.77 16.04 5.46
C LEU A 1093 30.98 15.32 6.08
N PHE A 1094 32.15 15.97 6.07
CA PHE A 1094 33.35 15.42 6.72
C PHE A 1094 33.15 15.21 8.24
N HIS A 1095 32.43 16.11 8.92
CA HIS A 1095 32.04 15.93 10.35
C HIS A 1095 31.17 14.70 10.57
N LEU A 1096 30.20 14.45 9.69
CA LEU A 1096 29.33 13.26 9.78
C LEU A 1096 30.13 11.97 9.56
N PHE A 1097 31.08 11.97 8.62
CA PHE A 1097 32.00 10.84 8.43
C PHE A 1097 32.86 10.59 9.67
N ALA A 1098 33.40 11.64 10.30
CA ALA A 1098 34.16 11.50 11.54
C ALA A 1098 33.29 10.93 12.69
N CYS A 1099 32.04 11.38 12.83
CA CYS A 1099 31.08 10.83 13.80
C CYS A 1099 30.78 9.34 13.54
N PHE A 1100 30.63 8.95 12.27
CA PHE A 1100 30.39 7.57 11.87
C PHE A 1100 31.55 6.67 12.31
N TYR A 1101 32.80 7.05 11.99
CA TYR A 1101 33.98 6.27 12.38
C TYR A 1101 34.18 6.20 13.89
N LEU A 1102 33.90 7.29 14.63
CA LEU A 1102 33.90 7.28 16.10
C LEU A 1102 32.92 6.25 16.67
N THR A 1103 31.72 6.16 16.08
CA THR A 1103 30.59 5.39 16.60
C THR A 1103 30.66 3.90 16.28
N PHE A 1104 31.23 3.53 15.13
CA PHE A 1104 31.18 2.14 14.66
C PHE A 1104 32.53 1.44 14.68
N ILE A 1105 33.61 2.18 14.47
CA ILE A 1105 34.96 1.61 14.35
C ILE A 1105 35.71 1.80 15.67
N VAL A 1106 35.86 3.04 16.13
CA VAL A 1106 36.66 3.32 17.33
C VAL A 1106 36.03 2.75 18.61
N SER A 1107 34.70 2.66 18.69
CA SER A 1107 34.02 2.14 19.89
C SER A 1107 33.98 0.62 19.99
N THR A 1108 34.31 -0.12 18.93
CA THR A 1108 34.15 -1.58 18.87
C THR A 1108 35.48 -2.34 18.92
N GLU A 1109 36.62 -1.64 18.94
CA GLU A 1109 37.94 -2.26 19.01
C GLU A 1109 38.29 -2.72 20.45
N ASP A 1110 38.72 -3.98 20.57
CA ASP A 1110 39.19 -4.56 21.84
C ASP A 1110 40.46 -3.86 22.37
N ASN A 1111 40.53 -3.75 23.70
CA ASN A 1111 41.49 -2.89 24.40
C ASN A 1111 42.42 -3.71 25.33
N PRO A 1112 43.49 -4.36 24.81
CA PRO A 1112 44.47 -5.01 25.67
C PRO A 1112 45.30 -3.94 26.40
N VAL A 1113 45.12 -3.84 27.72
CA VAL A 1113 45.78 -2.87 28.60
C VAL A 1113 47.25 -3.28 28.87
N ALA A 1114 48.05 -3.46 27.82
CA ALA A 1114 49.47 -3.77 27.97
C ALA A 1114 50.33 -2.48 27.93
N HIS A 1115 49.97 -1.50 27.10
CA HIS A 1115 50.69 -0.22 27.00
C HIS A 1115 49.72 0.96 26.83
N TRP A 1116 49.88 2.00 27.65
CA TRP A 1116 49.03 3.20 27.63
C TRP A 1116 49.07 3.95 26.28
N MET A 1117 50.18 3.90 25.54
CA MET A 1117 50.28 4.48 24.19
C MET A 1117 49.55 3.66 23.10
N GLN A 1118 49.15 2.43 23.40
CA GLN A 1118 48.33 1.59 22.52
C GLN A 1118 46.85 1.61 22.92
N ALA A 1119 46.50 2.39 23.93
CA ALA A 1119 45.13 2.46 24.43
C ALA A 1119 44.22 3.13 23.38
N LYS A 1120 43.42 2.31 22.71
CA LYS A 1120 42.64 2.69 21.51
C LYS A 1120 41.50 3.68 21.78
N TRP A 1121 41.21 3.98 23.04
CA TRP A 1121 40.29 5.06 23.42
C TRP A 1121 40.88 6.47 23.20
N ILE A 1122 42.21 6.60 23.03
CA ILE A 1122 42.89 7.90 22.82
C ILE A 1122 42.45 8.57 21.51
N PRO A 1123 42.47 7.91 20.32
CA PRO A 1123 41.88 8.45 19.11
C PRO A 1123 40.41 8.84 19.27
N GLY A 1124 39.62 8.05 20.01
CA GLY A 1124 38.21 8.35 20.29
C GLY A 1124 38.01 9.65 21.07
N VAL A 1125 38.78 9.84 22.14
CA VAL A 1125 38.76 11.09 22.93
C VAL A 1125 39.27 12.28 22.13
N LEU A 1126 40.34 12.11 21.35
CA LEU A 1126 40.88 13.16 20.49
C LEU A 1126 39.85 13.58 19.41
N THR A 1127 39.16 12.62 18.81
CA THR A 1127 38.06 12.86 17.87
C THR A 1127 36.90 13.59 18.55
N ILE A 1128 36.49 13.21 19.77
CA ILE A 1128 35.45 13.94 20.51
C ILE A 1128 35.85 15.40 20.74
N LEU A 1129 37.11 15.68 21.10
CA LEU A 1129 37.61 17.05 21.30
C LEU A 1129 37.61 17.87 19.98
N LEU A 1130 38.06 17.27 18.88
CA LEU A 1130 38.08 17.92 17.56
C LEU A 1130 36.66 18.18 17.03
N LEU A 1131 35.74 17.23 17.22
CA LEU A 1131 34.33 17.40 16.84
C LEU A 1131 33.63 18.43 17.72
N PHE A 1132 33.97 18.51 19.01
CA PHE A 1132 33.48 19.58 19.88
C PHE A 1132 33.94 20.96 19.38
N LEU A 1133 35.21 21.08 18.94
CA LEU A 1133 35.73 22.29 18.32
C LEU A 1133 35.02 22.60 16.99
N PHE A 1134 34.76 21.59 16.15
CA PHE A 1134 34.00 21.74 14.91
C PHE A 1134 32.59 22.27 15.18
N VAL A 1135 31.89 21.66 16.13
CA VAL A 1135 30.54 22.06 16.55
C VAL A 1135 30.51 23.53 17.01
N PHE A 1136 31.48 23.94 17.82
CA PHE A 1136 31.62 25.34 18.26
C PHE A 1136 31.88 26.30 17.09
N ARG A 1137 32.76 25.93 16.15
CA ARG A 1137 33.07 26.74 14.96
C ARG A 1137 31.89 26.82 14.00
N ALA A 1138 31.20 25.72 13.75
CA ALA A 1138 30.03 25.66 12.89
C ALA A 1138 28.89 26.54 13.44
N TYR A 1139 28.65 26.51 14.76
CA TYR A 1139 27.63 27.36 15.39
C TYR A 1139 27.92 28.87 15.21
N ARG A 1140 29.18 29.29 15.31
CA ARG A 1140 29.57 30.70 15.11
C ARG A 1140 29.70 31.13 13.64
N GLY A 1141 30.15 30.23 12.78
CA GLY A 1141 30.66 30.57 11.45
C GLY A 1141 29.79 30.15 10.27
N TYR A 1142 28.79 29.28 10.46
CA TYR A 1142 27.97 28.80 9.33
C TYR A 1142 27.14 29.93 8.70
N GLY A 1143 26.64 30.88 9.52
CA GLY A 1143 25.99 32.12 9.09
C GLY A 1143 24.66 31.92 8.35
N LYS A 1144 23.80 32.95 8.29
CA LYS A 1144 22.55 32.96 7.50
C LYS A 1144 22.77 33.37 6.03
N GLU A 1145 24.01 33.40 5.56
CA GLU A 1145 24.36 33.79 4.20
C GLU A 1145 23.95 32.69 3.21
N ASN A 1146 23.47 33.09 2.02
CA ASN A 1146 23.05 32.13 1.00
C ASN A 1146 24.24 31.32 0.48
N ILE A 1147 24.15 30.00 0.56
CA ILE A 1147 25.13 29.08 -0.02
C ILE A 1147 24.85 28.97 -1.53
N GLU A 1148 25.81 29.38 -2.35
CA GLU A 1148 25.69 29.28 -3.80
C GLU A 1148 26.23 27.94 -4.33
N PHE A 1149 25.35 27.21 -5.04
CA PHE A 1149 25.70 26.00 -5.77
C PHE A 1149 25.71 26.25 -7.28
N PRO A 1150 26.62 25.60 -8.02
CA PRO A 1150 26.64 25.72 -9.47
C PRO A 1150 25.41 25.06 -10.12
N LEU A 1151 25.13 25.43 -11.38
CA LEU A 1151 23.96 24.94 -12.14
C LEU A 1151 23.82 23.40 -12.15
N GLY A 1152 24.92 22.65 -12.13
CA GLY A 1152 24.91 21.18 -12.08
C GLY A 1152 24.55 20.59 -10.72
N LEU A 1153 24.76 21.33 -9.62
CA LEU A 1153 24.50 20.90 -8.24
C LEU A 1153 23.34 21.69 -7.60
N GLY A 1154 22.49 22.33 -8.40
CA GLY A 1154 21.36 23.12 -7.90
C GLY A 1154 20.38 22.31 -7.01
N PHE A 1155 20.32 20.99 -7.18
CA PHE A 1155 19.52 20.12 -6.31
C PHE A 1155 20.04 20.09 -4.85
N LEU A 1156 21.36 20.26 -4.65
CA LEU A 1156 21.97 20.33 -3.33
C LEU A 1156 21.60 21.61 -2.60
N LYS A 1157 21.19 22.68 -3.30
CA LYS A 1157 20.75 23.93 -2.67
C LYS A 1157 19.61 23.69 -1.69
N GLY A 1158 18.57 22.95 -2.09
CA GLY A 1158 17.44 22.63 -1.21
C GLY A 1158 17.83 21.71 -0.05
N ILE A 1159 18.83 20.84 -0.23
CA ILE A 1159 19.37 19.99 0.85
C ILE A 1159 20.18 20.85 1.82
N ALA A 1160 21.08 21.71 1.33
CA ALA A 1160 21.91 22.59 2.13
C ALA A 1160 21.11 23.64 2.89
N GLU A 1161 20.05 24.20 2.28
CA GLU A 1161 19.11 25.09 2.96
C GLU A 1161 18.36 24.37 4.09
N LYS A 1162 17.91 23.13 3.87
CA LYS A 1162 17.33 22.29 4.93
C LYS A 1162 18.35 21.92 6.00
N THR A 1163 19.59 21.58 5.61
CA THR A 1163 20.69 21.33 6.55
C THR A 1163 20.96 22.58 7.39
N GLY A 1164 20.92 23.78 6.80
CA GLY A 1164 21.04 25.04 7.53
C GLY A 1164 19.86 25.30 8.47
N ALA A 1165 18.62 25.04 8.03
CA ALA A 1165 17.42 25.19 8.86
C ALA A 1165 17.40 24.23 10.07
N TYR A 1166 17.95 23.04 9.90
CA TYR A 1166 18.07 22.01 10.94
C TYR A 1166 19.53 21.78 11.36
N LEU A 1167 20.38 22.81 11.29
CA LEU A 1167 21.82 22.68 11.55
C LEU A 1167 22.08 22.03 12.90
N ASN A 1168 21.27 22.43 13.89
CA ASN A 1168 21.34 21.88 15.24
C ASN A 1168 21.10 20.35 15.23
N GLY A 1169 20.08 19.87 14.53
CA GLY A 1169 19.80 18.44 14.45
C GLY A 1169 20.87 17.65 13.70
N VAL A 1170 21.40 18.20 12.60
CA VAL A 1170 22.38 17.50 11.74
C VAL A 1170 23.77 17.44 12.37
N VAL A 1171 24.18 18.47 13.11
CA VAL A 1171 25.52 18.54 13.69
C VAL A 1171 25.55 17.95 15.10
N TYR A 1172 24.59 18.32 15.97
CA TYR A 1172 24.64 17.94 17.39
C TYR A 1172 24.18 16.50 17.65
N TYR A 1173 23.12 16.01 17.01
CA TYR A 1173 22.63 14.66 17.35
C TYR A 1173 23.61 13.54 16.99
N PRO A 1174 24.20 13.51 15.78
CA PRO A 1174 25.17 12.46 15.46
C PRO A 1174 26.37 12.48 16.40
N PHE A 1175 26.79 13.68 16.84
CA PHE A 1175 27.85 13.84 17.83
C PHE A 1175 27.48 13.26 19.20
N PHE A 1176 26.32 13.62 19.78
CA PHE A 1176 25.90 13.10 21.08
C PHE A 1176 25.54 11.60 21.06
N ILE A 1177 24.94 11.12 19.96
CA ILE A 1177 24.68 9.70 19.75
C ILE A 1177 26.01 8.94 19.69
N GLY A 1178 27.01 9.48 18.99
CA GLY A 1178 28.34 8.90 18.94
C GLY A 1178 28.99 8.78 20.31
N ILE A 1179 28.91 9.81 21.16
CA ILE A 1179 29.40 9.74 22.55
C ILE A 1179 28.61 8.71 23.37
N PHE A 1180 27.28 8.70 23.26
CA PHE A 1180 26.42 7.77 24.01
C PHE A 1180 26.75 6.30 23.69
N LEU A 1181 26.93 5.97 22.42
CA LEU A 1181 27.30 4.64 21.95
C LEU A 1181 28.76 4.31 22.30
N PHE A 1182 29.69 5.27 22.15
CA PHE A 1182 31.06 5.09 22.59
C PHE A 1182 31.15 4.70 24.08
N LEU A 1183 30.37 5.36 24.96
CA LEU A 1183 30.30 5.00 26.38
C LEU A 1183 29.67 3.61 26.64
N TYR A 1184 28.69 3.21 25.83
CA TYR A 1184 28.03 1.90 25.94
C TYR A 1184 29.01 0.75 25.68
N TRP A 1185 29.79 0.85 24.61
CA TRP A 1185 30.70 -0.22 24.18
C TRP A 1185 32.02 -0.21 24.96
N SER A 1186 32.44 0.94 25.48
CA SER A 1186 33.75 1.08 26.13
C SER A 1186 33.77 0.84 27.66
N PHE A 1187 32.61 0.80 28.35
CA PHE A 1187 32.54 0.74 29.82
C PHE A 1187 31.57 -0.33 30.37
N SER A 1188 31.81 -0.82 31.59
CA SER A 1188 31.02 -1.89 32.21
C SER A 1188 29.56 -1.51 32.58
N SER A 1189 28.65 -2.49 32.53
CA SER A 1189 27.19 -2.29 32.77
C SER A 1189 26.84 -1.72 34.15
N ALA A 1190 27.64 -2.03 35.18
CA ALA A 1190 27.36 -1.64 36.57
C ALA A 1190 27.42 -0.13 36.84
N VAL A 1191 28.23 0.62 36.08
CA VAL A 1191 28.42 2.07 36.23
C VAL A 1191 27.79 2.85 35.07
N LEU A 1192 27.25 2.13 34.07
CA LEU A 1192 26.76 2.70 32.82
C LEU A 1192 25.59 3.69 33.02
N THR A 1193 24.64 3.37 33.91
CA THR A 1193 23.51 4.27 34.24
C THR A 1193 24.00 5.58 34.86
N LEU A 1194 25.09 5.55 35.64
CA LEU A 1194 25.72 6.75 36.21
C LEU A 1194 26.45 7.58 35.14
N LEU A 1195 27.19 6.94 34.23
CA LEU A 1195 27.89 7.62 33.13
C LEU A 1195 26.93 8.28 32.15
N TRP A 1196 25.83 7.61 31.79
CA TRP A 1196 24.78 8.21 30.95
C TRP A 1196 24.00 9.32 31.66
N SER A 1197 23.75 9.20 32.97
CA SER A 1197 23.19 10.28 33.77
C SER A 1197 24.13 11.51 33.80
N THR A 1198 25.44 11.27 33.83
CA THR A 1198 26.46 12.33 33.73
C THR A 1198 26.49 12.97 32.34
N LEU A 1199 26.37 12.18 31.27
CA LEU A 1199 26.24 12.71 29.90
C LEU A 1199 24.98 13.56 29.75
N ALA A 1200 23.85 13.12 30.29
CA ALA A 1200 22.61 13.91 30.30
C ALA A 1200 22.80 15.24 31.03
N PHE A 1201 23.52 15.23 32.15
CA PHE A 1201 23.87 16.44 32.88
C PHE A 1201 24.78 17.40 32.08
N LEU A 1202 25.77 16.88 31.34
CA LEU A 1202 26.62 17.70 30.47
C LEU A 1202 25.84 18.32 29.29
N ILE A 1203 24.91 17.58 28.68
CA ILE A 1203 24.01 18.10 27.64
C ILE A 1203 23.12 19.22 28.21
N PHE A 1204 22.63 19.04 29.44
CA PHE A 1204 21.85 20.07 30.15
C PHE A 1204 22.68 21.35 30.37
N LEU A 1205 23.93 21.24 30.82
CA LEU A 1205 24.85 22.37 30.97
C LEU A 1205 25.16 23.05 29.62
N LEU A 1206 25.34 22.28 28.55
CA LEU A 1206 25.56 22.86 27.23
C LEU A 1206 24.34 23.65 26.75
N GLY A 1207 23.13 23.15 27.01
CA GLY A 1207 21.88 23.88 26.73
C GLY A 1207 21.80 25.22 27.45
N LEU A 1208 22.30 25.30 28.69
CA LEU A 1208 22.43 26.56 29.44
C LEU A 1208 23.43 27.53 28.78
N PHE A 1209 24.57 27.04 28.31
CA PHE A 1209 25.58 27.88 27.64
C PHE A 1209 25.12 28.40 26.28
N LEU A 1210 24.42 27.55 25.50
CA LEU A 1210 23.93 27.89 24.16
C LEU A 1210 22.61 28.68 24.18
N LYS A 1211 21.93 28.79 25.33
CA LYS A 1211 20.60 29.42 25.49
C LYS A 1211 19.54 28.80 24.56
N GLU A 1212 19.61 27.48 24.39
CA GLU A 1212 18.73 26.73 23.50
C GLU A 1212 17.90 25.75 24.34
N SER A 1213 16.60 25.99 24.41
CA SER A 1213 15.66 25.20 25.22
C SER A 1213 15.52 23.74 24.76
N TRP A 1214 15.94 23.45 23.54
CA TRP A 1214 15.85 22.10 22.97
C TRP A 1214 16.80 21.09 23.63
N PHE A 1215 18.04 21.47 23.93
CA PHE A 1215 19.00 20.59 24.62
C PHE A 1215 18.53 20.17 26.01
N ARG A 1216 17.71 21.01 26.66
CA ARG A 1216 17.03 20.68 27.91
C ARG A 1216 16.11 19.48 27.73
N TYR A 1217 15.25 19.47 26.70
CA TYR A 1217 14.35 18.33 26.45
C TYR A 1217 15.13 17.05 26.13
N LEU A 1218 16.22 17.16 25.36
CA LEU A 1218 17.09 16.02 25.06
C LEU A 1218 17.74 15.45 26.34
N SER A 1219 18.27 16.31 27.21
CA SER A 1219 18.84 15.90 28.50
C SER A 1219 17.80 15.25 29.43
N LEU A 1220 16.58 15.79 29.48
CA LEU A 1220 15.47 15.25 30.27
C LEU A 1220 15.01 13.90 29.74
N GLY A 1221 14.91 13.73 28.42
CA GLY A 1221 14.55 12.47 27.79
C GLY A 1221 15.59 11.37 28.06
N LEU A 1222 16.88 11.70 27.91
CA LEU A 1222 17.98 10.78 28.22
C LEU A 1222 17.99 10.40 29.70
N LEU A 1223 17.71 11.36 30.58
CA LEU A 1223 17.65 11.13 32.02
C LEU A 1223 16.41 10.31 32.44
N LEU A 1224 15.25 10.50 31.80
CA LEU A 1224 14.08 9.64 31.98
C LEU A 1224 14.39 8.20 31.56
N PHE A 1225 15.11 8.01 30.46
CA PHE A 1225 15.59 6.70 30.02
C PHE A 1225 16.53 6.07 31.06
N CYS A 1226 17.44 6.86 31.67
CA CYS A 1226 18.28 6.38 32.77
C CYS A 1226 17.44 5.95 33.98
N VAL A 1227 16.40 6.68 34.35
CA VAL A 1227 15.49 6.30 35.46
C VAL A 1227 14.69 5.04 35.13
N GLY A 1228 14.20 4.90 33.90
CA GLY A 1228 13.52 3.67 33.46
C GLY A 1228 14.44 2.45 33.56
N ARG A 1229 15.67 2.57 33.04
CA ARG A 1229 16.70 1.52 33.18
C ARG A 1229 16.99 1.21 34.66
N LEU A 1230 17.08 2.23 35.50
CA LEU A 1230 17.33 2.08 36.93
C LEU A 1230 16.23 1.25 37.64
N ILE A 1231 14.96 1.46 37.29
CA ILE A 1231 13.82 0.73 37.88
C ILE A 1231 13.69 -0.71 37.35
N PHE A 1232 13.86 -0.92 36.05
CA PHE A 1232 13.58 -2.24 35.45
C PHE A 1232 14.79 -3.17 35.41
N HIS A 1233 16.00 -2.63 35.25
CA HIS A 1233 17.22 -3.40 35.02
C HIS A 1233 18.19 -3.35 36.21
N ASP A 1234 18.43 -2.18 36.79
CA ASP A 1234 19.38 -2.05 37.90
C ASP A 1234 18.76 -2.49 39.24
N LEU A 1235 17.42 -2.43 39.37
CA LEU A 1235 16.69 -3.01 40.51
C LEU A 1235 16.74 -4.55 40.53
N SER A 1236 16.86 -5.20 39.37
CA SER A 1236 16.82 -6.66 39.24
C SER A 1236 18.21 -7.32 39.28
N SER A 1237 19.30 -6.58 39.05
CA SER A 1237 20.69 -7.08 39.05
C SER A 1237 21.41 -6.91 40.41
N SER A 1238 22.56 -7.58 40.63
CA SER A 1238 23.17 -7.96 41.93
C SER A 1238 23.39 -6.90 43.03
N GLY A 1239 23.48 -7.38 44.29
CA GLY A 1239 24.05 -6.70 45.46
C GLY A 1239 23.19 -5.57 46.05
N THR A 1240 22.53 -5.81 47.19
CA THR A 1240 21.70 -4.81 47.91
C THR A 1240 22.46 -3.49 48.18
N ILE A 1241 23.79 -3.57 48.31
CA ILE A 1241 24.70 -2.43 48.49
C ILE A 1241 24.96 -1.66 47.17
N LEU A 1242 25.21 -2.35 46.05
CA LEU A 1242 25.45 -1.70 44.75
C LEU A 1242 24.18 -0.99 44.25
N LYS A 1243 23.00 -1.58 44.52
CA LYS A 1243 21.69 -0.93 44.32
C LYS A 1243 21.58 0.37 45.10
N ALA A 1244 22.00 0.36 46.37
CA ALA A 1244 22.01 1.58 47.17
C ALA A 1244 22.92 2.66 46.54
N VAL A 1245 24.12 2.33 46.08
CA VAL A 1245 25.08 3.29 45.48
C VAL A 1245 24.55 3.91 44.17
N VAL A 1246 24.02 3.09 43.25
CA VAL A 1246 23.47 3.58 41.97
C VAL A 1246 22.22 4.43 42.19
N PHE A 1247 21.33 4.03 43.11
CA PHE A 1247 20.12 4.79 43.46
C PHE A 1247 20.45 6.11 44.17
N LEU A 1248 21.45 6.12 45.07
CA LEU A 1248 21.95 7.36 45.70
C LEU A 1248 22.61 8.30 44.68
N GLY A 1249 23.44 7.77 43.77
CA GLY A 1249 24.16 8.56 42.76
C GLY A 1249 23.23 9.22 41.73
N VAL A 1250 22.33 8.45 41.12
CA VAL A 1250 21.34 8.98 40.18
C VAL A 1250 20.34 9.90 40.88
N GLY A 1251 19.91 9.56 42.11
CA GLY A 1251 19.09 10.44 42.95
C GLY A 1251 19.76 11.79 43.22
N SER A 1252 21.07 11.81 43.45
CA SER A 1252 21.84 13.05 43.68
C SER A 1252 21.96 13.92 42.42
N ILE A 1253 22.23 13.32 41.25
CA ILE A 1253 22.30 14.05 39.97
C ILE A 1253 20.94 14.69 39.63
N LEU A 1254 19.84 13.98 39.88
CA LEU A 1254 18.47 14.49 39.70
C LEU A 1254 18.18 15.72 40.56
N LEU A 1255 18.56 15.68 41.83
CA LEU A 1255 18.39 16.81 42.75
C LEU A 1255 19.26 18.01 42.38
N LEU A 1256 20.49 17.76 41.94
CA LEU A 1256 21.42 18.81 41.51
C LEU A 1256 20.93 19.49 40.22
N MET A 1257 20.44 18.70 39.25
CA MET A 1257 19.86 19.22 38.01
C MET A 1257 18.60 20.05 38.29
N ASN A 1258 17.73 19.60 39.21
CA ASN A 1258 16.56 20.36 39.66
C ASN A 1258 16.95 21.71 40.28
N THR A 1259 18.00 21.73 41.09
CA THR A 1259 18.50 22.95 41.75
C THR A 1259 19.06 23.95 40.74
N ILE A 1260 19.86 23.49 39.77
CA ILE A 1260 20.43 24.34 38.71
C ILE A 1260 19.32 24.86 37.79
N TYR A 1261 18.35 24.02 37.44
CA TYR A 1261 17.19 24.43 36.63
C TYR A 1261 16.41 25.56 37.30
N ASN A 1262 16.07 25.41 38.59
CA ASN A 1262 15.32 26.43 39.31
C ASN A 1262 16.10 27.75 39.48
N LYS A 1263 17.44 27.67 39.56
CA LYS A 1263 18.31 28.86 39.66
C LYS A 1263 18.48 29.62 38.34
N TYR A 1264 18.51 28.92 37.20
CA TYR A 1264 18.78 29.53 35.89
C TYR A 1264 17.57 29.48 34.95
N ARG A 1265 16.36 29.28 35.50
CA ARG A 1265 15.10 29.15 34.75
C ARG A 1265 14.87 30.29 33.77
N ASP A 1266 15.23 31.51 34.16
CA ASP A 1266 15.00 32.73 33.37
C ASP A 1266 15.97 32.91 32.18
N ARG A 1267 16.99 32.04 32.06
CA ARG A 1267 17.94 32.05 30.93
C ARG A 1267 17.52 31.13 29.78
N PHE A 1268 16.40 30.42 29.92
CA PHE A 1268 15.90 29.41 29.00
C PHE A 1268 14.68 29.85 28.20
#